data_AF-A0A1G3QMI2-F1
#
_entry.id   AF-A0A1G3QMI2-F1
#
_cell.length_a   1.000
_cell.length_b   1.000
_cell.length_c   1.000
_cell.angle_alpha   90.00
_cell.angle_beta   90.00
_cell.angle_gamma   90.00
#
_symmetry.space_group_name_H-M   'P 1'
#
loop_
_entity.id
_entity.type
_entity.pdbx_description
1 polymer ?
#
loop_
_entity_poly.entity_id
_entity_poly.type
_entity_poly.pdbx_seq_one_letter_code
_entity_poly.pdbx_strand_id
1 'polypeptide(L)'
;MTEKKSALFEQIRQRCPEISDDYIRMHVDRLDESYFEYYTDPDLVCTHVRYMQSITSDSPFVFLTEFKQQNKISCTILSFDYPALLSLITGILSGMGISIESGVIFTYADYEGAKPAQRTRPKTRPRASAAGSIYRKKIIDTFEGNLETILPHARWQEETEEFFKKIFSLLETREGEAPQNPKRLVNELVVKKLAELKIKEYNFLYPAEITIDNVHSRYTCLKVLSIDTPFFLYAFSTALSLKGILIEYVNIKTVKQEIEDEFHIVDLHSGKISDSTKIDLIKFTVLLTKQFTYFLGLSPDPYAALSRFEFLVEEFIKMPEQGRWVEMLLTPDIMKDLARLLGTSDQLWEDFIRLEYESIIPMLKTHAEIKGYATPPEELDRKLDALLAGARNREESITLLNQFKDREIFLLDLDHILNPEYDFRSFSEKLTYLAEVIVNKAQALAYEHLAAQYGTPRTIAGLKPGYSILGQGKFGGAAIGYASDIELLFVFSDNGMTDGAKPVNNAEFFNRMVQEILSIIKSKREGIFRVDLRLRPYGSGGPLATSLDAFCRYYGTGGDAHSYERLALVRMRAVAGDREFGALLERLRDEFIYMSRSIDAEEIFELRKKQYKEKTAPGRVNAKFSPGALVDLEYAVQLLQIIHGKEYISLRTPRIHKALDELARHGLLHDTERNDLISAYDFLRRLINGLRILRGSANDLFLPESGDIEYAHLARRMGYEIKEELLPEQQLHLEFETHTAQIRLFVEMYFGRNSLPGKNISGVADLILSFSLPVPEQRKILEGQGFKNPDRALVNFRSLSSKAGLKHLFAMLAVLACDILRQKLDCDMALNNWERFVSVIEDPEKHYAAMLAQPKELDILLTIFSVSQFLSETLIRNPEFLEWVIVPDNLYKKIAKEELAHELLHGAGAFPPHEAWLDRIRQIRRREFLRIGTRDIYLNIPVEETVSDLSICAEAFIQAAMEREWGVISAGNRSAIDINRHFCILAFGKLGGSELNYSSDIDLIGVYSGDEINNESVDAALFAKLMEKVRYDLAAHTAEGHCYRVDLRLRPYGLSGDLVYSLAALEAYYLHSASLWEIQALLKMRPVAGNDRIGSELLGNMQPAVITRYEKQYIVSYIKDLRKKSISLKSQFKRKEIDIKNGEGGIRDIEFLVQGLQLVHGPEFPDIIQGNTLVSLGLLNARNLIPAEAADNLKSDYLLLRRVEHFLQLFEDRQVHTLPRREEQLLILAQRILGRKATIEKFNDLIISCRRRVRGSYDKYLAPD
;
A
#
# COMPACT_ATOMS: atom_id res chain seq x y z
N MET A 1 -34.51 29.31 -27.44
CA MET A 1 -33.20 29.14 -28.08
C MET A 1 -32.81 30.40 -28.84
N THR A 2 -31.56 30.85 -28.70
CA THR A 2 -30.92 31.87 -29.56
C THR A 2 -30.68 31.31 -30.97
N GLU A 3 -30.51 32.16 -32.01
CA GLU A 3 -30.24 31.70 -33.39
C GLU A 3 -29.02 30.76 -33.47
N LYS A 4 -27.96 31.04 -32.68
CA LYS A 4 -26.78 30.17 -32.53
C LYS A 4 -27.14 28.77 -32.03
N LYS A 5 -27.93 28.65 -30.95
CA LYS A 5 -28.35 27.34 -30.40
C LYS A 5 -29.20 26.52 -31.37
N SER A 6 -30.04 27.18 -32.19
CA SER A 6 -30.81 26.50 -33.24
C SER A 6 -29.94 25.91 -34.34
N ALA A 7 -28.87 26.59 -34.75
CA ALA A 7 -27.92 26.06 -35.72
C ALA A 7 -27.12 24.86 -35.17
N LEU A 8 -26.69 24.94 -33.91
CA LEU A 8 -26.00 23.85 -33.19
C LEU A 8 -26.89 22.60 -33.03
N PHE A 9 -28.16 22.79 -32.70
CA PHE A 9 -29.13 21.69 -32.60
C PHE A 9 -29.23 20.88 -33.91
N GLU A 10 -29.39 21.54 -35.06
CA GLU A 10 -29.49 20.86 -36.35
C GLU A 10 -28.18 20.15 -36.75
N GLN A 11 -27.01 20.72 -36.41
CA GLN A 11 -25.72 20.07 -36.65
C GLN A 11 -25.53 18.78 -35.84
N ILE A 12 -25.92 18.77 -34.57
CA ILE A 12 -25.83 17.59 -33.70
C ILE A 12 -26.85 16.53 -34.17
N ARG A 13 -28.07 16.96 -34.49
CA ARG A 13 -29.14 16.09 -34.99
C ARG A 13 -28.76 15.32 -36.26
N GLN A 14 -28.09 15.97 -37.21
CA GLN A 14 -27.64 15.32 -38.44
C GLN A 14 -26.53 14.28 -38.20
N ARG A 15 -25.67 14.50 -37.20
CA ARG A 15 -24.51 13.65 -36.88
C ARG A 15 -24.79 12.55 -35.84
N CYS A 16 -25.88 12.67 -35.07
CA CYS A 16 -26.34 11.70 -34.07
C CYS A 16 -27.80 11.25 -34.33
N PRO A 17 -28.11 10.64 -35.48
CA PRO A 17 -29.49 10.24 -35.83
C PRO A 17 -30.10 9.20 -34.86
N GLU A 18 -29.27 8.52 -34.07
CA GLU A 18 -29.67 7.54 -33.05
C GLU A 18 -30.20 8.18 -31.75
N ILE A 19 -29.93 9.47 -31.51
CA ILE A 19 -30.34 10.19 -30.30
C ILE A 19 -31.64 10.94 -30.58
N SER A 20 -32.62 10.88 -29.68
CA SER A 20 -33.90 11.56 -29.89
C SER A 20 -33.73 13.08 -29.96
N ASP A 21 -34.48 13.71 -30.88
CA ASP A 21 -34.52 15.17 -31.03
C ASP A 21 -34.79 15.88 -29.69
N ASP A 22 -35.66 15.32 -28.85
CA ASP A 22 -35.99 15.85 -27.51
C ASP A 22 -34.77 15.88 -26.57
N TYR A 23 -33.93 14.84 -26.60
CA TYR A 23 -32.73 14.79 -25.76
C TYR A 23 -31.65 15.76 -26.24
N ILE A 24 -31.48 15.90 -27.55
CA ILE A 24 -30.53 16.85 -28.14
C ILE A 24 -30.95 18.29 -27.79
N ARG A 25 -32.25 18.64 -27.89
CA ARG A 25 -32.75 19.95 -27.46
C ARG A 25 -32.47 20.21 -25.99
N MET A 26 -32.78 19.24 -25.14
CA MET A 26 -32.51 19.34 -23.71
C MET A 26 -31.01 19.57 -23.42
N HIS A 27 -30.11 18.87 -24.10
CA HIS A 27 -28.67 19.04 -23.93
C HIS A 27 -28.22 20.46 -24.31
N VAL A 28 -28.66 20.95 -25.48
CA VAL A 28 -28.29 22.29 -25.99
C VAL A 28 -28.88 23.42 -25.15
N ASP A 29 -30.10 23.26 -24.65
CA ASP A 29 -30.75 24.29 -23.84
C ASP A 29 -30.14 24.42 -22.44
N ARG A 30 -29.70 23.31 -21.84
CA ARG A 30 -29.20 23.28 -20.47
C ARG A 30 -27.73 23.63 -20.31
N LEU A 31 -26.95 23.69 -21.40
CA LEU A 31 -25.56 24.15 -21.37
C LEU A 31 -25.45 25.63 -21.78
N ASP A 32 -24.49 26.34 -21.20
CA ASP A 32 -24.20 27.74 -21.54
C ASP A 32 -23.59 27.85 -22.96
N GLU A 33 -23.69 29.02 -23.59
CA GLU A 33 -23.11 29.23 -24.93
C GLU A 33 -21.57 29.06 -24.94
N SER A 34 -20.90 29.35 -23.83
CA SER A 34 -19.46 29.15 -23.64
C SER A 34 -18.99 27.71 -23.88
N TYR A 35 -19.84 26.69 -23.62
CA TYR A 35 -19.52 25.29 -23.92
C TYR A 35 -19.32 25.07 -25.43
N PHE A 36 -20.21 25.63 -26.24
CA PHE A 36 -20.17 25.48 -27.70
C PHE A 36 -19.13 26.40 -28.36
N GLU A 37 -18.69 27.45 -27.65
CA GLU A 37 -17.57 28.27 -28.07
C GLU A 37 -16.22 27.60 -27.77
N TYR A 38 -16.13 26.83 -26.68
CA TYR A 38 -14.95 26.06 -26.35
C TYR A 38 -14.82 24.80 -27.21
N TYR A 39 -15.88 23.99 -27.29
CA TYR A 39 -15.91 22.77 -28.11
C TYR A 39 -16.43 23.07 -29.51
N THR A 40 -15.53 23.54 -30.37
CA THR A 40 -15.83 23.89 -31.77
C THR A 40 -15.90 22.67 -32.70
N ASP A 41 -15.35 21.53 -32.30
CA ASP A 41 -15.42 20.27 -33.04
C ASP A 41 -16.80 19.60 -32.87
N PRO A 42 -17.63 19.53 -33.92
CA PRO A 42 -18.94 18.91 -33.83
C PRO A 42 -18.91 17.42 -33.48
N ASP A 43 -17.86 16.69 -33.84
CA ASP A 43 -17.77 15.24 -33.58
C ASP A 43 -17.48 14.94 -32.10
N LEU A 44 -16.68 15.79 -31.45
CA LEU A 44 -16.46 15.74 -30.01
C LEU A 44 -17.74 16.09 -29.22
N VAL A 45 -18.48 17.12 -29.66
CA VAL A 45 -19.78 17.47 -29.06
C VAL A 45 -20.77 16.32 -29.20
N CYS A 46 -20.82 15.66 -30.37
CA CYS A 46 -21.63 14.46 -30.59
C CYS A 46 -21.22 13.31 -29.65
N THR A 47 -19.92 13.14 -29.43
CA THR A 47 -19.39 12.14 -28.49
C THR A 47 -19.85 12.41 -27.06
N HIS A 48 -19.78 13.67 -26.59
CA HIS A 48 -20.33 14.05 -25.29
C HIS A 48 -21.83 13.76 -25.20
N VAL A 49 -22.62 14.06 -26.23
CA VAL A 49 -24.07 13.79 -26.24
C VAL A 49 -24.37 12.28 -26.09
N ARG A 50 -23.65 11.43 -26.83
CA ARG A 50 -23.81 9.96 -26.76
C ARG A 50 -23.50 9.41 -25.37
N TYR A 51 -22.35 9.75 -24.81
CA TYR A 51 -21.98 9.30 -23.47
C TYR A 51 -22.86 9.91 -22.38
N MET A 52 -23.30 11.16 -22.54
CA MET A 52 -24.23 11.77 -21.60
C MET A 52 -25.57 11.03 -21.59
N GLN A 53 -26.03 10.49 -22.72
CA GLN A 53 -27.26 9.69 -22.79
C GLN A 53 -27.10 8.34 -22.06
N SER A 54 -25.92 7.73 -22.08
CA SER A 54 -25.67 6.42 -21.44
C SER A 54 -25.57 6.50 -19.90
N ILE A 55 -25.41 7.70 -19.33
CA ILE A 55 -25.35 7.89 -17.87
C ILE A 55 -26.69 7.54 -17.22
N THR A 56 -26.64 6.57 -16.31
CA THR A 56 -27.78 6.04 -15.53
C THR A 56 -27.37 5.84 -14.07
N SER A 57 -28.30 5.53 -13.17
CA SER A 57 -27.92 5.23 -11.77
C SER A 57 -27.06 3.97 -11.62
N ASP A 58 -27.13 3.02 -12.55
CA ASP A 58 -26.27 1.82 -12.56
C ASP A 58 -24.90 2.09 -13.21
N SER A 59 -24.80 3.12 -14.06
CA SER A 59 -23.56 3.62 -14.68
C SER A 59 -23.50 5.15 -14.57
N PRO A 60 -23.21 5.69 -13.37
CA PRO A 60 -23.39 7.10 -13.05
C PRO A 60 -22.33 8.05 -13.61
N PHE A 61 -21.26 7.52 -14.22
CA PHE A 61 -20.19 8.32 -14.81
C PHE A 61 -19.59 7.62 -16.04
N VAL A 62 -18.85 8.39 -16.83
CA VAL A 62 -17.96 7.94 -17.90
C VAL A 62 -16.63 8.66 -17.72
N PHE A 63 -15.53 7.93 -17.81
CA PHE A 63 -14.17 8.45 -17.75
C PHE A 63 -13.46 8.20 -19.08
N LEU A 64 -13.04 9.27 -19.75
CA LEU A 64 -12.35 9.23 -21.03
C LEU A 64 -10.94 9.78 -20.85
N THR A 65 -9.94 9.12 -21.45
CA THR A 65 -8.54 9.54 -21.38
C THR A 65 -7.88 9.54 -22.75
N GLU A 66 -7.09 10.56 -23.03
CA GLU A 66 -6.26 10.67 -24.22
C GLU A 66 -4.81 10.96 -23.81
N PHE A 67 -3.88 10.06 -24.15
CA PHE A 67 -2.45 10.24 -23.88
C PHE A 67 -1.77 10.93 -25.08
N LYS A 68 -1.11 12.07 -24.82
CA LYS A 68 -0.36 12.87 -25.81
C LYS A 68 1.15 12.63 -25.66
N GLN A 69 1.99 13.20 -26.54
CA GLN A 69 3.45 13.08 -26.44
C GLN A 69 3.98 13.79 -25.17
N GLN A 70 5.10 13.31 -24.60
CA GLN A 70 5.80 13.89 -23.42
C GLN A 70 5.01 13.87 -22.10
N ASN A 71 4.45 12.71 -21.70
CA ASN A 71 3.70 12.51 -20.44
C ASN A 71 2.45 13.38 -20.25
N LYS A 72 1.98 14.06 -21.31
CA LYS A 72 0.72 14.82 -21.27
C LYS A 72 -0.49 13.92 -21.40
N ILE A 73 -1.51 14.20 -20.59
CA ILE A 73 -2.78 13.49 -20.59
C ILE A 73 -3.95 14.48 -20.63
N SER A 74 -5.01 14.14 -21.36
CA SER A 74 -6.32 14.76 -21.25
C SER A 74 -7.31 13.77 -20.63
N CYS A 75 -8.09 14.22 -19.66
CA CYS A 75 -9.09 13.44 -18.94
C CYS A 75 -10.44 14.15 -19.00
N THR A 76 -11.47 13.46 -19.50
CA THR A 76 -12.86 13.97 -19.52
C THR A 76 -13.74 13.09 -18.65
N ILE A 77 -14.44 13.70 -17.69
CA ILE A 77 -15.39 13.07 -16.79
C ILE A 77 -16.79 13.57 -17.14
N LEU A 78 -17.69 12.63 -17.45
CA LEU A 78 -19.10 12.88 -17.71
C LEU A 78 -19.91 12.21 -16.60
N SER A 79 -20.75 12.93 -15.85
CA SER A 79 -21.49 12.34 -14.73
C SER A 79 -22.76 13.12 -14.38
N PHE A 80 -23.56 12.62 -13.45
CA PHE A 80 -24.53 13.45 -12.73
C PHE A 80 -23.80 14.48 -11.86
N ASP A 81 -24.44 15.63 -11.64
CA ASP A 81 -23.97 16.61 -10.67
C ASP A 81 -24.23 16.09 -9.24
N TYR A 82 -23.18 16.11 -8.41
CA TYR A 82 -23.23 15.75 -7.00
C TYR A 82 -22.63 16.88 -6.16
N PRO A 83 -23.08 17.06 -4.90
CA PRO A 83 -22.44 18.01 -4.00
C PRO A 83 -20.94 17.73 -3.87
N ALA A 84 -20.12 18.77 -4.06
CA ALA A 84 -18.65 18.73 -3.96
C ALA A 84 -17.94 17.88 -5.02
N LEU A 85 -18.58 17.56 -6.14
CA LEU A 85 -18.04 16.64 -7.14
C LEU A 85 -16.67 17.09 -7.69
N LEU A 86 -16.48 18.38 -7.95
CA LEU A 86 -15.21 18.90 -8.45
C LEU A 86 -14.03 18.65 -7.49
N SER A 87 -14.26 18.77 -6.18
CA SER A 87 -13.26 18.44 -5.15
C SER A 87 -12.93 16.94 -5.17
N LEU A 88 -13.92 16.08 -5.38
CA LEU A 88 -13.67 14.64 -5.52
C LEU A 88 -12.86 14.34 -6.78
N ILE A 89 -13.23 14.90 -7.94
CA ILE A 89 -12.54 14.67 -9.21
C ILE A 89 -11.09 15.16 -9.15
N THR A 90 -10.88 16.43 -8.76
CA THR A 90 -9.52 17.02 -8.70
C THR A 90 -8.64 16.31 -7.67
N GLY A 91 -9.21 15.87 -6.54
CA GLY A 91 -8.51 15.06 -5.55
C GLY A 91 -8.13 13.67 -6.06
N ILE A 92 -9.00 13.01 -6.84
CA ILE A 92 -8.70 11.71 -7.46
C ILE A 92 -7.59 11.88 -8.51
N LEU A 93 -7.72 12.81 -9.45
CA LEU A 93 -6.73 13.01 -10.51
C LEU A 93 -5.36 13.36 -9.94
N SER A 94 -5.31 14.31 -8.99
CA SER A 94 -4.05 14.69 -8.32
C SER A 94 -3.47 13.54 -7.50
N GLY A 95 -4.33 12.81 -6.78
CA GLY A 95 -3.94 11.65 -5.97
C GLY A 95 -3.41 10.47 -6.80
N MET A 96 -3.89 10.34 -8.03
CA MET A 96 -3.39 9.38 -9.02
C MET A 96 -2.14 9.87 -9.76
N GLY A 97 -1.61 11.05 -9.44
CA GLY A 97 -0.35 11.57 -9.99
C GLY A 97 -0.48 12.51 -11.19
N ILE A 98 -1.66 13.07 -11.45
CA ILE A 98 -1.81 14.13 -12.47
C ILE A 98 -1.51 15.50 -11.85
N SER A 99 -0.55 16.21 -12.44
CA SER A 99 -0.38 17.66 -12.24
C SER A 99 -1.27 18.39 -13.25
N ILE A 100 -2.42 18.89 -12.78
CA ILE A 100 -3.41 19.56 -13.63
C ILE A 100 -2.86 20.92 -14.09
N GLU A 101 -2.68 21.11 -15.39
CA GLU A 101 -2.19 22.36 -15.98
C GLU A 101 -3.33 23.25 -16.48
N SER A 102 -4.39 22.63 -17.02
CA SER A 102 -5.57 23.33 -17.51
C SER A 102 -6.81 22.47 -17.35
N GLY A 103 -7.98 23.08 -17.46
CA GLY A 103 -9.24 22.38 -17.36
C GLY A 103 -10.44 23.30 -17.49
N VAL A 104 -11.54 22.73 -17.98
CA VAL A 104 -12.80 23.43 -18.18
C VAL A 104 -13.95 22.56 -17.68
N ILE A 105 -14.81 23.16 -16.88
CA ILE A 105 -15.90 22.50 -16.15
C ILE A 105 -17.23 23.11 -16.57
N PHE A 106 -18.19 22.27 -16.97
CA PHE A 106 -19.51 22.70 -17.43
C PHE A 106 -20.62 21.93 -16.70
N THR A 107 -21.56 22.67 -16.09
CA THR A 107 -22.71 22.09 -15.38
C THR A 107 -24.02 22.41 -16.10
N TYR A 108 -24.93 21.45 -16.18
CA TYR A 108 -26.28 21.68 -16.70
C TYR A 108 -27.08 22.65 -15.82
N ALA A 109 -27.78 23.59 -16.44
CA ALA A 109 -28.81 24.40 -15.81
C ALA A 109 -30.00 23.57 -15.31
N ASP A 110 -30.81 24.16 -14.42
CA ASP A 110 -32.05 23.56 -13.93
C ASP A 110 -33.07 23.33 -15.05
N TYR A 111 -33.87 22.26 -14.95
CA TYR A 111 -34.89 21.92 -15.94
C TYR A 111 -36.19 22.71 -15.68
N GLU A 112 -36.67 23.48 -16.65
CA GLU A 112 -37.92 24.24 -16.53
C GLU A 112 -39.14 23.29 -16.43
N GLY A 113 -39.85 23.37 -15.30
CA GLY A 113 -41.03 22.52 -15.01
C GLY A 113 -40.86 21.57 -13.81
N ALA A 114 -39.65 21.41 -13.28
CA ALA A 114 -39.44 20.75 -12.00
C ALA A 114 -39.76 21.73 -10.84
N LYS A 115 -40.57 21.32 -9.86
CA LYS A 115 -40.58 22.04 -8.56
C LYS A 115 -39.14 22.03 -8.04
N PRO A 116 -38.63 23.14 -7.46
CA PRO A 116 -37.26 23.18 -6.97
C PRO A 116 -37.11 22.08 -5.93
N ALA A 117 -36.47 20.98 -6.32
CA ALA A 117 -35.89 20.08 -5.35
C ALA A 117 -34.81 20.94 -4.68
N GLN A 118 -35.02 21.28 -3.41
CA GLN A 118 -33.97 21.93 -2.64
C GLN A 118 -32.69 21.13 -2.89
N ARG A 119 -31.56 21.81 -3.15
CA ARG A 119 -30.22 21.20 -3.19
C ARG A 119 -29.82 20.59 -1.81
N THR A 120 -30.77 20.35 -0.91
CA THR A 120 -30.67 19.56 0.32
C THR A 120 -31.15 18.12 0.05
N ARG A 121 -30.44 17.14 0.62
CA ARG A 121 -30.71 15.71 0.44
C ARG A 121 -32.18 15.38 0.81
N PRO A 122 -33.01 14.79 -0.07
CA PRO A 122 -34.32 14.30 0.30
C PRO A 122 -34.17 13.04 1.17
N LYS A 123 -34.82 13.01 2.34
CA LYS A 123 -34.78 11.91 3.33
C LYS A 123 -35.33 10.56 2.85
N THR A 124 -35.87 10.47 1.63
CA THR A 124 -36.42 9.24 1.06
C THR A 124 -36.25 9.21 -0.46
N ARG A 125 -35.52 8.22 -1.01
CA ARG A 125 -35.41 8.00 -2.47
C ARG A 125 -36.10 6.69 -2.88
N PRO A 126 -37.20 6.67 -3.64
CA PRO A 126 -37.61 5.49 -4.40
C PRO A 126 -36.58 5.21 -5.51
N ARG A 127 -36.37 3.93 -5.90
CA ARG A 127 -35.67 3.58 -7.15
C ARG A 127 -36.37 4.29 -8.31
N ALA A 128 -35.75 5.31 -8.90
CA ALA A 128 -36.32 5.98 -10.06
C ALA A 128 -36.23 5.07 -11.29
N SER A 129 -37.29 5.02 -12.10
CA SER A 129 -37.27 4.39 -13.42
C SER A 129 -36.36 5.17 -14.38
N ALA A 130 -35.96 4.55 -15.50
CA ALA A 130 -35.12 5.16 -16.54
C ALA A 130 -35.57 6.57 -17.00
N ALA A 131 -36.87 6.89 -16.88
CA ALA A 131 -37.44 8.20 -17.20
C ALA A 131 -37.01 9.33 -16.23
N GLY A 132 -36.64 9.01 -14.98
CA GLY A 132 -36.22 9.99 -13.97
C GLY A 132 -34.77 10.49 -14.11
N SER A 133 -33.91 9.72 -14.79
CA SER A 133 -32.49 10.05 -15.03
C SER A 133 -32.32 11.33 -15.87
N ILE A 134 -33.23 11.55 -16.82
CA ILE A 134 -33.20 12.65 -17.80
C ILE A 134 -33.25 14.02 -17.10
N TYR A 135 -33.97 14.12 -15.98
CA TYR A 135 -34.18 15.39 -15.28
C TYR A 135 -33.05 15.77 -14.30
N ARG A 136 -32.11 14.87 -14.01
CA ARG A 136 -30.96 15.18 -13.13
C ARG A 136 -30.01 16.15 -13.83
N LYS A 137 -29.36 17.04 -13.06
CA LYS A 137 -28.23 17.82 -13.55
C LYS A 137 -27.06 16.88 -13.86
N LYS A 138 -26.33 17.20 -14.92
CA LYS A 138 -25.14 16.47 -15.38
C LYS A 138 -24.00 17.45 -15.59
N ILE A 139 -22.77 16.95 -15.54
CA ILE A 139 -21.54 17.70 -15.70
C ILE A 139 -20.69 17.17 -16.86
N ILE A 140 -19.86 18.05 -17.41
CA ILE A 140 -18.84 17.75 -18.41
C ILE A 140 -17.56 18.46 -17.97
N ASP A 141 -16.64 17.71 -17.37
CA ASP A 141 -15.41 18.25 -16.80
C ASP A 141 -14.22 17.69 -17.57
N THR A 142 -13.39 18.55 -18.15
CA THR A 142 -12.19 18.15 -18.86
C THR A 142 -10.96 18.77 -18.22
N PHE A 143 -9.92 17.98 -18.05
CA PHE A 143 -8.65 18.39 -17.45
C PHE A 143 -7.50 17.96 -18.34
N GLU A 144 -6.50 18.82 -18.52
CA GLU A 144 -5.23 18.46 -19.14
C GLU A 144 -4.09 18.67 -18.14
N GLY A 145 -3.09 17.79 -18.18
CA GLY A 145 -1.97 17.88 -17.26
C GLY A 145 -0.83 16.94 -17.62
N ASN A 146 0.20 16.94 -16.77
CA ASN A 146 1.28 15.97 -16.85
C ASN A 146 1.02 14.81 -15.89
N LEU A 147 1.19 13.59 -16.38
CA LEU A 147 1.06 12.38 -15.57
C LEU A 147 2.42 11.93 -15.05
N GLU A 148 2.60 11.98 -13.74
CA GLU A 148 3.76 11.46 -13.03
C GLU A 148 3.45 10.06 -12.50
N THR A 149 3.74 9.05 -13.32
CA THR A 149 3.53 7.64 -12.96
C THR A 149 4.68 6.76 -13.42
N ILE A 150 5.02 5.77 -12.60
CA ILE A 150 5.93 4.67 -12.95
C ILE A 150 5.18 3.50 -13.63
N LEU A 151 3.84 3.54 -13.62
CA LEU A 151 3.00 2.50 -14.20
C LEU A 151 2.82 2.71 -15.70
N PRO A 152 2.66 1.63 -16.49
CA PRO A 152 2.19 1.75 -17.86
C PRO A 152 0.84 2.48 -17.93
N HIS A 153 0.65 3.35 -18.92
CA HIS A 153 -0.55 4.20 -19.08
C HIS A 153 -1.88 3.43 -18.99
N ALA A 154 -1.96 2.24 -19.61
CA ALA A 154 -3.17 1.41 -19.57
C ALA A 154 -3.54 0.95 -18.15
N ARG A 155 -2.54 0.59 -17.34
CA ARG A 155 -2.74 0.16 -15.95
C ARG A 155 -3.13 1.33 -15.06
N TRP A 156 -2.46 2.47 -15.24
CA TRP A 156 -2.84 3.70 -14.53
C TRP A 156 -4.30 4.09 -14.82
N GLN A 157 -4.74 3.97 -16.08
CA GLN A 157 -6.12 4.24 -16.48
C GLN A 157 -7.11 3.29 -15.79
N GLU A 158 -6.82 1.99 -15.78
CA GLU A 158 -7.66 0.97 -15.12
C GLU A 158 -7.78 1.23 -13.61
N GLU A 159 -6.66 1.47 -12.92
CA GLU A 159 -6.66 1.76 -11.48
C GLU A 159 -7.42 3.06 -11.15
N THR A 160 -7.29 4.09 -12.00
CA THR A 160 -8.01 5.36 -11.84
C THR A 160 -9.51 5.19 -12.07
N GLU A 161 -9.91 4.46 -13.11
CA GLU A 161 -11.32 4.20 -13.41
C GLU A 161 -12.00 3.35 -12.32
N GLU A 162 -11.32 2.34 -11.78
CA GLU A 162 -11.81 1.56 -10.64
C GLU A 162 -12.04 2.43 -9.40
N PHE A 163 -11.16 3.39 -9.14
CA PHE A 163 -11.32 4.32 -8.02
C PHE A 163 -12.50 5.26 -8.24
N PHE A 164 -12.65 5.84 -9.43
CA PHE A 164 -13.85 6.63 -9.78
C PHE A 164 -15.12 5.79 -9.59
N LYS A 165 -15.13 4.54 -10.07
CA LYS A 165 -16.27 3.64 -9.92
C LYS A 165 -16.64 3.39 -8.47
N LYS A 166 -15.65 3.21 -7.60
CA LYS A 166 -15.85 3.10 -6.15
C LYS A 166 -16.51 4.36 -5.57
N ILE A 167 -16.01 5.55 -5.92
CA ILE A 167 -16.52 6.83 -5.41
C ILE A 167 -17.94 7.12 -5.91
N PHE A 168 -18.21 6.97 -7.20
CA PHE A 168 -19.54 7.21 -7.76
C PHE A 168 -20.59 6.20 -7.27
N SER A 169 -20.19 4.94 -7.05
CA SER A 169 -21.08 3.94 -6.43
C SER A 169 -21.51 4.37 -5.02
N LEU A 170 -20.59 4.92 -4.21
CA LEU A 170 -20.91 5.44 -2.89
C LEU A 170 -21.82 6.68 -2.95
N LEU A 171 -21.65 7.55 -3.96
CA LEU A 171 -22.51 8.72 -4.17
C LEU A 171 -23.96 8.38 -4.56
N GLU A 172 -24.19 7.24 -5.21
CA GLU A 172 -25.53 6.74 -5.53
C GLU A 172 -26.20 5.98 -4.35
N THR A 173 -25.42 5.53 -3.36
CA THR A 173 -25.92 4.81 -2.18
C THR A 173 -26.69 5.75 -1.23
N ARG A 174 -27.73 5.26 -0.54
CA ARG A 174 -28.56 6.08 0.37
C ARG A 174 -27.77 6.53 1.61
N GLU A 175 -28.07 7.72 2.13
CA GLU A 175 -27.55 8.19 3.42
C GLU A 175 -27.86 7.18 4.53
N GLY A 176 -26.83 6.76 5.28
CA GLY A 176 -26.94 5.81 6.38
C GLY A 176 -26.71 4.35 6.00
N GLU A 177 -26.71 3.98 4.72
CA GLU A 177 -26.38 2.62 4.24
C GLU A 177 -24.94 2.51 3.71
N ALA A 178 -24.32 3.62 3.30
CA ALA A 178 -22.93 3.63 2.85
C ALA A 178 -21.97 3.53 4.05
N PRO A 179 -21.10 2.50 4.13
CA PRO A 179 -20.19 2.32 5.26
C PRO A 179 -19.08 3.38 5.34
N GLN A 180 -18.79 4.11 4.24
CA GLN A 180 -17.69 5.06 4.17
C GLN A 180 -18.07 6.34 3.39
N ASN A 181 -17.54 7.50 3.82
CA ASN A 181 -17.76 8.80 3.20
C ASN A 181 -16.82 9.01 1.98
N PRO A 182 -17.33 9.29 0.76
CA PRO A 182 -16.52 9.55 -0.42
C PRO A 182 -15.43 10.62 -0.23
N LYS A 183 -15.74 11.71 0.48
CA LYS A 183 -14.76 12.78 0.77
C LYS A 183 -13.59 12.28 1.61
N ARG A 184 -13.85 11.40 2.57
CA ARG A 184 -12.81 10.80 3.43
C ARG A 184 -11.87 9.93 2.59
N LEU A 185 -12.40 9.10 1.69
CA LEU A 185 -11.59 8.26 0.79
C LEU A 185 -10.68 9.08 -0.14
N VAL A 186 -11.19 10.17 -0.71
CA VAL A 186 -10.37 11.05 -1.56
C VAL A 186 -9.31 11.80 -0.74
N ASN A 187 -9.64 12.26 0.47
CA ASN A 187 -8.66 12.86 1.38
C ASN A 187 -7.51 11.89 1.70
N GLU A 188 -7.83 10.63 1.99
CA GLU A 188 -6.79 9.61 2.24
C GLU A 188 -5.88 9.38 1.03
N LEU A 189 -6.46 9.35 -0.18
CA LEU A 189 -5.69 9.24 -1.42
C LEU A 189 -4.74 10.44 -1.61
N VAL A 190 -5.24 11.66 -1.40
CA VAL A 190 -4.47 12.89 -1.50
C VAL A 190 -3.33 12.90 -0.48
N VAL A 191 -3.61 12.56 0.78
CA VAL A 191 -2.61 12.53 1.86
C VAL A 191 -1.51 11.52 1.58
N LYS A 192 -1.88 10.32 1.10
CA LYS A 192 -0.92 9.30 0.70
C LYS A 192 0.03 9.85 -0.37
N LYS A 193 -0.51 10.52 -1.40
CA LYS A 193 0.31 11.07 -2.48
C LYS A 193 1.17 12.26 -2.03
N LEU A 194 0.66 13.11 -1.15
CA LEU A 194 1.43 14.20 -0.53
C LEU A 194 2.64 13.69 0.26
N ALA A 195 2.48 12.58 0.99
CA ALA A 195 3.56 11.97 1.75
C ALA A 195 4.67 11.39 0.84
N GLU A 196 4.31 10.83 -0.32
CA GLU A 196 5.27 10.31 -1.32
C GLU A 196 6.14 11.43 -1.92
N LEU A 197 5.61 12.65 -2.06
CA LEU A 197 6.31 13.77 -2.70
C LEU A 197 7.54 14.28 -1.93
N LYS A 198 7.86 13.71 -0.74
CA LYS A 198 9.00 14.07 0.13
C LYS A 198 9.29 15.57 0.07
N ILE A 199 8.27 16.37 0.39
CA ILE A 199 8.33 17.81 0.28
C ILE A 199 9.42 18.30 1.24
N LYS A 200 10.63 18.55 0.70
CA LYS A 200 11.72 19.21 1.41
C LYS A 200 11.21 20.55 1.94
N GLU A 201 11.69 20.95 3.12
CA GLU A 201 11.39 22.22 3.79
C GLU A 201 11.45 23.41 2.81
N TYR A 202 10.34 23.73 2.16
CA TYR A 202 10.15 25.01 1.49
C TYR A 202 9.50 25.95 2.51
N ASN A 203 9.98 27.19 2.55
CA ASN A 203 9.29 28.28 3.26
C ASN A 203 7.98 28.58 2.52
N PHE A 204 6.90 27.90 2.91
CA PHE A 204 5.58 27.98 2.28
C PHE A 204 4.84 29.26 2.67
N LEU A 205 5.16 30.37 2.02
CA LEU A 205 4.37 31.60 2.03
C LEU A 205 4.44 32.28 0.65
N TYR A 206 3.79 31.70 -0.35
CA TYR A 206 3.62 32.38 -1.63
C TYR A 206 2.34 33.24 -1.58
N PRO A 207 2.42 34.54 -1.91
CA PRO A 207 1.22 35.37 -1.99
C PRO A 207 0.29 34.82 -3.08
N ALA A 208 -0.99 34.63 -2.76
CA ALA A 208 -2.03 34.44 -3.77
C ALA A 208 -2.89 35.71 -3.80
N GLU A 209 -3.02 36.31 -4.98
CA GLU A 209 -3.89 37.45 -5.20
C GLU A 209 -5.24 36.94 -5.69
N ILE A 210 -6.30 37.21 -4.93
CA ILE A 210 -7.67 36.85 -5.29
C ILE A 210 -8.44 38.14 -5.60
N THR A 211 -8.77 38.31 -6.87
CA THR A 211 -9.61 39.41 -7.37
C THR A 211 -11.03 38.91 -7.65
N ILE A 212 -12.04 39.76 -7.44
CA ILE A 212 -13.45 39.36 -7.59
C ILE A 212 -14.17 40.37 -8.46
N ASP A 213 -14.81 39.86 -9.52
CA ASP A 213 -15.78 40.61 -10.31
C ASP A 213 -17.19 40.09 -10.01
N ASN A 214 -17.97 40.93 -9.34
CA ASN A 214 -19.36 40.65 -9.02
C ASN A 214 -20.34 41.59 -9.74
N VAL A 215 -19.81 42.47 -10.60
CA VAL A 215 -20.57 43.56 -11.25
C VAL A 215 -20.96 43.17 -12.66
N HIS A 216 -20.05 42.62 -13.45
CA HIS A 216 -20.25 42.45 -14.90
C HIS A 216 -20.71 41.06 -15.33
N SER A 217 -20.51 40.03 -14.49
CA SER A 217 -20.92 38.65 -14.79
C SER A 217 -22.35 38.34 -14.30
N ARG A 218 -22.97 37.25 -14.76
CA ARG A 218 -24.17 36.65 -14.15
C ARG A 218 -23.85 35.96 -12.81
N TYR A 219 -22.60 35.56 -12.62
CA TYR A 219 -22.08 34.86 -11.45
C TYR A 219 -21.18 35.78 -10.63
N THR A 220 -20.74 35.32 -9.46
CA THR A 220 -19.61 35.94 -8.76
C THR A 220 -18.34 35.31 -9.33
N CYS A 221 -17.51 36.10 -10.02
CA CYS A 221 -16.27 35.63 -10.64
C CYS A 221 -15.09 35.87 -9.69
N LEU A 222 -14.38 34.80 -9.32
CA LEU A 222 -13.13 34.80 -8.56
C LEU A 222 -11.98 34.51 -9.51
N LYS A 223 -11.05 35.46 -9.64
CA LYS A 223 -9.80 35.24 -10.37
C LYS A 223 -8.65 35.11 -9.37
N VAL A 224 -7.96 33.97 -9.42
CA VAL A 224 -6.88 33.60 -8.51
C VAL A 224 -5.55 33.61 -9.27
N LEU A 225 -4.61 34.43 -8.79
CA LEU A 225 -3.24 34.49 -9.26
C LEU A 225 -2.30 34.00 -8.16
N SER A 226 -1.55 32.93 -8.40
CA SER A 226 -0.62 32.38 -7.41
C SER A 226 0.49 31.57 -8.07
N ILE A 227 1.48 31.15 -7.29
CA ILE A 227 2.37 30.07 -7.69
C ILE A 227 1.61 28.76 -7.52
N ASP A 228 1.70 27.90 -8.53
CA ASP A 228 1.12 26.56 -8.53
C ASP A 228 1.78 25.74 -7.43
N THR A 229 0.94 25.05 -6.67
CA THR A 229 1.40 24.21 -5.58
C THR A 229 0.61 22.90 -5.60
N PRO A 230 1.23 21.75 -5.30
CA PRO A 230 0.55 20.46 -5.36
C PRO A 230 -0.83 20.47 -4.69
N PHE A 231 -1.83 19.88 -5.37
CA PHE A 231 -3.21 19.76 -4.86
C PHE A 231 -3.95 21.08 -4.62
N PHE A 232 -3.48 22.21 -5.17
CA PHE A 232 -4.14 23.51 -4.99
C PHE A 232 -5.64 23.47 -5.34
N LEU A 233 -5.99 22.99 -6.54
CA LEU A 233 -7.39 22.91 -7.00
C LEU A 233 -8.26 22.04 -6.08
N TYR A 234 -7.69 20.97 -5.54
CA TYR A 234 -8.36 20.12 -4.57
C TYR A 234 -8.65 20.88 -3.27
N ALA A 235 -7.64 21.54 -2.68
CA ALA A 235 -7.80 22.32 -1.46
C ALA A 235 -8.80 23.46 -1.65
N PHE A 236 -8.69 24.19 -2.76
CA PHE A 236 -9.55 25.31 -3.12
C PHE A 236 -11.01 24.90 -3.28
N SER A 237 -11.28 23.90 -4.13
CA SER A 237 -12.65 23.40 -4.36
C SER A 237 -13.26 22.76 -3.11
N THR A 238 -12.44 22.15 -2.25
CA THR A 238 -12.87 21.63 -0.95
C THR A 238 -13.31 22.74 -0.01
N ALA A 239 -12.53 23.82 0.10
CA ALA A 239 -12.87 24.99 0.91
C ALA A 239 -14.20 25.61 0.46
N LEU A 240 -14.38 25.84 -0.85
CA LEU A 240 -15.64 26.36 -1.39
C LEU A 240 -16.83 25.43 -1.10
N SER A 241 -16.66 24.12 -1.30
CA SER A 241 -17.71 23.15 -1.03
C SER A 241 -18.16 23.14 0.43
N LEU A 242 -17.23 23.29 1.38
CA LEU A 242 -17.55 23.31 2.81
C LEU A 242 -18.35 24.55 3.20
N LYS A 243 -18.14 25.68 2.51
CA LYS A 243 -18.94 26.91 2.68
C LYS A 243 -20.30 26.89 1.98
N GLY A 244 -20.69 25.77 1.36
CA GLY A 244 -21.92 25.68 0.57
C GLY A 244 -21.88 26.55 -0.69
N ILE A 245 -20.68 26.85 -1.20
CA ILE A 245 -20.51 27.59 -2.45
C ILE A 245 -20.46 26.58 -3.58
N LEU A 246 -21.24 26.85 -4.63
CA LEU A 246 -21.36 26.01 -5.80
C LEU A 246 -20.59 26.64 -6.95
N ILE A 247 -19.93 25.79 -7.71
CA ILE A 247 -19.10 26.18 -8.84
C ILE A 247 -19.89 25.82 -10.09
N GLU A 248 -20.24 26.82 -10.89
CA GLU A 248 -21.02 26.60 -12.12
C GLU A 248 -20.11 26.52 -13.35
N TYR A 249 -18.99 27.26 -13.34
CA TYR A 249 -17.97 27.23 -14.38
C TYR A 249 -16.58 27.52 -13.79
N VAL A 250 -15.56 26.85 -14.33
CA VAL A 250 -14.15 27.13 -14.03
C VAL A 250 -13.33 27.11 -15.31
N ASN A 251 -12.42 28.07 -15.42
CA ASN A 251 -11.33 28.05 -16.38
C ASN A 251 -10.01 27.95 -15.63
N ILE A 252 -9.30 26.83 -15.77
CA ILE A 252 -8.03 26.56 -15.09
C ILE A 252 -6.90 26.78 -16.08
N LYS A 253 -5.86 27.51 -15.66
CA LYS A 253 -4.72 27.80 -16.54
C LYS A 253 -3.44 28.00 -15.73
N THR A 254 -2.45 27.15 -16.00
CA THR A 254 -1.12 27.24 -15.40
C THR A 254 -0.08 27.54 -16.48
N VAL A 255 0.72 28.60 -16.30
CA VAL A 255 1.80 29.00 -17.22
C VAL A 255 3.09 29.18 -16.43
N LYS A 256 4.13 28.38 -16.72
CA LYS A 256 5.45 28.48 -16.06
C LYS A 256 5.38 28.50 -14.51
N GLN A 257 4.54 27.63 -13.93
CA GLN A 257 4.26 27.53 -12.48
C GLN A 257 3.45 28.68 -11.87
N GLU A 258 2.90 29.59 -12.68
CA GLU A 258 1.93 30.59 -12.23
C GLU A 258 0.52 30.15 -12.63
N ILE A 259 -0.39 30.09 -11.65
CA ILE A 259 -1.81 29.81 -11.87
C ILE A 259 -2.56 31.11 -12.17
N GLU A 260 -3.44 31.06 -13.15
CA GLU A 260 -4.41 32.10 -13.55
C GLU A 260 -5.79 31.45 -13.67
N ASP A 261 -6.37 31.09 -12.52
CA ASP A 261 -7.63 30.35 -12.48
C ASP A 261 -8.82 31.30 -12.31
N GLU A 262 -9.90 31.05 -13.04
CA GLU A 262 -11.15 31.82 -13.00
C GLU A 262 -12.32 30.92 -12.58
N PHE A 263 -12.91 31.20 -11.41
CA PHE A 263 -14.04 30.44 -10.85
C PHE A 263 -15.31 31.28 -10.86
N HIS A 264 -16.36 30.78 -11.50
CA HIS A 264 -17.69 31.38 -11.48
C HIS A 264 -18.56 30.63 -10.47
N ILE A 265 -18.87 31.31 -9.38
CA ILE A 265 -19.50 30.71 -8.21
C ILE A 265 -20.85 31.33 -7.87
N VAL A 266 -21.69 30.53 -7.20
CA VAL A 266 -23.02 30.89 -6.69
C VAL A 266 -23.24 30.32 -5.29
N ASP A 267 -24.24 30.82 -4.56
CA ASP A 267 -24.68 30.24 -3.31
C ASP A 267 -25.54 28.97 -3.50
N LEU A 268 -25.96 28.32 -2.40
CA LEU A 268 -26.84 27.14 -2.43
C LEU A 268 -28.21 27.39 -3.08
N HIS A 269 -28.60 28.65 -3.24
CA HIS A 269 -29.85 29.08 -3.88
C HIS A 269 -29.64 29.54 -5.33
N SER A 270 -28.45 29.29 -5.90
CA SER A 270 -28.07 29.67 -7.27
C SER A 270 -28.05 31.19 -7.51
N GLY A 271 -27.82 31.99 -6.46
CA GLY A 271 -27.67 33.44 -6.51
C GLY A 271 -26.21 33.91 -6.45
N LYS A 272 -25.96 35.17 -6.85
CA LYS A 272 -24.67 35.84 -6.65
C LYS A 272 -24.37 36.05 -5.17
N ILE A 273 -23.10 35.97 -4.79
CA ILE A 273 -22.63 36.28 -3.45
C ILE A 273 -22.39 37.78 -3.34
N SER A 274 -23.39 38.55 -2.93
CA SER A 274 -23.32 40.03 -2.89
C SER A 274 -22.73 40.62 -1.61
N ASP A 275 -22.50 39.80 -0.58
CA ASP A 275 -21.97 40.22 0.73
C ASP A 275 -20.44 40.31 0.70
N SER A 276 -19.90 41.52 0.86
CA SER A 276 -18.46 41.79 0.89
C SER A 276 -17.73 41.06 2.01
N THR A 277 -18.39 40.85 3.15
CA THR A 277 -17.81 40.16 4.32
C THR A 277 -17.65 38.67 4.04
N LYS A 278 -18.63 38.05 3.35
CA LYS A 278 -18.53 36.66 2.90
C LYS A 278 -17.43 36.47 1.86
N ILE A 279 -17.29 37.46 0.98
CA ILE A 279 -16.24 37.48 -0.03
C ILE A 279 -14.84 37.46 0.62
N ASP A 280 -14.58 38.33 1.59
CA ASP A 280 -13.28 38.37 2.26
C ASP A 280 -13.03 37.10 3.09
N LEU A 281 -14.06 36.57 3.75
CA LEU A 281 -14.03 35.27 4.45
C LEU A 281 -13.61 34.12 3.52
N ILE A 282 -14.13 34.07 2.29
CA ILE A 282 -13.77 33.06 1.29
C ILE A 282 -12.27 33.17 0.94
N LYS A 283 -11.75 34.39 0.73
CA LYS A 283 -10.33 34.60 0.41
C LYS A 283 -9.41 34.09 1.52
N PHE A 284 -9.69 34.47 2.77
CA PHE A 284 -8.86 34.06 3.92
C PHE A 284 -8.94 32.56 4.17
N THR A 285 -10.14 31.99 4.09
CA THR A 285 -10.33 30.54 4.27
C THR A 285 -9.48 29.78 3.26
N VAL A 286 -9.66 30.06 1.96
CA VAL A 286 -8.95 29.39 0.88
C VAL A 286 -7.43 29.41 1.06
N LEU A 287 -6.87 30.58 1.42
CA LEU A 287 -5.44 30.74 1.65
C LEU A 287 -4.93 29.85 2.79
N LEU A 288 -5.67 29.81 3.90
CA LEU A 288 -5.32 29.02 5.07
C LEU A 288 -5.52 27.52 4.82
N THR A 289 -6.60 27.11 4.15
CA THR A 289 -6.84 25.70 3.77
C THR A 289 -5.74 25.18 2.86
N LYS A 290 -5.30 25.99 1.88
CA LYS A 290 -4.18 25.65 0.99
C LYS A 290 -2.94 25.30 1.81
N GLN A 291 -2.57 26.15 2.77
CA GLN A 291 -1.38 25.94 3.60
C GLN A 291 -1.56 24.76 4.57
N PHE A 292 -2.73 24.62 5.18
CA PHE A 292 -3.02 23.53 6.12
C PHE A 292 -2.99 22.15 5.45
N THR A 293 -3.39 22.06 4.16
CA THR A 293 -3.40 20.82 3.38
C THR A 293 -2.03 20.13 3.35
N TYR A 294 -0.92 20.89 3.39
CA TYR A 294 0.43 20.35 3.42
C TYR A 294 0.77 19.58 4.71
N PHE A 295 0.15 19.98 5.83
CA PHE A 295 0.40 19.36 7.12
C PHE A 295 -0.57 18.21 7.43
N LEU A 296 -1.56 17.95 6.56
CA LEU A 296 -2.54 16.89 6.77
C LEU A 296 -1.93 15.49 6.84
N GLY A 297 -0.77 15.25 6.23
CA GLY A 297 -0.05 13.99 6.36
C GLY A 297 0.44 13.68 7.78
N LEU A 298 0.57 14.71 8.63
CA LEU A 298 0.95 14.56 10.04
C LEU A 298 -0.25 14.26 10.94
N SER A 299 -1.46 14.36 10.40
CA SER A 299 -2.70 14.15 11.14
C SER A 299 -3.06 12.66 11.23
N PRO A 300 -3.45 12.15 12.42
CA PRO A 300 -4.03 10.81 12.53
C PRO A 300 -5.29 10.63 11.70
N ASP A 301 -6.21 11.61 11.72
CA ASP A 301 -7.39 11.69 10.85
C ASP A 301 -7.34 12.99 10.02
N PRO A 302 -6.83 12.93 8.78
CA PRO A 302 -6.68 14.11 7.93
C PRO A 302 -8.01 14.80 7.60
N TYR A 303 -9.07 14.02 7.38
CA TYR A 303 -10.37 14.58 7.04
C TYR A 303 -10.97 15.34 8.22
N ALA A 304 -10.90 14.78 9.43
CA ALA A 304 -11.35 15.45 10.64
C ALA A 304 -10.53 16.72 10.92
N ALA A 305 -9.21 16.65 10.75
CA ALA A 305 -8.33 17.81 10.93
C ALA A 305 -8.73 18.96 10.00
N LEU A 306 -8.92 18.67 8.70
CA LEU A 306 -9.32 19.67 7.72
C LEU A 306 -10.67 20.29 8.06
N SER A 307 -11.68 19.46 8.38
CA SER A 307 -13.01 19.96 8.70
C SER A 307 -13.05 20.82 9.98
N ARG A 308 -12.24 20.49 10.99
CA ARG A 308 -12.18 21.25 12.25
C ARG A 308 -11.35 22.53 12.11
N PHE A 309 -10.30 22.49 11.30
CA PHE A 309 -9.53 23.69 10.97
C PHE A 309 -10.41 24.74 10.31
N GLU A 310 -11.23 24.32 9.36
CA GLU A 310 -12.22 25.19 8.70
C GLU A 310 -13.20 25.83 9.67
N PHE A 311 -13.68 25.08 10.66
CA PHE A 311 -14.52 25.61 11.72
C PHE A 311 -13.79 26.69 12.54
N LEU A 312 -12.52 26.44 12.92
CA LEU A 312 -11.74 27.43 13.66
C LEU A 312 -11.54 28.72 12.88
N VAL A 313 -11.23 28.63 11.59
CA VAL A 313 -11.06 29.81 10.72
C VAL A 313 -12.34 30.66 10.69
N GLU A 314 -13.53 30.03 10.65
CA GLU A 314 -14.80 30.76 10.71
C GLU A 314 -15.01 31.50 12.02
N GLU A 315 -14.62 30.91 13.13
CA GLU A 315 -14.79 31.53 14.44
C GLU A 315 -13.80 32.70 14.64
N PHE A 316 -12.53 32.57 14.21
CA PHE A 316 -11.56 33.67 14.32
C PHE A 316 -11.93 34.92 13.55
N ILE A 317 -12.59 34.74 12.40
CA ILE A 317 -12.98 35.88 11.57
C ILE A 317 -14.13 36.67 12.23
N LYS A 318 -14.89 36.05 13.14
CA LYS A 318 -15.92 36.73 13.93
C LYS A 318 -15.35 37.46 15.16
N MET A 319 -14.07 37.26 15.49
CA MET A 319 -13.44 37.79 16.70
C MET A 319 -12.84 39.19 16.51
N PRO A 320 -12.76 39.99 17.60
CA PRO A 320 -11.94 41.20 17.61
C PRO A 320 -10.45 40.86 17.38
N GLU A 321 -9.69 41.80 16.81
CA GLU A 321 -8.27 41.62 16.45
C GLU A 321 -7.98 40.56 15.37
N GLN A 322 -8.86 40.41 14.38
CA GLN A 322 -8.73 39.43 13.28
C GLN A 322 -7.30 39.33 12.68
N GLY A 323 -6.61 40.47 12.47
CA GLY A 323 -5.27 40.49 11.90
C GLY A 323 -4.23 39.67 12.69
N ARG A 324 -4.32 39.66 14.02
CA ARG A 324 -3.43 38.90 14.91
C ARG A 324 -3.64 37.39 14.78
N TRP A 325 -4.90 36.95 14.71
CA TRP A 325 -5.25 35.53 14.56
C TRP A 325 -4.81 35.00 13.20
N VAL A 326 -5.02 35.78 12.13
CA VAL A 326 -4.54 35.43 10.79
C VAL A 326 -3.02 35.33 10.76
N GLU A 327 -2.29 36.30 11.33
CA GLU A 327 -0.82 36.26 11.42
C GLU A 327 -0.31 35.03 12.18
N MET A 328 -0.99 34.64 13.26
CA MET A 328 -0.65 33.43 14.01
C MET A 328 -0.90 32.16 13.20
N LEU A 329 -2.06 32.04 12.53
CA LEU A 329 -2.35 30.85 11.71
C LEU A 329 -1.39 30.72 10.53
N LEU A 330 -0.86 31.83 10.00
CA LEU A 330 0.17 31.82 8.96
C LEU A 330 1.56 31.32 9.45
N THR A 331 1.72 31.04 10.75
CA THR A 331 2.97 30.48 11.30
C THR A 331 3.04 28.97 11.05
N PRO A 332 4.07 28.45 10.33
CA PRO A 332 4.15 27.02 9.95
C PRO A 332 4.11 26.04 11.13
N ASP A 333 4.81 26.33 12.22
CA ASP A 333 4.83 25.45 13.41
C ASP A 333 3.44 25.34 14.05
N ILE A 334 2.67 26.43 14.07
CA ILE A 334 1.29 26.42 14.57
C ILE A 334 0.39 25.58 13.66
N MET A 335 0.52 25.70 12.33
CA MET A 335 -0.24 24.86 11.40
C MET A 335 0.09 23.38 11.55
N LYS A 336 1.37 23.05 11.73
CA LYS A 336 1.86 21.70 11.96
C LYS A 336 1.25 21.10 13.23
N ASP A 337 1.29 21.83 14.33
CA ASP A 337 0.73 21.39 15.61
C ASP A 337 -0.80 21.31 15.56
N LEU A 338 -1.46 22.25 14.88
CA LEU A 338 -2.91 22.18 14.63
C LEU A 338 -3.28 20.96 13.79
N ALA A 339 -2.50 20.59 12.78
CA ALA A 339 -2.80 19.40 11.97
C ALA A 339 -2.77 18.12 12.80
N ARG A 340 -1.77 17.98 13.69
CA ARG A 340 -1.70 16.87 14.65
C ARG A 340 -2.88 16.90 15.61
N LEU A 341 -3.11 18.04 16.25
CA LEU A 341 -4.11 18.20 17.31
C LEU A 341 -5.54 18.00 16.79
N LEU A 342 -5.90 18.67 15.69
CA LEU A 342 -7.24 18.65 15.12
C LEU A 342 -7.58 17.30 14.50
N GLY A 343 -6.60 16.47 14.16
CA GLY A 343 -6.83 15.09 13.74
C GLY A 343 -6.99 14.09 14.88
N THR A 344 -6.75 14.52 16.13
CA THR A 344 -6.54 13.58 17.23
C THR A 344 -7.83 13.03 17.81
N SER A 345 -8.91 13.76 18.05
CA SER A 345 -10.11 13.12 18.64
C SER A 345 -11.33 14.00 18.52
N ASP A 346 -12.48 13.39 18.22
CA ASP A 346 -13.78 14.07 18.31
C ASP A 346 -14.01 14.63 19.71
N GLN A 347 -13.63 13.88 20.76
CA GLN A 347 -13.86 14.31 22.14
C GLN A 347 -12.91 15.43 22.55
N LEU A 348 -11.61 15.35 22.22
CA LEU A 348 -10.69 16.46 22.50
C LEU A 348 -11.12 17.73 21.78
N TRP A 349 -11.65 17.58 20.56
CA TRP A 349 -12.22 18.68 19.81
C TRP A 349 -13.45 19.27 20.50
N GLU A 350 -14.51 18.49 20.75
CA GLU A 350 -15.79 19.00 21.26
C GLU A 350 -15.70 19.51 22.71
N ASP A 351 -14.93 18.84 23.57
CA ASP A 351 -14.93 19.14 25.01
C ASP A 351 -13.92 20.23 25.42
N PHE A 352 -12.88 20.48 24.62
CA PHE A 352 -11.77 21.38 24.99
C PHE A 352 -11.43 22.36 23.87
N ILE A 353 -10.97 21.86 22.72
CA ILE A 353 -10.41 22.74 21.68
C ILE A 353 -11.50 23.68 21.16
N ARG A 354 -12.70 23.17 20.87
CA ARG A 354 -13.81 23.97 20.36
C ARG A 354 -14.34 25.00 21.35
N LEU A 355 -14.19 24.76 22.65
CA LEU A 355 -14.68 25.66 23.70
C LEU A 355 -13.62 26.68 24.18
N GLU A 356 -12.33 26.34 24.07
CA GLU A 356 -11.22 27.14 24.62
C GLU A 356 -10.12 27.49 23.60
N TYR A 357 -10.41 27.42 22.29
CA TYR A 357 -9.43 27.68 21.22
C TYR A 357 -8.73 29.04 21.34
N GLU A 358 -9.40 30.07 21.87
CA GLU A 358 -8.84 31.40 22.16
C GLU A 358 -7.63 31.35 23.10
N SER A 359 -7.64 30.42 24.07
CA SER A 359 -6.56 30.24 25.03
C SER A 359 -5.51 29.26 24.52
N ILE A 360 -5.93 28.22 23.79
CA ILE A 360 -5.07 27.11 23.36
C ILE A 360 -4.10 27.52 22.26
N ILE A 361 -4.58 28.24 21.23
CA ILE A 361 -3.76 28.55 20.05
C ILE A 361 -2.57 29.47 20.39
N PRO A 362 -2.72 30.51 21.23
CA PRO A 362 -1.57 31.27 21.72
C PRO A 362 -0.55 30.43 22.47
N MET A 363 -0.96 29.34 23.14
CA MET A 363 -0.03 28.46 23.85
C MET A 363 0.86 27.67 22.89
N LEU A 364 0.36 27.27 21.71
CA LEU A 364 1.11 26.50 20.71
C LEU A 364 2.38 27.25 20.24
N LYS A 365 2.34 28.59 20.17
CA LYS A 365 3.50 29.43 19.82
C LYS A 365 4.71 29.22 20.74
N THR A 366 4.47 28.80 21.99
CA THR A 366 5.50 28.63 23.03
C THR A 366 6.19 27.26 22.99
N HIS A 367 5.73 26.34 22.14
CA HIS A 367 6.27 24.98 22.07
C HIS A 367 7.72 24.93 21.64
N ALA A 368 8.14 25.82 20.73
CA ALA A 368 9.51 25.87 20.23
C ALA A 368 10.55 26.21 21.32
N GLU A 369 10.13 26.69 22.49
CA GLU A 369 11.03 27.21 23.54
C GLU A 369 10.84 26.56 24.94
N ILE A 370 9.78 25.76 25.19
CA ILE A 370 9.46 25.22 26.53
C ILE A 370 9.62 23.68 26.61
N LYS A 371 10.13 23.16 27.74
CA LYS A 371 10.25 21.73 28.09
C LYS A 371 8.91 20.97 28.35
N GLY A 372 7.80 21.45 27.82
CA GLY A 372 6.45 20.91 28.02
C GLY A 372 5.46 21.88 28.70
N TYR A 373 4.17 21.69 28.44
CA TYR A 373 3.06 22.53 28.90
C TYR A 373 2.61 22.21 30.32
N ALA A 374 2.64 20.93 30.72
CA ALA A 374 2.13 20.51 32.01
C ALA A 374 3.05 20.96 33.16
N THR A 375 2.45 21.24 34.32
CA THR A 375 3.23 21.55 35.52
C THR A 375 4.13 20.36 35.90
N PRO A 376 5.42 20.58 36.17
CA PRO A 376 6.31 19.52 36.65
C PRO A 376 5.78 18.87 37.93
N PRO A 377 5.90 17.53 38.11
CA PRO A 377 5.36 16.84 39.29
C PRO A 377 5.73 17.47 40.63
N GLU A 378 6.99 17.87 40.79
CA GLU A 378 7.52 18.51 42.00
C GLU A 378 6.83 19.85 42.37
N GLU A 379 6.16 20.51 41.42
CA GLU A 379 5.48 21.78 41.64
C GLU A 379 3.96 21.67 41.80
N LEU A 380 3.36 20.54 41.44
CA LEU A 380 1.90 20.39 41.39
C LEU A 380 1.24 20.66 42.75
N ASP A 381 1.79 20.10 43.83
CA ASP A 381 1.25 20.26 45.19
C ASP A 381 1.29 21.73 45.62
N ARG A 382 2.43 22.40 45.41
CA ARG A 382 2.64 23.82 45.72
C ARG A 382 1.68 24.73 44.96
N LYS A 383 1.50 24.49 43.64
CA LYS A 383 0.62 25.32 42.81
C LYS A 383 -0.85 25.13 43.19
N LEU A 384 -1.26 23.89 43.48
CA LEU A 384 -2.63 23.61 43.94
C LEU A 384 -2.88 24.27 45.30
N ASP A 385 -1.94 24.19 46.24
CA ASP A 385 -2.06 24.86 47.55
C ASP A 385 -2.18 26.38 47.42
N ALA A 386 -1.36 26.99 46.57
CA ALA A 386 -1.45 28.42 46.30
C ALA A 386 -2.80 28.82 45.71
N LEU A 387 -3.37 27.99 44.83
CA LEU A 387 -4.70 28.21 44.25
C LEU A 387 -5.81 28.08 45.29
N LEU A 388 -5.75 27.05 46.13
CA LEU A 388 -6.76 26.80 47.17
C LEU A 388 -6.70 27.81 48.32
N ALA A 389 -5.53 28.37 48.63
CA ALA A 389 -5.39 29.42 49.64
C ALA A 389 -6.18 30.70 49.31
N GLY A 390 -6.50 30.92 48.03
CA GLY A 390 -7.34 32.04 47.57
C GLY A 390 -8.85 31.81 47.71
N ALA A 391 -9.30 30.60 48.06
CA ALA A 391 -10.71 30.26 48.14
C ALA A 391 -11.37 30.87 49.40
N ARG A 392 -12.57 31.44 49.22
CA ARG A 392 -13.34 32.09 50.31
C ARG A 392 -14.16 31.10 51.10
N ASN A 393 -14.53 29.97 50.47
CA ASN A 393 -15.34 28.93 51.07
C ASN A 393 -15.03 27.55 50.47
N ARG A 394 -15.65 26.51 51.05
CA ARG A 394 -15.47 25.12 50.67
C ARG A 394 -15.91 24.82 49.24
N GLU A 395 -17.05 25.36 48.80
CA GLU A 395 -17.57 25.10 47.45
C GLU A 395 -16.64 25.68 46.37
N GLU A 396 -16.07 26.86 46.63
CA GLU A 396 -15.05 27.48 45.79
C GLU A 396 -13.76 26.63 45.77
N SER A 397 -13.33 26.10 46.92
CA SER A 397 -12.17 25.19 46.99
C SER A 397 -12.36 23.93 46.14
N ILE A 398 -13.56 23.31 46.19
CA ILE A 398 -13.90 22.13 45.38
C ILE A 398 -13.91 22.49 43.89
N THR A 399 -14.42 23.67 43.54
CA THR A 399 -14.46 24.14 42.15
C THR A 399 -13.06 24.38 41.60
N LEU A 400 -12.21 25.09 42.34
CA LEU A 400 -10.81 25.36 41.97
C LEU A 400 -9.98 24.08 41.86
N LEU A 401 -10.17 23.11 42.77
CA LEU A 401 -9.50 21.80 42.70
C LEU A 401 -9.84 21.07 41.39
N ASN A 402 -11.11 21.04 40.99
CA ASN A 402 -11.51 20.37 39.75
C ASN A 402 -11.09 21.15 38.50
N GLN A 403 -11.10 22.48 38.53
CA GLN A 403 -10.56 23.30 37.44
C GLN A 403 -9.06 23.06 37.25
N PHE A 404 -8.29 23.02 38.35
CA PHE A 404 -6.86 22.68 38.30
C PHE A 404 -6.63 21.29 37.72
N LYS A 405 -7.35 20.28 38.24
CA LYS A 405 -7.31 18.90 37.73
C LYS A 405 -7.55 18.84 36.22
N ASP A 406 -8.66 19.41 35.75
CA ASP A 406 -9.05 19.34 34.34
C ASP A 406 -8.04 20.05 33.44
N ARG A 407 -7.50 21.19 33.89
CA ARG A 407 -6.46 21.92 33.19
C ARG A 407 -5.18 21.11 33.09
N GLU A 408 -4.65 20.56 34.18
CA GLU A 408 -3.40 19.80 34.14
C GLU A 408 -3.54 18.49 33.34
N ILE A 409 -4.70 17.82 33.37
CA ILE A 409 -5.00 16.68 32.48
C ILE A 409 -4.87 17.11 31.01
N PHE A 410 -5.48 18.23 30.64
CA PHE A 410 -5.41 18.74 29.27
C PHE A 410 -3.98 19.10 28.85
N LEU A 411 -3.19 19.72 29.72
CA LEU A 411 -1.79 20.06 29.43
C LEU A 411 -0.92 18.80 29.26
N LEU A 412 -1.16 17.76 30.07
CA LEU A 412 -0.50 16.46 29.89
C LEU A 412 -0.91 15.79 28.57
N ASP A 413 -2.18 15.90 28.20
CA ASP A 413 -2.68 15.39 26.91
C ASP A 413 -1.99 16.11 25.74
N LEU A 414 -1.85 17.45 25.80
CA LEU A 414 -1.13 18.25 24.81
C LEU A 414 0.35 17.86 24.72
N ASP A 415 1.02 17.69 25.87
CA ASP A 415 2.42 17.26 25.89
C ASP A 415 2.63 15.93 25.17
N HIS A 416 1.74 14.95 25.38
CA HIS A 416 1.87 13.63 24.74
C HIS A 416 1.45 13.63 23.25
N ILE A 417 0.56 14.54 22.82
CA ILE A 417 0.12 14.62 21.41
C ILE A 417 1.13 15.40 20.55
N LEU A 418 1.66 16.50 21.07
CA LEU A 418 2.48 17.42 20.27
C LEU A 418 3.97 17.06 20.27
N ASN A 419 4.46 16.36 21.30
CA ASN A 419 5.86 15.93 21.40
C ASN A 419 6.02 14.44 21.01
N PRO A 420 6.64 14.12 19.86
CA PRO A 420 6.90 12.74 19.45
C PRO A 420 7.85 11.98 20.40
N GLU A 421 8.76 12.69 21.06
CA GLU A 421 9.73 12.15 22.03
C GLU A 421 9.11 11.84 23.40
N TYR A 422 7.86 12.25 23.63
CA TYR A 422 7.20 12.07 24.90
C TYR A 422 6.61 10.66 24.99
N ASP A 423 7.32 9.77 25.68
CA ASP A 423 6.88 8.39 25.80
C ASP A 423 5.61 8.23 26.68
N PHE A 424 4.84 7.18 26.40
CA PHE A 424 3.60 6.89 27.15
C PHE A 424 3.88 6.65 28.65
N ARG A 425 5.07 6.16 28.99
CA ARG A 425 5.45 5.88 30.36
C ARG A 425 5.52 7.17 31.18
N SER A 426 6.22 8.18 30.68
CA SER A 426 6.31 9.52 31.26
C SER A 426 4.92 10.15 31.41
N PHE A 427 4.07 10.05 30.37
CA PHE A 427 2.67 10.48 30.45
C PHE A 427 1.92 9.80 31.62
N SER A 428 2.01 8.48 31.72
CA SER A 428 1.31 7.69 32.73
C SER A 428 1.79 8.01 34.16
N GLU A 429 3.09 8.21 34.34
CA GLU A 429 3.68 8.56 35.63
C GLU A 429 3.24 9.96 36.09
N LYS A 430 3.28 10.97 35.20
CA LYS A 430 2.82 12.33 35.53
C LYS A 430 1.32 12.38 35.83
N LEU A 431 0.50 11.67 35.04
CA LEU A 431 -0.94 11.59 35.29
C LEU A 431 -1.26 10.89 36.61
N THR A 432 -0.49 9.85 36.96
CA THR A 432 -0.59 9.16 38.25
C THR A 432 -0.26 10.10 39.40
N TYR A 433 0.82 10.87 39.28
CA TYR A 433 1.22 11.81 40.30
C TYR A 433 0.17 12.93 40.50
N LEU A 434 -0.41 13.45 39.41
CA LEU A 434 -1.54 14.38 39.50
C LEU A 434 -2.72 13.76 40.26
N ALA A 435 -3.06 12.50 39.99
CA ALA A 435 -4.11 11.80 40.71
C ALA A 435 -3.82 11.66 42.21
N GLU A 436 -2.57 11.39 42.60
CA GLU A 436 -2.15 11.35 44.01
C GLU A 436 -2.34 12.70 44.69
N VAL A 437 -1.89 13.79 44.08
CA VAL A 437 -2.05 15.15 44.60
C VAL A 437 -3.53 15.50 44.80
N ILE A 438 -4.38 15.20 43.80
CA ILE A 438 -5.82 15.46 43.86
C ILE A 438 -6.49 14.63 44.96
N VAL A 439 -6.21 13.33 45.06
CA VAL A 439 -6.75 12.46 46.12
C VAL A 439 -6.30 12.94 47.50
N ASN A 440 -5.03 13.33 47.64
CA ASN A 440 -4.46 13.80 48.90
C ASN A 440 -5.06 15.14 49.37
N LYS A 441 -5.35 16.09 48.46
CA LYS A 441 -6.06 17.33 48.84
C LYS A 441 -7.55 17.11 49.09
N ALA A 442 -8.21 16.28 48.28
CA ALA A 442 -9.63 15.98 48.45
C ALA A 442 -9.91 15.30 49.81
N GLN A 443 -9.04 14.38 50.24
CA GLN A 443 -9.20 13.74 51.55
C GLN A 443 -8.99 14.73 52.70
N ALA A 444 -8.03 15.65 52.59
CA ALA A 444 -7.79 16.66 53.63
C ALA A 444 -9.00 17.58 53.80
N LEU A 445 -9.57 18.07 52.68
CA LEU A 445 -10.79 18.88 52.68
C LEU A 445 -12.00 18.13 53.27
N ALA A 446 -12.15 16.84 52.98
CA ALA A 446 -13.21 16.01 53.55
C ALA A 446 -13.02 15.81 55.06
N TYR A 447 -11.80 15.50 55.50
CA TYR A 447 -11.48 15.28 56.91
C TYR A 447 -11.70 16.55 57.73
N GLU A 448 -11.20 17.70 57.28
CA GLU A 448 -11.37 18.99 57.97
C GLU A 448 -12.84 19.37 58.12
N HIS A 449 -13.62 19.19 57.05
CA HIS A 449 -15.06 19.46 57.07
C HIS A 449 -15.80 18.60 58.11
N LEU A 450 -15.56 17.28 58.09
CA LEU A 450 -16.22 16.36 59.00
C LEU A 450 -15.71 16.53 60.44
N ALA A 451 -14.43 16.82 60.63
CA ALA A 451 -13.86 17.07 61.95
C ALA A 451 -14.44 18.36 62.58
N ALA A 452 -14.71 19.40 61.78
CA ALA A 452 -15.38 20.60 62.26
C ALA A 452 -16.83 20.33 62.72
N GLN A 453 -17.51 19.36 62.10
CA GLN A 453 -18.91 19.04 62.40
C GLN A 453 -19.08 18.03 63.54
N TYR A 454 -18.25 16.98 63.56
CA TYR A 454 -18.41 15.82 64.44
C TYR A 454 -17.28 15.70 65.49
N GLY A 455 -16.23 16.52 65.38
CA GLY A 455 -14.98 16.37 66.12
C GLY A 455 -14.01 15.40 65.46
N THR A 456 -12.80 15.32 66.00
CA THR A 456 -11.76 14.41 65.51
C THR A 456 -12.03 12.98 65.99
N PRO A 457 -11.88 11.97 65.11
CA PRO A 457 -11.94 10.57 65.51
C PRO A 457 -10.95 10.26 66.64
N ARG A 458 -11.42 9.56 67.67
CA ARG A 458 -10.60 9.03 68.76
C ARG A 458 -10.81 7.53 68.87
N THR A 459 -9.75 6.81 69.24
CA THR A 459 -9.84 5.42 69.68
C THR A 459 -10.53 5.36 71.03
N ILE A 460 -10.88 4.15 71.49
CA ILE A 460 -11.42 3.92 72.84
C ILE A 460 -10.47 4.48 73.92
N ALA A 461 -9.16 4.50 73.67
CA ALA A 461 -8.13 5.03 74.56
C ALA A 461 -7.90 6.55 74.41
N GLY A 462 -8.68 7.26 73.60
CA GLY A 462 -8.53 8.70 73.38
C GLY A 462 -7.40 9.10 72.42
N LEU A 463 -6.71 8.14 71.80
CA LEU A 463 -5.66 8.40 70.80
C LEU A 463 -6.27 8.69 69.42
N LYS A 464 -5.56 9.38 68.52
CA LYS A 464 -5.99 9.57 67.13
C LYS A 464 -5.82 8.24 66.35
N PRO A 465 -6.87 7.67 65.72
CA PRO A 465 -6.73 6.50 64.87
C PRO A 465 -6.00 6.88 63.58
N GLY A 466 -5.19 5.97 63.05
CA GLY A 466 -4.57 6.10 61.74
C GLY A 466 -5.55 5.73 60.62
N TYR A 467 -5.44 6.34 59.45
CA TYR A 467 -6.14 5.91 58.24
C TYR A 467 -5.26 6.09 57.00
N SER A 468 -5.51 5.28 55.98
CA SER A 468 -4.81 5.36 54.71
C SER A 468 -5.75 5.11 53.55
N ILE A 469 -5.49 5.82 52.46
CA ILE A 469 -6.09 5.61 51.15
C ILE A 469 -5.05 4.87 50.32
N LEU A 470 -5.46 3.72 49.78
CA LEU A 470 -4.63 2.81 49.02
C LEU A 470 -5.06 2.85 47.55
N GLY A 471 -4.13 3.14 46.65
CA GLY A 471 -4.34 3.03 45.21
C GLY A 471 -4.24 1.57 44.79
N GLN A 472 -5.17 1.12 43.96
CA GLN A 472 -5.27 -0.23 43.42
C GLN A 472 -5.23 -0.18 41.88
N GLY A 473 -5.30 -1.34 41.22
CA GLY A 473 -5.52 -1.40 39.77
C GLY A 473 -4.47 -0.64 38.96
N LYS A 474 -4.91 0.19 38.01
CA LYS A 474 -3.98 0.98 37.17
C LYS A 474 -3.37 2.13 37.97
N PHE A 475 -4.11 2.71 38.91
CA PHE A 475 -3.60 3.80 39.74
C PHE A 475 -2.45 3.34 40.66
N GLY A 476 -2.66 2.22 41.35
CA GLY A 476 -1.65 1.59 42.19
C GLY A 476 -0.41 1.17 41.41
N GLY A 477 -0.60 0.64 40.19
CA GLY A 477 0.49 0.26 39.28
C GLY A 477 1.20 1.42 38.56
N ALA A 478 0.80 2.67 38.78
CA ALA A 478 1.29 3.85 38.03
C ALA A 478 1.16 3.69 36.51
N ALA A 479 0.00 3.21 36.07
CA ALA A 479 -0.30 2.86 34.68
C ALA A 479 -1.62 3.52 34.18
N ILE A 480 -1.97 4.70 34.72
CA ILE A 480 -3.15 5.47 34.30
C ILE A 480 -2.94 5.99 32.87
N GLY A 481 -4.02 6.11 32.11
CA GLY A 481 -4.02 6.75 30.79
C GLY A 481 -5.31 7.54 30.57
N TYR A 482 -5.54 8.03 29.35
CA TYR A 482 -6.61 8.99 28.97
C TYR A 482 -8.04 8.68 29.46
N ALA A 483 -8.39 7.42 29.66
CA ALA A 483 -9.72 7.00 30.11
C ALA A 483 -9.62 5.96 31.24
N SER A 484 -8.80 6.27 32.25
CA SER A 484 -8.61 5.38 33.40
C SER A 484 -9.20 5.91 34.70
N ASP A 485 -10.04 5.06 35.30
CA ASP A 485 -10.56 5.22 36.66
C ASP A 485 -9.41 5.28 37.66
N ILE A 486 -9.70 5.86 38.84
CA ILE A 486 -8.82 5.83 40.00
C ILE A 486 -9.39 4.79 40.96
N GLU A 487 -8.77 3.60 40.98
CA GLU A 487 -9.21 2.53 41.88
C GLU A 487 -8.65 2.76 43.29
N LEU A 488 -9.53 2.92 44.30
CA LEU A 488 -9.17 3.23 45.69
C LEU A 488 -9.73 2.22 46.70
N LEU A 489 -8.98 2.04 47.79
CA LEU A 489 -9.39 1.32 48.99
C LEU A 489 -9.08 2.17 50.24
N PHE A 490 -10.03 2.26 51.17
CA PHE A 490 -9.91 3.07 52.38
C PHE A 490 -9.85 2.18 53.61
N VAL A 491 -8.81 2.35 54.44
CA VAL A 491 -8.61 1.57 55.67
C VAL A 491 -8.32 2.49 56.85
N PHE A 492 -8.91 2.21 58.02
CA PHE A 492 -8.65 2.91 59.28
C PHE A 492 -8.27 1.94 60.41
N SER A 493 -7.49 2.39 61.38
CA SER A 493 -6.82 1.52 62.36
C SER A 493 -7.75 0.96 63.43
N ASP A 494 -8.60 1.81 64.03
CA ASP A 494 -9.28 1.47 65.30
C ASP A 494 -10.72 1.99 65.39
N ASN A 495 -11.54 1.23 66.12
CA ASN A 495 -12.88 1.63 66.51
C ASN A 495 -12.85 2.72 67.61
N GLY A 496 -13.91 3.51 67.69
CA GLY A 496 -14.06 4.56 68.69
C GLY A 496 -15.11 5.58 68.26
N MET A 497 -15.03 6.79 68.80
CA MET A 497 -15.98 7.87 68.56
C MET A 497 -15.25 9.18 68.29
N THR A 498 -15.89 10.08 67.56
CA THR A 498 -15.40 11.46 67.42
C THR A 498 -15.58 12.26 68.71
N ASP A 499 -14.70 13.22 68.97
CA ASP A 499 -14.66 14.00 70.23
C ASP A 499 -15.43 15.34 70.18
N GLY A 500 -16.31 15.52 69.20
CA GLY A 500 -17.06 16.78 69.00
C GLY A 500 -18.45 16.79 69.61
N ALA A 501 -19.19 17.86 69.36
CA ALA A 501 -20.52 18.09 69.95
C ALA A 501 -21.59 17.08 69.51
N LYS A 502 -21.39 16.38 68.38
CA LYS A 502 -22.26 15.32 67.85
C LYS A 502 -21.40 14.08 67.58
N PRO A 503 -21.04 13.30 68.59
CA PRO A 503 -20.12 12.19 68.41
C PRO A 503 -20.73 11.11 67.49
N VAL A 504 -19.95 10.65 66.52
CA VAL A 504 -20.28 9.52 65.65
C VAL A 504 -19.19 8.46 65.77
N ASN A 505 -19.53 7.20 65.46
CA ASN A 505 -18.54 6.12 65.45
C ASN A 505 -17.51 6.36 64.33
N ASN A 506 -16.24 6.00 64.56
CA ASN A 506 -15.17 6.10 63.57
C ASN A 506 -15.57 5.47 62.21
N ALA A 507 -16.23 4.31 62.21
CA ALA A 507 -16.70 3.68 60.97
C ALA A 507 -17.68 4.58 60.19
N GLU A 508 -18.58 5.28 60.89
CA GLU A 508 -19.51 6.23 60.29
C GLU A 508 -18.77 7.48 59.79
N PHE A 509 -17.83 8.01 60.58
CA PHE A 509 -17.00 9.15 60.18
C PHE A 509 -16.23 8.86 58.88
N PHE A 510 -15.53 7.73 58.80
CA PHE A 510 -14.74 7.38 57.62
C PHE A 510 -15.61 7.01 56.42
N ASN A 511 -16.79 6.39 56.60
CA ASN A 511 -17.74 6.20 55.50
C ASN A 511 -18.22 7.54 54.93
N ARG A 512 -18.55 8.51 55.79
CA ARG A 512 -18.89 9.88 55.35
C ARG A 512 -17.72 10.56 54.68
N MET A 513 -16.50 10.35 55.16
CA MET A 513 -15.29 10.89 54.53
C MET A 513 -15.13 10.38 53.11
N VAL A 514 -15.36 9.09 52.87
CA VAL A 514 -15.34 8.53 51.51
C VAL A 514 -16.44 9.14 50.64
N GLN A 515 -17.66 9.28 51.16
CA GLN A 515 -18.76 9.93 50.43
C GLN A 515 -18.44 11.39 50.07
N GLU A 516 -17.81 12.14 50.98
CA GLU A 516 -17.35 13.50 50.73
C GLU A 516 -16.23 13.54 49.68
N ILE A 517 -15.26 12.61 49.71
CA ILE A 517 -14.22 12.54 48.67
C ILE A 517 -14.84 12.27 47.28
N LEU A 518 -15.84 11.38 47.20
CA LEU A 518 -16.58 11.12 45.96
C LEU A 518 -17.36 12.35 45.46
N SER A 519 -17.79 13.24 46.35
CA SER A 519 -18.49 14.49 45.99
C SER A 519 -17.51 15.60 45.56
N ILE A 520 -16.30 15.60 46.13
CA ILE A 520 -15.23 16.56 45.86
C ILE A 520 -14.59 16.28 44.50
N ILE A 521 -14.19 15.03 44.22
CA ILE A 521 -13.52 14.68 42.96
C ILE A 521 -14.57 14.44 41.87
N LYS A 522 -14.73 15.42 40.98
CA LYS A 522 -15.71 15.36 39.89
C LYS A 522 -15.03 14.91 38.60
N SER A 523 -15.62 13.90 37.95
CA SER A 523 -15.23 13.54 36.59
C SER A 523 -16.16 14.23 35.58
N LYS A 524 -15.56 14.89 34.59
CA LYS A 524 -16.29 15.40 33.42
C LYS A 524 -16.51 14.33 32.35
N ARG A 525 -15.61 13.34 32.24
CA ARG A 525 -15.65 12.31 31.19
C ARG A 525 -15.93 10.93 31.78
N GLU A 526 -16.47 10.03 30.97
CA GLU A 526 -16.57 8.64 31.38
C GLU A 526 -15.16 8.04 31.55
N GLY A 527 -14.86 7.59 32.76
CA GLY A 527 -13.68 6.78 33.01
C GLY A 527 -12.36 7.51 33.20
N ILE A 528 -12.24 8.84 33.14
CA ILE A 528 -11.00 9.55 33.54
C ILE A 528 -11.18 10.14 34.94
N PHE A 529 -10.27 9.87 35.89
CA PHE A 529 -10.37 10.41 37.27
C PHE A 529 -11.66 10.05 38.03
N ARG A 530 -12.49 9.15 37.48
CA ARG A 530 -13.65 8.61 38.18
C ARG A 530 -13.14 7.66 39.26
N VAL A 531 -13.51 7.93 40.51
CA VAL A 531 -13.13 7.08 41.63
C VAL A 531 -13.93 5.78 41.60
N ASP A 532 -13.22 4.65 41.59
CA ASP A 532 -13.79 3.30 41.63
C ASP A 532 -13.43 2.60 42.94
N LEU A 533 -14.46 2.17 43.67
CA LEU A 533 -14.34 1.52 44.98
C LEU A 533 -14.73 0.04 44.93
N ARG A 534 -14.91 -0.56 43.74
CA ARG A 534 -15.40 -1.94 43.59
C ARG A 534 -14.40 -3.01 44.07
N LEU A 535 -13.12 -2.67 44.21
CA LEU A 535 -12.08 -3.58 44.70
C LEU A 535 -11.95 -3.63 46.22
N ARG A 536 -12.89 -3.03 46.97
CA ARG A 536 -12.93 -3.11 48.43
C ARG A 536 -13.53 -4.45 48.92
N PRO A 537 -13.27 -4.85 50.18
CA PRO A 537 -13.89 -6.06 50.76
C PRO A 537 -15.40 -6.10 50.55
N TYR A 538 -15.91 -7.25 50.09
CA TYR A 538 -17.32 -7.47 49.73
C TYR A 538 -17.84 -6.62 48.55
N GLY A 539 -16.94 -5.99 47.79
CA GLY A 539 -17.25 -5.18 46.61
C GLY A 539 -18.30 -4.10 46.90
N SER A 540 -19.27 -3.93 45.99
CA SER A 540 -20.34 -2.93 46.14
C SER A 540 -21.23 -3.14 47.38
N GLY A 541 -21.27 -4.35 47.95
CA GLY A 541 -22.04 -4.67 49.16
C GLY A 541 -21.30 -4.38 50.47
N GLY A 542 -20.00 -4.10 50.42
CA GLY A 542 -19.18 -3.80 51.59
C GLY A 542 -19.17 -2.31 52.00
N PRO A 543 -18.67 -2.01 53.22
CA PRO A 543 -18.55 -0.64 53.69
C PRO A 543 -17.60 0.18 52.79
N LEU A 544 -17.79 1.50 52.73
CA LEU A 544 -16.95 2.39 51.91
C LEU A 544 -15.54 2.54 52.51
N ALA A 545 -15.43 2.55 53.84
CA ALA A 545 -14.19 2.49 54.59
C ALA A 545 -14.16 1.23 55.47
N THR A 546 -13.03 0.52 55.46
CA THR A 546 -12.85 -0.76 56.17
C THR A 546 -11.96 -0.57 57.40
N SER A 547 -12.27 -1.21 58.53
CA SER A 547 -11.36 -1.23 59.68
C SER A 547 -10.16 -2.17 59.41
N LEU A 548 -9.03 -1.93 60.05
CA LEU A 548 -7.85 -2.79 59.95
C LEU A 548 -8.18 -4.25 60.27
N ASP A 549 -8.96 -4.48 61.33
CA ASP A 549 -9.43 -5.81 61.72
C ASP A 549 -10.23 -6.50 60.60
N ALA A 550 -11.21 -5.79 60.00
CA ALA A 550 -12.00 -6.34 58.89
C ALA A 550 -11.15 -6.60 57.64
N PHE A 551 -10.20 -5.70 57.35
CA PHE A 551 -9.24 -5.87 56.26
C PHE A 551 -8.40 -7.14 56.44
N CYS A 552 -7.83 -7.35 57.63
CA CYS A 552 -7.05 -8.54 57.96
C CYS A 552 -7.91 -9.82 57.94
N ARG A 553 -9.14 -9.79 58.46
CA ARG A 553 -10.04 -10.96 58.45
C ARG A 553 -10.47 -11.36 57.03
N TYR A 554 -10.69 -10.37 56.15
CA TYR A 554 -11.11 -10.64 54.78
C TYR A 554 -9.98 -11.17 53.90
N TYR A 555 -8.83 -10.48 53.89
CA TYR A 555 -7.73 -10.82 52.99
C TYR A 555 -6.72 -11.83 53.57
N GLY A 556 -6.64 -11.95 54.89
CA GLY A 556 -5.73 -12.86 55.57
C GLY A 556 -6.01 -14.34 55.30
N THR A 557 -5.14 -15.19 55.82
CA THR A 557 -5.20 -16.64 55.64
C THR A 557 -6.53 -17.21 56.16
N GLY A 558 -7.30 -17.86 55.29
CA GLY A 558 -8.62 -18.42 55.62
C GLY A 558 -9.78 -17.42 55.59
N GLY A 559 -9.53 -16.18 55.14
CA GLY A 559 -10.56 -15.15 54.94
C GLY A 559 -11.37 -15.32 53.66
N ASP A 560 -12.49 -14.60 53.57
CA ASP A 560 -13.50 -14.72 52.51
C ASP A 560 -13.05 -14.24 51.12
N ALA A 561 -11.92 -13.54 50.99
CA ALA A 561 -11.46 -13.01 49.71
C ALA A 561 -11.19 -14.14 48.68
N HIS A 562 -11.60 -13.92 47.44
CA HIS A 562 -11.25 -14.79 46.31
C HIS A 562 -9.80 -14.59 45.85
N SER A 563 -9.23 -15.57 45.12
CA SER A 563 -7.86 -15.46 44.62
C SER A 563 -7.64 -14.24 43.74
N TYR A 564 -8.62 -13.84 42.94
CA TYR A 564 -8.52 -12.65 42.08
C TYR A 564 -8.56 -11.32 42.86
N GLU A 565 -9.24 -11.28 44.00
CA GLU A 565 -9.25 -10.10 44.88
C GLU A 565 -7.89 -9.95 45.56
N ARG A 566 -7.29 -11.06 45.99
CA ARG A 566 -5.91 -11.08 46.52
C ARG A 566 -4.88 -10.76 45.44
N LEU A 567 -5.08 -11.24 44.20
CA LEU A 567 -4.21 -10.89 43.06
C LEU A 567 -4.24 -9.37 42.78
N ALA A 568 -5.41 -8.73 42.89
CA ALA A 568 -5.52 -7.28 42.71
C ALA A 568 -4.65 -6.51 43.72
N LEU A 569 -4.48 -7.05 44.94
CA LEU A 569 -3.65 -6.44 45.97
C LEU A 569 -2.17 -6.34 45.59
N VAL A 570 -1.66 -7.09 44.60
CA VAL A 570 -0.25 -6.96 44.13
C VAL A 570 0.05 -5.52 43.69
N ARG A 571 -0.95 -4.80 43.17
CA ARG A 571 -0.83 -3.41 42.75
C ARG A 571 -1.16 -2.39 43.84
N MET A 572 -1.60 -2.84 45.02
CA MET A 572 -2.01 -1.97 46.11
C MET A 572 -0.83 -1.17 46.65
N ARG A 573 -0.96 0.13 46.85
CA ARG A 573 0.03 0.94 47.59
C ARG A 573 -0.63 2.14 48.26
N ALA A 574 -0.02 2.67 49.31
CA ALA A 574 -0.46 3.91 49.94
C ALA A 574 -0.26 5.09 48.99
N VAL A 575 -1.30 5.91 48.85
CA VAL A 575 -1.31 7.11 47.99
C VAL A 575 -1.69 8.38 48.76
N ALA A 576 -2.43 8.25 49.86
CA ALA A 576 -2.78 9.36 50.74
C ALA A 576 -3.10 8.88 52.17
N GLY A 577 -3.22 9.81 53.12
CA GLY A 577 -3.45 9.54 54.54
C GLY A 577 -2.16 9.39 55.34
N ASP A 578 -2.21 8.68 56.46
CA ASP A 578 -1.09 8.53 57.40
C ASP A 578 0.01 7.61 56.82
N ARG A 579 1.21 8.16 56.63
CA ARG A 579 2.34 7.48 55.98
C ARG A 579 2.78 6.18 56.68
N GLU A 580 2.88 6.21 58.02
CA GLU A 580 3.31 5.05 58.80
C GLU A 580 2.25 3.93 58.78
N PHE A 581 0.97 4.31 58.80
CA PHE A 581 -0.13 3.36 58.73
C PHE A 581 -0.27 2.75 57.32
N GLY A 582 -0.07 3.55 56.27
CA GLY A 582 0.02 3.05 54.90
C GLY A 582 1.13 2.01 54.73
N ALA A 583 2.33 2.27 55.27
CA ALA A 583 3.45 1.33 55.24
C ALA A 583 3.15 0.02 56.03
N LEU A 584 2.36 0.10 57.11
CA LEU A 584 1.87 -1.10 57.80
C LEU A 584 0.94 -1.93 56.91
N LEU A 585 0.00 -1.30 56.20
CA LEU A 585 -0.94 -1.98 55.31
C LEU A 585 -0.23 -2.63 54.11
N GLU A 586 0.82 -2.01 53.57
CA GLU A 586 1.66 -2.61 52.51
C GLU A 586 2.43 -3.83 53.02
N ARG A 587 2.92 -3.82 54.26
CA ARG A 587 3.54 -5.02 54.86
C ARG A 587 2.53 -6.14 55.09
N LEU A 588 1.32 -5.80 55.53
CA LEU A 588 0.24 -6.79 55.68
C LEU A 588 -0.16 -7.39 54.34
N ARG A 589 -0.30 -6.57 53.30
CA ARG A 589 -0.45 -7.03 51.91
C ARG A 589 0.64 -8.03 51.54
N ASP A 590 1.90 -7.71 51.82
CA ASP A 590 3.00 -8.60 51.47
C ASP A 590 2.91 -9.95 52.18
N GLU A 591 2.49 -9.95 53.44
CA GLU A 591 2.22 -11.18 54.20
C GLU A 591 1.09 -12.00 53.54
N PHE A 592 -0.01 -11.34 53.18
CA PHE A 592 -1.20 -11.98 52.59
C PHE A 592 -0.99 -12.49 51.17
N ILE A 593 -0.04 -11.94 50.41
CA ILE A 593 0.19 -12.33 49.02
C ILE A 593 1.35 -13.31 48.91
N TYR A 594 2.49 -13.00 49.55
CA TYR A 594 3.74 -13.69 49.29
C TYR A 594 4.09 -14.74 50.36
N MET A 595 3.50 -14.70 51.56
CA MET A 595 3.82 -15.64 52.64
C MET A 595 2.77 -16.74 52.84
N SER A 596 1.49 -16.38 52.75
CA SER A 596 0.32 -17.20 53.11
C SER A 596 -0.08 -18.30 52.12
N ARG A 597 0.45 -18.27 50.88
CA ARG A 597 0.02 -19.14 49.76
C ARG A 597 -1.50 -19.15 49.53
N SER A 598 -2.16 -18.00 49.70
CA SER A 598 -3.63 -17.88 49.66
C SER A 598 -4.21 -17.56 48.28
N ILE A 599 -3.44 -17.73 47.20
CA ILE A 599 -3.87 -17.49 45.82
C ILE A 599 -3.75 -18.81 45.05
N ASP A 600 -4.87 -19.27 44.50
CA ASP A 600 -4.91 -20.43 43.60
C ASP A 600 -4.84 -19.96 42.14
N ALA A 601 -3.81 -20.40 41.42
CA ALA A 601 -3.61 -20.06 40.01
C ALA A 601 -4.72 -20.62 39.11
N GLU A 602 -5.31 -21.78 39.46
CA GLU A 602 -6.40 -22.36 38.67
C GLU A 602 -7.65 -21.47 38.71
N GLU A 603 -7.98 -20.87 39.87
CA GLU A 603 -9.07 -19.90 39.99
C GLU A 603 -8.85 -18.66 39.10
N ILE A 604 -7.59 -18.21 38.99
CA ILE A 604 -7.22 -17.08 38.10
C ILE A 604 -7.38 -17.47 36.63
N PHE A 605 -6.97 -18.67 36.22
CA PHE A 605 -7.11 -19.12 34.83
C PHE A 605 -8.59 -19.32 34.44
N GLU A 606 -9.43 -19.84 35.34
CA GLU A 606 -10.88 -19.95 35.10
C GLU A 606 -11.56 -18.57 34.99
N LEU A 607 -11.19 -17.63 35.86
CA LEU A 607 -11.63 -16.23 35.72
C LEU A 607 -11.21 -15.67 34.36
N ARG A 608 -9.99 -15.95 33.92
CA ARG A 608 -9.47 -15.45 32.65
C ARG A 608 -10.25 -15.99 31.45
N LYS A 609 -10.62 -17.27 31.47
CA LYS A 609 -11.52 -17.89 30.47
C LYS A 609 -12.89 -17.22 30.43
N LYS A 610 -13.46 -16.90 31.60
CA LYS A 610 -14.72 -16.16 31.71
C LYS A 610 -14.60 -14.76 31.10
N GLN A 611 -13.55 -14.01 31.45
CA GLN A 611 -13.29 -12.69 30.89
C GLN A 611 -13.14 -12.71 29.37
N TYR A 612 -12.44 -13.70 28.81
CA TYR A 612 -12.34 -13.86 27.37
C TYR A 612 -13.72 -14.02 26.73
N LYS A 613 -14.57 -14.92 27.27
CA LYS A 613 -15.92 -15.17 26.74
C LYS A 613 -16.84 -13.94 26.82
N GLU A 614 -16.71 -13.13 27.85
CA GLU A 614 -17.60 -11.98 28.09
C GLU A 614 -17.11 -10.67 27.44
N LYS A 615 -15.79 -10.50 27.28
CA LYS A 615 -15.15 -9.24 26.83
C LYS A 615 -14.58 -9.31 25.42
N THR A 616 -14.67 -10.46 24.75
CA THR A 616 -14.26 -10.62 23.35
C THR A 616 -15.43 -11.10 22.49
N ALA A 617 -15.28 -10.98 21.17
CA ALA A 617 -16.28 -11.42 20.21
C ALA A 617 -15.60 -12.26 19.11
N PRO A 618 -16.27 -13.28 18.53
CA PRO A 618 -15.72 -14.05 17.42
C PRO A 618 -15.31 -13.14 16.26
N GLY A 619 -14.11 -13.36 15.70
CA GLY A 619 -13.60 -12.60 14.56
C GLY A 619 -13.08 -11.20 14.88
N ARG A 620 -13.21 -10.71 16.12
CA ARG A 620 -12.69 -9.40 16.54
C ARG A 620 -11.58 -9.56 17.56
N VAL A 621 -10.49 -8.83 17.37
CA VAL A 621 -9.35 -8.83 18.29
C VAL A 621 -9.50 -7.71 19.31
N ASN A 622 -9.32 -8.02 20.59
CA ASN A 622 -9.36 -7.05 21.68
C ASN A 622 -7.95 -6.85 22.27
N ALA A 623 -7.47 -5.61 22.27
CA ALA A 623 -6.11 -5.26 22.70
C ALA A 623 -5.82 -5.55 24.19
N LYS A 624 -6.85 -5.86 24.99
CA LYS A 624 -6.72 -6.15 26.42
C LYS A 624 -7.04 -7.60 26.79
N PHE A 625 -8.11 -8.15 26.23
CA PHE A 625 -8.68 -9.43 26.67
C PHE A 625 -8.54 -10.58 25.66
N SER A 626 -8.02 -10.35 24.45
CA SER A 626 -7.67 -11.44 23.55
C SER A 626 -6.45 -12.22 24.07
N PRO A 627 -6.28 -13.50 23.69
CA PRO A 627 -5.09 -14.28 23.99
C PRO A 627 -3.79 -13.62 23.52
N GLY A 628 -2.82 -13.49 24.43
CA GLY A 628 -1.58 -12.75 24.21
C GLY A 628 -1.70 -11.24 24.39
N ALA A 629 -2.87 -10.73 24.74
CA ALA A 629 -3.07 -9.30 24.96
C ALA A 629 -2.68 -8.89 26.40
N LEU A 630 -2.94 -7.63 26.75
CA LEU A 630 -2.38 -7.01 27.95
C LEU A 630 -2.65 -7.79 29.24
N VAL A 631 -3.86 -8.32 29.43
CA VAL A 631 -4.24 -9.02 30.69
C VAL A 631 -3.43 -10.29 30.89
N ASP A 632 -3.09 -11.01 29.82
CA ASP A 632 -2.31 -12.26 29.93
C ASP A 632 -0.91 -11.96 30.45
N LEU A 633 -0.27 -10.90 29.94
CA LEU A 633 1.02 -10.42 30.43
C LEU A 633 0.93 -9.96 31.89
N GLU A 634 -0.08 -9.16 32.24
CA GLU A 634 -0.25 -8.65 33.60
C GLU A 634 -0.43 -9.79 34.63
N TYR A 635 -1.27 -10.77 34.32
CA TYR A 635 -1.54 -11.89 35.22
C TYR A 635 -0.32 -12.80 35.33
N ALA A 636 0.36 -13.10 34.23
CA ALA A 636 1.55 -13.95 34.24
C ALA A 636 2.67 -13.34 35.10
N VAL A 637 2.95 -12.04 34.94
CA VAL A 637 3.97 -11.37 35.76
C VAL A 637 3.56 -11.35 37.24
N GLN A 638 2.30 -11.05 37.56
CA GLN A 638 1.82 -11.07 38.95
C GLN A 638 1.90 -12.45 39.59
N LEU A 639 1.57 -13.51 38.84
CA LEU A 639 1.71 -14.89 39.33
C LEU A 639 3.18 -15.24 39.58
N LEU A 640 4.12 -14.83 38.72
CA LEU A 640 5.55 -15.00 39.00
C LEU A 640 6.00 -14.20 40.24
N GLN A 641 5.49 -12.99 40.43
CA GLN A 641 5.73 -12.22 41.65
C GLN A 641 5.21 -12.96 42.89
N ILE A 642 4.04 -13.61 42.81
CA ILE A 642 3.46 -14.39 43.91
C ILE A 642 4.33 -15.62 44.21
N ILE A 643 4.74 -16.37 43.18
CA ILE A 643 5.54 -17.59 43.30
C ILE A 643 6.91 -17.29 43.91
N HIS A 644 7.58 -16.22 43.46
CA HIS A 644 8.98 -15.92 43.80
C HIS A 644 9.16 -14.79 44.81
N GLY A 645 8.13 -13.99 45.07
CA GLY A 645 8.19 -12.83 45.98
C GLY A 645 8.45 -13.19 47.44
N LYS A 646 8.27 -14.47 47.81
CA LYS A 646 8.70 -14.96 49.12
C LYS A 646 10.22 -14.89 49.28
N GLU A 647 10.93 -15.35 48.26
CA GLU A 647 12.39 -15.44 48.23
C GLU A 647 13.03 -14.09 47.89
N TYR A 648 12.47 -13.38 46.92
CA TYR A 648 13.01 -12.12 46.43
C TYR A 648 12.10 -10.94 46.78
N ILE A 649 12.47 -10.18 47.81
CA ILE A 649 11.69 -9.03 48.27
C ILE A 649 11.57 -7.92 47.21
N SER A 650 12.55 -7.80 46.31
CA SER A 650 12.53 -6.80 45.24
C SER A 650 11.39 -7.03 44.22
N LEU A 651 10.86 -8.25 44.11
CA LEU A 651 9.68 -8.57 43.30
C LEU A 651 8.37 -8.03 43.89
N ARG A 652 8.34 -7.57 45.15
CA ARG A 652 7.13 -7.05 45.83
C ARG A 652 6.84 -5.60 45.44
N THR A 653 6.69 -5.39 44.14
CA THR A 653 6.49 -4.08 43.55
C THR A 653 5.16 -4.01 42.78
N PRO A 654 4.40 -2.91 42.88
CA PRO A 654 3.18 -2.75 42.11
C PRO A 654 3.46 -2.42 40.62
N ARG A 655 4.73 -2.11 40.28
CA ARG A 655 5.14 -1.65 38.95
C ARG A 655 5.64 -2.82 38.10
N ILE A 656 4.97 -3.10 36.98
CA ILE A 656 5.27 -4.27 36.14
C ILE A 656 6.67 -4.24 35.49
N HIS A 657 7.16 -3.06 35.08
CA HIS A 657 8.51 -2.92 34.51
C HIS A 657 9.58 -3.31 35.53
N LYS A 658 9.44 -2.82 36.78
CA LYS A 658 10.33 -3.22 37.88
C LYS A 658 10.23 -4.71 38.14
N ALA A 659 9.03 -5.29 38.12
CA ALA A 659 8.86 -6.73 38.30
C ALA A 659 9.59 -7.53 37.23
N LEU A 660 9.48 -7.16 35.95
CA LEU A 660 10.21 -7.79 34.84
C LEU A 660 11.73 -7.63 34.98
N ASP A 661 12.22 -6.45 35.36
CA ASP A 661 13.64 -6.21 35.61
C ASP A 661 14.18 -7.09 36.74
N GLU A 662 13.42 -7.22 37.83
CA GLU A 662 13.76 -8.07 38.98
C GLU A 662 13.70 -9.55 38.67
N LEU A 663 12.71 -10.01 37.88
CA LEU A 663 12.66 -11.39 37.42
C LEU A 663 13.90 -11.74 36.59
N ALA A 664 14.33 -10.85 35.69
CA ALA A 664 15.55 -11.05 34.90
C ALA A 664 16.82 -11.04 35.75
N ARG A 665 16.94 -10.08 36.68
CA ARG A 665 18.11 -9.95 37.58
C ARG A 665 18.33 -11.20 38.43
N HIS A 666 17.26 -11.88 38.83
CA HIS A 666 17.32 -13.13 39.60
C HIS A 666 17.40 -14.40 38.72
N GLY A 667 17.56 -14.26 37.40
CA GLY A 667 17.67 -15.38 36.47
C GLY A 667 16.38 -16.16 36.24
N LEU A 668 15.23 -15.58 36.62
CA LEU A 668 13.90 -16.17 36.40
C LEU A 668 13.34 -15.84 35.00
N LEU A 669 13.93 -14.87 34.30
CA LEU A 669 13.70 -14.53 32.91
C LEU A 669 15.04 -14.27 32.21
N HIS A 670 15.14 -14.57 30.91
CA HIS A 670 16.28 -14.15 30.11
C HIS A 670 16.21 -12.66 29.77
N ASP A 671 17.35 -11.98 29.60
CA ASP A 671 17.39 -10.54 29.29
C ASP A 671 16.66 -10.17 27.99
N THR A 672 16.70 -11.05 26.99
CA THR A 672 15.97 -10.87 25.73
C THR A 672 14.45 -10.96 25.95
N GLU A 673 13.99 -11.93 26.75
CA GLU A 673 12.57 -12.06 27.08
C GLU A 673 12.08 -10.84 27.85
N ARG A 674 12.86 -10.34 28.82
CA ARG A 674 12.55 -9.11 29.54
C ARG A 674 12.33 -7.95 28.56
N ASN A 675 13.27 -7.73 27.63
CA ASN A 675 13.17 -6.63 26.68
C ASN A 675 11.93 -6.76 25.79
N ASP A 676 11.67 -7.96 25.26
CA ASP A 676 10.50 -8.25 24.43
C ASP A 676 9.19 -7.99 25.18
N LEU A 677 9.10 -8.44 26.45
CA LEU A 677 7.90 -8.26 27.29
C LEU A 677 7.68 -6.80 27.71
N ILE A 678 8.75 -6.04 27.97
CA ILE A 678 8.65 -4.59 28.22
C ILE A 678 8.16 -3.89 26.95
N SER A 679 8.72 -4.20 25.79
CA SER A 679 8.28 -3.64 24.51
C SER A 679 6.82 -3.97 24.23
N ALA A 680 6.41 -5.23 24.43
CA ALA A 680 5.02 -5.65 24.25
C ALA A 680 4.05 -4.95 25.22
N TYR A 681 4.45 -4.76 26.48
CA TYR A 681 3.66 -4.00 27.46
C TYR A 681 3.48 -2.54 27.03
N ASP A 682 4.56 -1.86 26.67
CA ASP A 682 4.54 -0.45 26.27
C ASP A 682 3.78 -0.25 24.95
N PHE A 683 3.92 -1.17 23.99
CA PHE A 683 3.12 -1.22 22.77
C PHE A 683 1.62 -1.38 23.05
N LEU A 684 1.21 -2.41 23.81
CA LEU A 684 -0.22 -2.66 24.08
C LEU A 684 -0.85 -1.52 24.89
N ARG A 685 -0.09 -0.88 25.77
CA ARG A 685 -0.53 0.32 26.48
C ARG A 685 -0.74 1.50 25.53
N ARG A 686 0.21 1.76 24.62
CA ARG A 686 0.04 2.79 23.58
C ARG A 686 -1.18 2.49 22.70
N LEU A 687 -1.34 1.25 22.25
CA LEU A 687 -2.48 0.81 21.44
C LEU A 687 -3.83 1.03 22.14
N ILE A 688 -3.97 0.59 23.39
CA ILE A 688 -5.21 0.76 24.17
C ILE A 688 -5.55 2.24 24.35
N ASN A 689 -4.56 3.09 24.60
CA ASN A 689 -4.79 4.53 24.68
C ASN A 689 -5.14 5.13 23.32
N GLY A 690 -4.47 4.69 22.25
CA GLY A 690 -4.80 5.07 20.88
C GLY A 690 -6.26 4.79 20.54
N LEU A 691 -6.74 3.58 20.85
CA LEU A 691 -8.15 3.17 20.68
C LEU A 691 -9.12 4.04 21.48
N ARG A 692 -8.76 4.34 22.74
CA ARG A 692 -9.60 5.17 23.63
C ARG A 692 -9.74 6.60 23.14
N ILE A 693 -8.66 7.19 22.61
CA ILE A 693 -8.69 8.54 22.05
C ILE A 693 -9.45 8.55 20.72
N LEU A 694 -9.27 7.51 19.90
CA LEU A 694 -9.94 7.39 18.59
C LEU A 694 -11.46 7.28 18.72
N ARG A 695 -11.95 6.48 19.66
CA ARG A 695 -13.39 6.20 19.82
C ARG A 695 -14.07 6.98 20.95
N GLY A 696 -13.30 7.65 21.81
CA GLY A 696 -13.80 8.34 23.00
C GLY A 696 -14.42 7.46 24.07
N SER A 697 -14.24 6.14 23.98
CA SER A 697 -14.84 5.19 24.91
C SER A 697 -13.77 4.47 25.71
N ALA A 698 -13.99 4.34 27.02
CA ALA A 698 -13.12 3.55 27.90
C ALA A 698 -13.24 2.03 27.66
N ASN A 699 -14.35 1.59 27.05
CA ASN A 699 -14.80 0.20 27.02
C ASN A 699 -14.54 -0.52 25.70
N ASP A 700 -14.57 0.20 24.58
CA ASP A 700 -14.32 -0.39 23.27
C ASP A 700 -12.82 -0.47 22.96
N LEU A 701 -12.24 -1.65 23.20
CA LEU A 701 -10.83 -1.95 22.98
C LEU A 701 -10.61 -2.95 21.84
N PHE A 702 -11.59 -3.07 20.94
CA PHE A 702 -11.46 -3.92 19.77
C PHE A 702 -10.66 -3.21 18.68
N LEU A 703 -9.66 -3.89 18.11
CA LEU A 703 -8.97 -3.36 16.94
C LEU A 703 -9.98 -3.21 15.78
N PRO A 704 -9.89 -2.13 14.99
CA PRO A 704 -10.60 -2.03 13.71
C PRO A 704 -10.19 -3.19 12.78
N GLU A 705 -10.99 -3.46 11.75
CA GLU A 705 -10.64 -4.46 10.77
C GLU A 705 -9.46 -4.01 9.90
N SER A 706 -8.60 -4.95 9.51
CA SER A 706 -7.48 -4.66 8.61
C SER A 706 -8.00 -4.20 7.24
N GLY A 707 -7.50 -3.07 6.76
CA GLY A 707 -7.96 -2.41 5.53
C GLY A 707 -9.05 -1.34 5.72
N ASP A 708 -9.57 -1.16 6.94
CA ASP A 708 -10.41 -0.01 7.26
C ASP A 708 -9.57 1.26 7.52
N ILE A 709 -10.12 2.41 7.15
CA ILE A 709 -9.49 3.72 7.34
C ILE A 709 -9.26 3.98 8.85
N GLU A 710 -10.17 3.50 9.70
CA GLU A 710 -10.03 3.61 11.15
C GLU A 710 -8.73 2.91 11.64
N TYR A 711 -8.32 1.81 11.00
CA TYR A 711 -7.08 1.12 11.35
C TYR A 711 -5.84 1.95 10.96
N ALA A 712 -5.85 2.58 9.79
CA ALA A 712 -4.79 3.49 9.36
C ALA A 712 -4.70 4.73 10.27
N HIS A 713 -5.83 5.27 10.71
CA HIS A 713 -5.89 6.37 11.67
C HIS A 713 -5.32 5.99 13.04
N LEU A 714 -5.64 4.79 13.51
CA LEU A 714 -5.05 4.23 14.72
C LEU A 714 -3.53 4.07 14.59
N ALA A 715 -3.05 3.59 13.45
CA ALA A 715 -1.61 3.44 13.21
C ALA A 715 -0.86 4.77 13.21
N ARG A 716 -1.32 5.78 12.47
CA ARG A 716 -0.71 7.13 12.49
C ARG A 716 -0.68 7.72 13.89
N ARG A 717 -1.75 7.53 14.66
CA ARG A 717 -1.83 7.94 16.07
C ARG A 717 -0.81 7.26 16.96
N MET A 718 -0.50 6.00 16.68
CA MET A 718 0.55 5.27 17.41
C MET A 718 1.96 5.73 17.02
N GLY A 719 2.09 6.69 16.10
CA GLY A 719 3.35 7.27 15.64
C GLY A 719 3.92 6.59 14.39
N TYR A 720 3.16 5.70 13.74
CA TYR A 720 3.61 5.09 12.49
C TYR A 720 3.46 6.08 11.33
N GLU A 721 4.59 6.39 10.69
CA GLU A 721 4.66 7.20 9.47
C GLU A 721 4.90 6.27 8.27
N ILE A 722 4.69 6.80 7.06
CA ILE A 722 5.07 6.09 5.85
C ILE A 722 6.61 6.02 5.83
N LYS A 723 7.15 4.83 6.07
CA LYS A 723 8.58 4.55 5.97
C LYS A 723 8.82 3.81 4.68
N GLU A 724 9.51 4.48 3.75
CA GLU A 724 9.77 3.95 2.40
C GLU A 724 8.46 3.53 1.74
N GLU A 725 8.11 2.25 1.74
CA GLU A 725 6.89 1.72 1.12
C GLU A 725 5.94 1.01 2.09
N LEU A 726 6.27 0.93 3.39
CA LEU A 726 5.42 0.33 4.41
C LEU A 726 4.38 1.33 4.91
N LEU A 727 3.11 0.99 4.74
CA LEU A 727 2.01 1.80 5.24
C LEU A 727 1.93 1.70 6.78
N PRO A 728 1.52 2.78 7.48
CA PRO A 728 1.34 2.79 8.93
C PRO A 728 0.52 1.59 9.45
N GLU A 729 -0.61 1.29 8.81
CA GLU A 729 -1.48 0.17 9.15
C GLU A 729 -0.76 -1.19 9.07
N GLN A 730 0.12 -1.37 8.11
CA GLN A 730 0.87 -2.61 7.97
C GLN A 730 1.89 -2.73 9.11
N GLN A 731 2.60 -1.66 9.44
CA GLN A 731 3.54 -1.64 10.57
C GLN A 731 2.84 -1.99 11.89
N LEU A 732 1.68 -1.37 12.17
CA LEU A 732 0.87 -1.70 13.35
C LEU A 732 0.46 -3.17 13.37
N HIS A 733 0.04 -3.73 12.24
CA HIS A 733 -0.38 -5.13 12.16
C HIS A 733 0.77 -6.08 12.50
N LEU A 734 1.97 -5.84 11.93
CA LEU A 734 3.16 -6.66 12.15
C LEU A 734 3.60 -6.65 13.62
N GLU A 735 3.66 -5.47 14.26
CA GLU A 735 4.03 -5.35 15.67
C GLU A 735 2.98 -5.98 16.59
N PHE A 736 1.69 -5.79 16.28
CA PHE A 736 0.60 -6.38 17.07
C PHE A 736 0.65 -7.91 17.09
N GLU A 737 0.75 -8.54 15.91
CA GLU A 737 0.81 -10.01 15.79
C GLU A 737 2.05 -10.56 16.51
N THR A 738 3.20 -9.89 16.37
CA THR A 738 4.46 -10.33 16.95
C THR A 738 4.46 -10.21 18.48
N HIS A 739 4.06 -9.06 19.03
CA HIS A 739 4.03 -8.85 20.48
C HIS A 739 3.03 -9.77 21.19
N THR A 740 1.84 -9.98 20.59
CA THR A 740 0.87 -10.88 21.21
C THR A 740 1.32 -12.34 21.15
N ALA A 741 2.03 -12.77 20.09
CA ALA A 741 2.64 -14.10 20.02
C ALA A 741 3.75 -14.29 21.06
N GLN A 742 4.60 -13.28 21.29
CA GLN A 742 5.61 -13.28 22.36
C GLN A 742 4.98 -13.48 23.74
N ILE A 743 3.90 -12.76 24.04
CA ILE A 743 3.19 -12.91 25.31
C ILE A 743 2.57 -14.30 25.45
N ARG A 744 1.96 -14.85 24.39
CA ARG A 744 1.42 -16.23 24.41
C ARG A 744 2.52 -17.24 24.70
N LEU A 745 3.67 -17.13 24.03
CA LEU A 745 4.83 -18.01 24.25
C LEU A 745 5.31 -17.92 25.71
N PHE A 746 5.46 -16.71 26.24
CA PHE A 746 5.84 -16.49 27.63
C PHE A 746 4.86 -17.19 28.58
N VAL A 747 3.56 -16.94 28.45
CA VAL A 747 2.53 -17.56 29.31
C VAL A 747 2.56 -19.09 29.21
N GLU A 748 2.69 -19.63 27.99
CA GLU A 748 2.77 -21.07 27.74
C GLU A 748 3.98 -21.73 28.39
N MET A 749 5.14 -21.06 28.35
CA MET A 749 6.39 -21.59 28.88
C MET A 749 6.38 -21.71 30.41
N TYR A 750 5.81 -20.73 31.11
CA TYR A 750 5.80 -20.70 32.58
C TYR A 750 4.56 -21.37 33.20
N PHE A 751 3.41 -21.35 32.52
CA PHE A 751 2.13 -21.82 33.09
C PHE A 751 1.42 -22.90 32.25
N GLY A 752 1.96 -23.25 31.08
CA GLY A 752 1.37 -24.23 30.16
C GLY A 752 0.22 -23.67 29.32
N ARG A 753 -0.07 -24.31 28.18
CA ARG A 753 -1.09 -23.86 27.20
C ARG A 753 -2.49 -23.66 27.78
N ASN A 754 -2.88 -24.46 28.76
CA ASN A 754 -4.22 -24.41 29.37
C ASN A 754 -4.49 -23.11 30.16
N SER A 755 -3.45 -22.34 30.47
CA SER A 755 -3.56 -21.04 31.15
C SER A 755 -4.07 -19.92 30.22
N LEU A 756 -3.85 -20.05 28.90
CA LEU A 756 -4.38 -19.12 27.91
C LEU A 756 -5.84 -19.44 27.56
N PRO A 757 -6.72 -18.42 27.44
CA PRO A 757 -8.11 -18.66 27.08
C PRO A 757 -8.29 -18.86 25.56
N GLY A 758 -9.39 -19.50 25.18
CA GLY A 758 -9.76 -19.71 23.77
C GLY A 758 -9.11 -20.94 23.12
N LYS A 759 -9.70 -21.42 22.03
CA LYS A 759 -9.14 -22.51 21.21
C LYS A 759 -8.33 -21.89 20.06
N ASN A 760 -7.01 -22.03 20.12
CA ASN A 760 -6.09 -21.95 18.99
C ASN A 760 -6.12 -20.61 18.23
N ILE A 761 -5.88 -19.52 18.96
CA ILE A 761 -5.37 -18.29 18.32
C ILE A 761 -3.89 -18.52 18.12
N SER A 762 -3.54 -18.83 16.88
CA SER A 762 -2.19 -19.11 16.44
C SER A 762 -2.05 -18.45 15.07
N GLY A 763 -1.24 -17.41 14.99
CA GLY A 763 -0.87 -16.72 13.75
C GLY A 763 0.46 -17.25 13.21
N VAL A 764 0.94 -16.62 12.15
CA VAL A 764 2.27 -16.94 11.58
C VAL A 764 3.37 -16.66 12.61
N ALA A 765 3.26 -15.57 13.37
CA ALA A 765 4.23 -15.24 14.41
C ALA A 765 4.33 -16.34 15.49
N ASP A 766 3.21 -16.94 15.92
CA ASP A 766 3.23 -18.06 16.86
C ASP A 766 3.94 -19.29 16.29
N LEU A 767 3.77 -19.57 14.99
CA LEU A 767 4.47 -20.66 14.31
C LEU A 767 5.99 -20.50 14.34
N ILE A 768 6.48 -19.26 14.22
CA ILE A 768 7.90 -18.93 14.22
C ILE A 768 8.48 -18.94 15.63
N LEU A 769 7.75 -18.36 16.59
CA LEU A 769 8.23 -18.14 17.95
C LEU A 769 8.04 -19.38 18.86
N SER A 770 6.96 -20.14 18.68
CA SER A 770 6.59 -21.29 19.53
C SER A 770 6.86 -22.64 18.85
N PHE A 771 7.85 -23.37 19.35
CA PHE A 771 8.15 -24.74 18.88
C PHE A 771 7.22 -25.81 19.48
N SER A 772 6.42 -25.46 20.48
CA SER A 772 5.52 -26.36 21.21
C SER A 772 4.11 -26.46 20.63
N LEU A 773 3.81 -25.72 19.56
CA LEU A 773 2.49 -25.79 18.92
C LEU A 773 2.17 -27.23 18.44
N PRO A 774 0.97 -27.76 18.69
CA PRO A 774 0.56 -29.05 18.17
C PRO A 774 0.59 -29.09 16.63
N VAL A 775 1.05 -30.21 16.05
CA VAL A 775 1.12 -30.39 14.58
C VAL A 775 -0.19 -30.06 13.84
N PRO A 776 -1.39 -30.44 14.33
CA PRO A 776 -2.64 -30.08 13.65
C PRO A 776 -2.87 -28.56 13.57
N GLU A 777 -2.39 -27.79 14.56
CA GLU A 777 -2.51 -26.33 14.56
C GLU A 777 -1.52 -25.70 13.60
N GLN A 778 -0.26 -26.17 13.61
CA GLN A 778 0.77 -25.72 12.67
C GLN A 778 0.29 -25.86 11.22
N ARG A 779 -0.32 -27.01 10.87
CA ARG A 779 -0.89 -27.24 9.55
C ARG A 779 -2.03 -26.29 9.22
N LYS A 780 -2.98 -26.11 10.15
CA LYS A 780 -4.12 -25.21 9.96
C LYS A 780 -3.69 -23.76 9.69
N ILE A 781 -2.64 -23.28 10.37
CA ILE A 781 -2.09 -21.94 10.15
C ILE A 781 -1.59 -21.82 8.71
N LEU A 782 -0.73 -22.75 8.29
CA LEU A 782 -0.10 -22.73 6.97
C LEU A 782 -1.11 -22.93 5.82
N GLU A 783 -2.08 -23.83 5.98
CA GLU A 783 -3.19 -23.99 5.04
C GLU A 783 -4.01 -22.69 4.93
N GLY A 784 -4.26 -22.01 6.05
CA GLY A 784 -4.91 -20.70 6.08
C GLY A 784 -4.12 -19.58 5.39
N GLN A 785 -2.80 -19.71 5.28
CA GLN A 785 -1.94 -18.80 4.49
C GLN A 785 -1.87 -19.17 3.00
N GLY A 786 -2.48 -20.29 2.59
CA GLY A 786 -2.53 -20.74 1.20
C GLY A 786 -1.42 -21.72 0.79
N PHE A 787 -0.67 -22.28 1.75
CA PHE A 787 0.31 -23.35 1.46
C PHE A 787 -0.39 -24.69 1.22
N LYS A 788 -0.03 -25.36 0.12
CA LYS A 788 -0.55 -26.69 -0.22
C LYS A 788 0.22 -27.81 0.49
N ASN A 789 1.49 -27.58 0.81
CA ASN A 789 2.35 -28.52 1.54
C ASN A 789 2.77 -27.92 2.90
N PRO A 790 1.88 -27.93 3.90
CA PRO A 790 2.15 -27.29 5.19
C PRO A 790 3.35 -27.93 5.91
N ASP A 791 3.59 -29.23 5.74
CA ASP A 791 4.73 -29.89 6.39
C ASP A 791 6.07 -29.38 5.83
N ARG A 792 6.17 -29.17 4.50
CA ARG A 792 7.38 -28.59 3.89
C ARG A 792 7.53 -27.11 4.25
N ALA A 793 6.44 -26.35 4.19
CA ALA A 793 6.44 -24.92 4.56
C ALA A 793 6.93 -24.72 6.00
N LEU A 794 6.52 -25.57 6.94
CA LEU A 794 7.00 -25.55 8.32
C LEU A 794 8.52 -25.75 8.41
N VAL A 795 9.07 -26.70 7.65
CA VAL A 795 10.52 -26.93 7.59
C VAL A 795 11.24 -25.69 7.04
N ASN A 796 10.71 -25.07 6.00
CA ASN A 796 11.31 -23.86 5.43
C ASN A 796 11.30 -22.70 6.44
N PHE A 797 10.16 -22.45 7.12
CA PHE A 797 10.07 -21.40 8.13
C PHE A 797 11.00 -21.63 9.32
N ARG A 798 11.15 -22.89 9.77
CA ARG A 798 12.11 -23.25 10.83
C ARG A 798 13.56 -23.05 10.39
N SER A 799 13.87 -23.38 9.13
CA SER A 799 15.21 -23.15 8.56
C SER A 799 15.54 -21.66 8.57
N LEU A 800 14.62 -20.83 8.06
CA LEU A 800 14.74 -19.37 8.03
C LEU A 800 14.83 -18.75 9.43
N SER A 801 14.12 -19.28 10.43
CA SER A 801 14.13 -18.75 11.81
C SER A 801 15.27 -19.27 12.71
N SER A 802 16.04 -20.26 12.25
CA SER A 802 16.98 -21.03 13.11
C SER A 802 18.21 -20.26 13.62
N LYS A 803 18.53 -19.11 13.02
CA LYS A 803 19.69 -18.28 13.42
C LYS A 803 19.33 -17.42 14.66
N ALA A 804 20.06 -17.61 15.76
CA ALA A 804 19.86 -16.88 17.02
C ALA A 804 20.05 -15.36 16.82
N GLY A 805 19.20 -14.54 17.42
CA GLY A 805 19.13 -13.08 17.18
C GLY A 805 18.11 -12.66 16.12
N LEU A 806 17.81 -13.54 15.15
CA LEU A 806 16.89 -13.23 14.03
C LEU A 806 15.45 -13.64 14.25
N LYS A 807 15.12 -14.38 15.31
CA LYS A 807 13.77 -14.93 15.49
C LYS A 807 12.69 -13.85 15.55
N HIS A 808 12.93 -12.77 16.27
CA HIS A 808 11.97 -11.67 16.36
C HIS A 808 11.83 -10.93 15.03
N LEU A 809 12.97 -10.56 14.41
CA LEU A 809 13.01 -9.88 13.13
C LEU A 809 12.32 -10.72 12.04
N PHE A 810 12.63 -12.02 11.99
CA PHE A 810 12.04 -12.96 11.06
C PHE A 810 10.56 -13.22 11.35
N ALA A 811 10.10 -13.20 12.60
CA ALA A 811 8.68 -13.33 12.91
C ALA A 811 7.88 -12.18 12.29
N MET A 812 8.36 -10.94 12.39
CA MET A 812 7.76 -9.78 11.72
C MET A 812 7.78 -9.96 10.20
N LEU A 813 8.94 -10.29 9.65
CA LEU A 813 9.09 -10.52 8.21
C LEU A 813 8.22 -11.68 7.71
N ALA A 814 8.01 -12.73 8.50
CA ALA A 814 7.20 -13.88 8.13
C ALA A 814 5.70 -13.53 8.07
N VAL A 815 5.22 -12.63 8.94
CA VAL A 815 3.84 -12.11 8.85
C VAL A 815 3.68 -11.35 7.53
N LEU A 816 4.58 -10.39 7.23
CA LEU A 816 4.57 -9.64 5.97
C LEU A 816 4.71 -10.56 4.74
N ALA A 817 5.66 -11.49 4.79
CA ALA A 817 5.91 -12.43 3.71
C ALA A 817 4.70 -13.34 3.48
N CYS A 818 3.98 -13.78 4.52
CA CYS A 818 2.76 -14.55 4.35
C CYS A 818 1.64 -13.75 3.68
N ASP A 819 1.48 -12.47 4.01
CA ASP A 819 0.51 -11.60 3.33
C ASP A 819 0.82 -11.43 1.83
N ILE A 820 2.10 -11.33 1.48
CA ILE A 820 2.58 -11.27 0.10
C ILE A 820 2.45 -12.64 -0.59
N LEU A 821 2.93 -13.71 0.04
CA LEU A 821 2.91 -15.09 -0.46
C LEU A 821 1.49 -15.54 -0.75
N ARG A 822 0.53 -15.22 0.14
CA ARG A 822 -0.90 -15.51 -0.08
C ARG A 822 -1.42 -14.88 -1.36
N GLN A 823 -0.77 -13.87 -1.93
CA GLN A 823 -1.15 -13.27 -3.22
C GLN A 823 -0.43 -13.90 -4.43
N LYS A 824 0.61 -14.71 -4.21
CA LYS A 824 1.38 -15.38 -5.26
C LYS A 824 0.68 -16.62 -5.79
N LEU A 825 1.11 -17.03 -6.99
CA LEU A 825 0.52 -18.15 -7.72
C LEU A 825 0.96 -19.51 -7.15
N ASP A 826 2.21 -19.60 -6.70
CA ASP A 826 2.78 -20.79 -6.07
C ASP A 826 3.56 -20.39 -4.81
N CYS A 827 2.86 -20.39 -3.67
CA CYS A 827 3.41 -20.04 -2.36
C CYS A 827 4.49 -21.03 -1.91
N ASP A 828 4.27 -22.32 -2.18
CA ASP A 828 5.17 -23.40 -1.75
C ASP A 828 6.51 -23.33 -2.49
N MET A 829 6.50 -23.13 -3.81
CA MET A 829 7.73 -22.94 -4.60
C MET A 829 8.46 -21.67 -4.17
N ALA A 830 7.73 -20.58 -3.95
CA ALA A 830 8.30 -19.31 -3.54
C ALA A 830 9.03 -19.40 -2.20
N LEU A 831 8.38 -19.97 -1.18
CA LEU A 831 8.97 -20.15 0.14
C LEU A 831 10.19 -21.10 0.10
N ASN A 832 10.12 -22.17 -0.69
CA ASN A 832 11.23 -23.10 -0.82
C ASN A 832 12.45 -22.45 -1.50
N ASN A 833 12.24 -21.65 -2.54
CA ASN A 833 13.34 -20.94 -3.20
C ASN A 833 13.89 -19.80 -2.32
N TRP A 834 13.04 -19.14 -1.51
CA TRP A 834 13.50 -18.14 -0.55
C TRP A 834 14.39 -18.75 0.55
N GLU A 835 14.02 -19.90 1.09
CA GLU A 835 14.86 -20.65 2.03
C GLU A 835 16.23 -21.00 1.43
N ARG A 836 16.25 -21.48 0.18
CA ARG A 836 17.48 -21.77 -0.54
C ARG A 836 18.33 -20.53 -0.78
N PHE A 837 17.72 -19.40 -1.13
CA PHE A 837 18.41 -18.12 -1.30
C PHE A 837 19.02 -17.63 0.01
N VAL A 838 18.28 -17.68 1.12
CA VAL A 838 18.80 -17.26 2.43
C VAL A 838 19.92 -18.18 2.94
N SER A 839 19.96 -19.43 2.49
CA SER A 839 21.04 -20.35 2.88
C SER A 839 22.40 -20.03 2.24
N VAL A 840 22.44 -19.23 1.18
CA VAL A 840 23.67 -18.85 0.46
C VAL A 840 24.13 -17.41 0.71
N ILE A 841 23.27 -16.53 1.24
CA ILE A 841 23.66 -15.15 1.56
C ILE A 841 24.54 -15.09 2.81
N GLU A 842 25.52 -14.18 2.81
CA GLU A 842 26.46 -14.01 3.92
C GLU A 842 25.78 -13.49 5.20
N ASP A 843 24.90 -12.49 5.06
CA ASP A 843 24.23 -11.82 6.18
C ASP A 843 22.70 -11.79 6.02
N PRO A 844 21.99 -12.81 6.55
CA PRO A 844 20.53 -12.82 6.57
C PRO A 844 19.90 -11.73 7.43
N GLU A 845 20.60 -11.21 8.44
CA GLU A 845 20.07 -10.15 9.31
C GLU A 845 19.84 -8.89 8.50
N LYS A 846 20.90 -8.47 7.79
CA LYS A 846 20.86 -7.33 6.88
C LYS A 846 19.80 -7.53 5.80
N HIS A 847 19.69 -8.73 5.24
CA HIS A 847 18.67 -9.06 4.25
C HIS A 847 17.25 -8.91 4.83
N TYR A 848 16.98 -9.47 6.01
CA TYR A 848 15.65 -9.37 6.64
C TYR A 848 15.28 -7.93 7.00
N ALA A 849 16.25 -7.16 7.53
CA ALA A 849 16.06 -5.76 7.81
C ALA A 849 15.77 -4.95 6.53
N ALA A 850 16.50 -5.22 5.44
CA ALA A 850 16.27 -4.58 4.14
C ALA A 850 14.88 -4.92 3.58
N MET A 851 14.44 -6.17 3.63
CA MET A 851 13.10 -6.57 3.17
C MET A 851 11.96 -5.97 4.01
N LEU A 852 12.20 -5.76 5.32
CA LEU A 852 11.28 -5.04 6.20
C LEU A 852 11.31 -3.52 6.00
N ALA A 853 12.41 -2.95 5.50
CA ALA A 853 12.46 -1.54 5.15
C ALA A 853 11.76 -1.30 3.80
N GLN A 854 12.07 -2.15 2.81
CA GLN A 854 11.61 -2.07 1.42
C GLN A 854 10.77 -3.30 1.00
N PRO A 855 9.48 -3.38 1.39
CA PRO A 855 8.61 -4.50 1.05
C PRO A 855 8.47 -4.83 -0.43
N LYS A 856 8.65 -3.87 -1.35
CA LYS A 856 8.62 -4.20 -2.79
C LYS A 856 9.78 -5.07 -3.20
N GLU A 857 10.95 -4.98 -2.55
CA GLU A 857 12.05 -5.90 -2.82
C GLU A 857 11.62 -7.34 -2.50
N LEU A 858 10.96 -7.53 -1.35
CA LEU A 858 10.39 -8.82 -0.96
C LEU A 858 9.30 -9.28 -1.93
N ASP A 859 8.44 -8.36 -2.37
CA ASP A 859 7.38 -8.61 -3.35
C ASP A 859 7.94 -9.07 -4.71
N ILE A 860 8.98 -8.41 -5.21
CA ILE A 860 9.70 -8.77 -6.45
C ILE A 860 10.34 -10.14 -6.29
N LEU A 861 11.11 -10.34 -5.21
CA LEU A 861 11.82 -11.58 -4.91
C LEU A 861 10.86 -12.77 -4.85
N LEU A 862 9.79 -12.66 -4.07
CA LEU A 862 8.77 -13.70 -3.94
C LEU A 862 7.96 -13.91 -5.22
N THR A 863 7.79 -12.87 -6.05
CA THR A 863 7.18 -13.04 -7.38
C THR A 863 8.07 -13.87 -8.29
N ILE A 864 9.36 -13.54 -8.39
CA ILE A 864 10.35 -14.31 -9.17
C ILE A 864 10.35 -15.77 -8.71
N PHE A 865 10.44 -15.98 -7.40
CA PHE A 865 10.46 -17.30 -6.77
C PHE A 865 9.16 -18.11 -6.93
N SER A 866 8.02 -17.45 -7.16
CA SER A 866 6.72 -18.10 -7.41
C SER A 866 6.45 -18.43 -8.89
N VAL A 867 7.20 -17.82 -9.83
CA VAL A 867 6.90 -17.92 -11.26
C VAL A 867 7.93 -18.73 -12.03
N SER A 868 9.23 -18.60 -11.76
CA SER A 868 10.28 -19.23 -12.58
C SER A 868 11.35 -19.89 -11.72
N GLN A 869 11.53 -21.20 -11.91
CA GLN A 869 12.64 -21.92 -11.28
C GLN A 869 13.98 -21.48 -11.89
N PHE A 870 14.03 -21.22 -13.19
CA PHE A 870 15.25 -20.73 -13.85
C PHE A 870 15.74 -19.39 -13.28
N LEU A 871 14.85 -18.41 -13.11
CA LEU A 871 15.21 -17.12 -12.48
C LEU A 871 15.55 -17.29 -11.00
N SER A 872 14.85 -18.19 -10.31
CA SER A 872 15.15 -18.52 -8.90
C SER A 872 16.56 -19.08 -8.74
N GLU A 873 16.96 -20.06 -9.55
CA GLU A 873 18.33 -20.60 -9.54
C GLU A 873 19.37 -19.54 -9.91
N THR A 874 19.01 -18.59 -10.79
CA THR A 874 19.89 -17.48 -11.15
C THR A 874 20.22 -16.62 -9.93
N LEU A 875 19.21 -16.26 -9.13
CA LEU A 875 19.37 -15.49 -7.89
C LEU A 875 20.05 -16.30 -6.77
N ILE A 876 19.70 -17.58 -6.60
CA ILE A 876 20.32 -18.45 -5.59
C ILE A 876 21.81 -18.63 -5.89
N ARG A 877 22.21 -18.64 -7.17
CA ARG A 877 23.62 -18.78 -7.53
C ARG A 877 24.40 -17.47 -7.48
N ASN A 878 23.75 -16.33 -7.73
CA ASN A 878 24.35 -15.00 -7.73
C ASN A 878 23.45 -14.04 -6.95
N PRO A 879 23.47 -14.09 -5.60
CA PRO A 879 22.57 -13.30 -4.77
C PRO A 879 22.67 -11.78 -4.99
N GLU A 880 23.84 -11.30 -5.38
CA GLU A 880 24.12 -9.90 -5.72
C GLU A 880 23.30 -9.38 -6.91
N PHE A 881 22.78 -10.27 -7.77
CA PHE A 881 21.91 -9.86 -8.87
C PHE A 881 20.57 -9.31 -8.38
N LEU A 882 20.16 -9.64 -7.14
CA LEU A 882 18.97 -9.06 -6.53
C LEU A 882 19.16 -7.54 -6.36
N GLU A 883 20.27 -7.11 -5.76
CA GLU A 883 20.58 -5.69 -5.54
C GLU A 883 20.67 -4.92 -6.86
N TRP A 884 21.07 -5.59 -7.95
CA TRP A 884 21.12 -4.96 -9.27
C TRP A 884 19.75 -4.85 -9.97
N VAL A 885 18.92 -5.91 -9.91
CA VAL A 885 17.65 -5.96 -10.66
C VAL A 885 16.54 -5.13 -10.02
N ILE A 886 16.61 -4.85 -8.72
CA ILE A 886 15.62 -4.03 -8.00
C ILE A 886 15.82 -2.53 -8.23
N VAL A 887 17.00 -2.10 -8.72
CA VAL A 887 17.26 -0.69 -9.02
C VAL A 887 16.41 -0.24 -10.20
N PRO A 888 15.58 0.82 -10.06
CA PRO A 888 14.69 1.27 -11.13
C PRO A 888 15.41 1.57 -12.45
N ASP A 889 16.56 2.23 -12.39
CA ASP A 889 17.36 2.57 -13.60
C ASP A 889 17.81 1.34 -14.38
N ASN A 890 17.95 0.18 -13.73
CA ASN A 890 18.26 -1.08 -14.40
C ASN A 890 16.96 -1.77 -14.86
N LEU A 891 15.98 -1.90 -13.97
CA LEU A 891 14.76 -2.66 -14.23
C LEU A 891 13.93 -2.07 -15.37
N TYR A 892 13.76 -0.75 -15.41
CA TYR A 892 12.89 -0.07 -16.37
C TYR A 892 13.58 0.26 -17.70
N LYS A 893 14.91 0.36 -17.73
CA LYS A 893 15.67 0.73 -18.92
C LYS A 893 15.62 -0.34 -20.01
N LYS A 894 15.39 0.07 -21.26
CA LYS A 894 15.70 -0.76 -22.45
C LYS A 894 17.17 -0.58 -22.78
N ILE A 895 17.91 -1.69 -22.85
CA ILE A 895 19.35 -1.66 -23.12
C ILE A 895 19.55 -1.78 -24.62
N ALA A 896 20.33 -0.87 -25.20
CA ALA A 896 20.68 -0.92 -26.62
C ALA A 896 21.69 -2.05 -26.90
N LYS A 897 21.68 -2.58 -28.13
CA LYS A 897 22.61 -3.63 -28.58
C LYS A 897 24.06 -3.24 -28.32
N GLU A 898 24.41 -2.01 -28.68
CA GLU A 898 25.77 -1.47 -28.61
C GLU A 898 26.24 -1.32 -27.18
N GLU A 899 25.35 -0.89 -26.28
CA GLU A 899 25.64 -0.74 -24.86
C GLU A 899 25.96 -2.09 -24.21
N LEU A 900 25.14 -3.10 -24.46
CA LEU A 900 25.36 -4.45 -23.93
C LEU A 900 26.59 -5.14 -24.54
N ALA A 901 26.80 -4.98 -25.86
CA ALA A 901 27.99 -5.50 -26.54
C ALA A 901 29.28 -4.87 -25.97
N HIS A 902 29.26 -3.56 -25.73
CA HIS A 902 30.36 -2.83 -25.11
C HIS A 902 30.63 -3.32 -23.68
N GLU A 903 29.59 -3.53 -22.85
CA GLU A 903 29.75 -4.07 -21.49
C GLU A 903 30.39 -5.47 -21.48
N LEU A 904 29.95 -6.34 -22.41
CA LEU A 904 30.49 -7.69 -22.57
C LEU A 904 31.99 -7.65 -22.83
N LEU A 905 32.44 -6.79 -23.76
CA LEU A 905 33.83 -6.67 -24.21
C LEU A 905 34.74 -5.90 -23.23
N HIS A 906 34.24 -4.82 -22.63
CA HIS A 906 35.07 -3.82 -21.95
C HIS A 906 34.86 -3.70 -20.44
N GLY A 907 33.98 -4.48 -19.82
CA GLY A 907 33.86 -4.46 -18.36
C GLY A 907 35.11 -5.04 -17.66
N ALA A 908 35.06 -5.15 -16.33
CA ALA A 908 36.24 -5.47 -15.51
C ALA A 908 36.98 -6.74 -16.00
N GLY A 909 38.24 -6.57 -16.46
CA GLY A 909 39.10 -7.65 -16.98
C GLY A 909 39.15 -7.81 -18.51
N ALA A 910 39.20 -6.71 -19.27
CA ALA A 910 39.31 -6.71 -20.75
C ALA A 910 40.29 -7.77 -21.30
N PHE A 911 39.80 -8.61 -22.24
CA PHE A 911 40.49 -9.80 -22.77
C PHE A 911 40.91 -10.84 -21.71
N PRO A 912 39.96 -11.42 -20.96
CA PRO A 912 40.29 -12.49 -20.02
C PRO A 912 40.72 -13.75 -20.79
N PRO A 913 41.43 -14.70 -20.12
CA PRO A 913 41.65 -16.04 -20.66
C PRO A 913 40.35 -16.66 -21.18
N HIS A 914 40.45 -17.54 -22.18
CA HIS A 914 39.26 -17.95 -22.93
C HIS A 914 38.18 -18.61 -22.06
N GLU A 915 38.56 -19.40 -21.07
CA GLU A 915 37.61 -20.01 -20.12
C GLU A 915 36.87 -18.94 -19.29
N ALA A 916 37.57 -17.93 -18.78
CA ALA A 916 36.97 -16.84 -18.01
C ALA A 916 36.05 -15.95 -18.87
N TRP A 917 36.35 -15.80 -20.16
CA TRP A 917 35.41 -15.18 -21.10
C TRP A 917 34.11 -15.97 -21.23
N LEU A 918 34.21 -17.30 -21.39
CA LEU A 918 33.04 -18.16 -21.52
C LEU A 918 32.13 -18.04 -20.28
N ASP A 919 32.70 -18.07 -19.08
CA ASP A 919 31.92 -17.92 -17.85
C ASP A 919 31.29 -16.52 -17.74
N ARG A 920 32.06 -15.47 -18.07
CA ARG A 920 31.58 -14.07 -18.04
C ARG A 920 30.34 -13.86 -18.92
N ILE A 921 30.37 -14.28 -20.18
CA ILE A 921 29.20 -14.09 -21.07
C ILE A 921 27.98 -14.85 -20.54
N ARG A 922 28.16 -16.04 -19.96
CA ARG A 922 27.05 -16.81 -19.37
C ARG A 922 26.45 -16.15 -18.14
N GLN A 923 27.28 -15.58 -17.27
CA GLN A 923 26.83 -14.79 -16.12
C GLN A 923 26.04 -13.55 -16.55
N ILE A 924 26.55 -12.79 -17.52
CA ILE A 924 25.85 -11.61 -18.05
C ILE A 924 24.53 -12.02 -18.71
N ARG A 925 24.48 -13.12 -19.47
CA ARG A 925 23.23 -13.61 -20.07
C ARG A 925 22.19 -13.86 -18.99
N ARG A 926 22.57 -14.56 -17.91
CA ARG A 926 21.65 -14.86 -16.81
C ARG A 926 21.17 -13.60 -16.11
N ARG A 927 22.05 -12.63 -15.87
CA ARG A 927 21.70 -11.32 -15.31
C ARG A 927 20.69 -10.59 -16.19
N GLU A 928 20.91 -10.54 -17.50
CA GLU A 928 19.98 -9.91 -18.44
C GLU A 928 18.65 -10.66 -18.57
N PHE A 929 18.69 -11.99 -18.56
CA PHE A 929 17.47 -12.80 -18.56
C PHE A 929 16.67 -12.64 -17.26
N LEU A 930 17.35 -12.43 -16.12
CA LEU A 930 16.70 -12.06 -14.86
C LEU A 930 16.02 -10.70 -14.98
N ARG A 931 16.67 -9.70 -15.57
CA ARG A 931 16.06 -8.38 -15.81
C ARG A 931 14.84 -8.46 -16.72
N ILE A 932 15.00 -9.06 -17.89
CA ILE A 932 13.93 -9.22 -18.90
C ILE A 932 12.78 -10.05 -18.32
N GLY A 933 13.11 -11.15 -17.64
CA GLY A 933 12.14 -12.01 -16.95
C GLY A 933 11.38 -11.26 -15.86
N THR A 934 12.07 -10.46 -15.05
CA THR A 934 11.43 -9.64 -14.01
C THR A 934 10.50 -8.59 -14.62
N ARG A 935 10.90 -7.94 -15.73
CA ARG A 935 10.02 -7.01 -16.48
C ARG A 935 8.76 -7.74 -17.01
N ASP A 936 8.93 -8.92 -17.60
CA ASP A 936 7.84 -9.71 -18.18
C ASP A 936 6.84 -10.19 -17.11
N ILE A 937 7.32 -10.66 -15.95
CA ILE A 937 6.47 -11.28 -14.92
C ILE A 937 5.97 -10.29 -13.85
N TYR A 938 6.79 -9.30 -13.45
CA TYR A 938 6.47 -8.36 -12.37
C TYR A 938 5.85 -7.07 -12.91
N LEU A 939 6.49 -6.45 -13.92
CA LEU A 939 5.96 -5.24 -14.56
C LEU A 939 4.89 -5.54 -15.61
N ASN A 940 4.75 -6.81 -16.02
CA ASN A 940 3.77 -7.26 -17.00
C ASN A 940 3.88 -6.52 -18.34
N ILE A 941 5.12 -6.30 -18.82
CA ILE A 941 5.35 -5.61 -20.10
C ILE A 941 4.73 -6.38 -21.30
N PRO A 942 4.40 -5.69 -22.41
CA PRO A 942 3.89 -6.34 -23.61
C PRO A 942 4.84 -7.40 -24.16
N VAL A 943 4.28 -8.46 -24.74
CA VAL A 943 5.04 -9.59 -25.31
C VAL A 943 6.01 -9.11 -26.38
N GLU A 944 5.59 -8.14 -27.18
CA GLU A 944 6.37 -7.49 -28.23
C GLU A 944 7.66 -6.86 -27.69
N GLU A 945 7.59 -6.25 -26.50
CA GLU A 945 8.77 -5.68 -25.85
C GLU A 945 9.69 -6.77 -25.33
N THR A 946 9.15 -7.82 -24.70
CA THR A 946 9.93 -8.95 -24.21
C THR A 946 10.69 -9.65 -25.35
N VAL A 947 10.04 -9.92 -26.49
CA VAL A 947 10.70 -10.57 -27.64
C VAL A 947 11.76 -9.68 -28.27
N SER A 948 11.54 -8.35 -28.26
CA SER A 948 12.51 -7.38 -28.73
C SER A 948 13.74 -7.35 -27.83
N ASP A 949 13.56 -7.25 -26.50
CA ASP A 949 14.64 -7.27 -25.51
C ASP A 949 15.47 -8.57 -25.61
N LEU A 950 14.83 -9.72 -25.79
CA LEU A 950 15.50 -11.01 -25.99
C LEU A 950 16.30 -11.06 -27.30
N SER A 951 15.78 -10.46 -28.37
CA SER A 951 16.45 -10.42 -29.68
C SER A 951 17.68 -9.50 -29.62
N ILE A 952 17.54 -8.30 -29.06
CA ILE A 952 18.64 -7.34 -28.84
C ILE A 952 19.73 -7.97 -27.98
N CYS A 953 19.35 -8.70 -26.93
CA CYS A 953 20.30 -9.44 -26.10
C CYS A 953 21.09 -10.46 -26.93
N ALA A 954 20.43 -11.29 -27.75
CA ALA A 954 21.13 -12.23 -28.61
C ALA A 954 22.08 -11.53 -29.61
N GLU A 955 21.64 -10.42 -30.22
CA GLU A 955 22.45 -9.63 -31.16
C GLU A 955 23.72 -9.07 -30.52
N ALA A 956 23.61 -8.52 -29.31
CA ALA A 956 24.76 -7.99 -28.56
C ALA A 956 25.79 -9.09 -28.24
N PHE A 957 25.31 -10.30 -27.90
CA PHE A 957 26.16 -11.45 -27.63
C PHE A 957 26.88 -11.96 -28.88
N ILE A 958 26.18 -12.01 -30.02
CA ILE A 958 26.79 -12.39 -31.31
C ILE A 958 27.85 -11.35 -31.70
N GLN A 959 27.54 -10.05 -31.57
CA GLN A 959 28.47 -8.96 -31.84
C GLN A 959 29.73 -9.06 -30.97
N ALA A 960 29.56 -9.19 -29.66
CA ALA A 960 30.68 -9.26 -28.73
C ALA A 960 31.55 -10.51 -28.95
N ALA A 961 30.94 -11.69 -29.19
CA ALA A 961 31.69 -12.91 -29.52
C ALA A 961 32.48 -12.76 -30.84
N MET A 962 31.87 -12.14 -31.86
CA MET A 962 32.52 -11.89 -33.15
C MET A 962 33.72 -10.95 -33.00
N GLU A 963 33.55 -9.80 -32.35
CA GLU A 963 34.63 -8.82 -32.16
C GLU A 963 35.79 -9.39 -31.35
N ARG A 964 35.47 -10.12 -30.28
CA ARG A 964 36.46 -10.74 -29.39
C ARG A 964 37.29 -11.80 -30.11
N GLU A 965 36.64 -12.74 -30.80
CA GLU A 965 37.34 -13.80 -31.54
C GLU A 965 38.09 -13.24 -32.76
N TRP A 966 37.58 -12.18 -33.39
CA TRP A 966 38.34 -11.49 -34.42
C TRP A 966 39.61 -10.84 -33.87
N GLY A 967 39.55 -10.19 -32.70
CA GLY A 967 40.73 -9.65 -32.02
C GLY A 967 41.80 -10.72 -31.78
N VAL A 968 41.40 -11.94 -31.41
CA VAL A 968 42.32 -13.07 -31.22
C VAL A 968 42.89 -13.60 -32.53
N ILE A 969 42.05 -13.78 -33.57
CA ILE A 969 42.47 -14.30 -34.88
C ILE A 969 43.40 -13.30 -35.59
N SER A 970 43.07 -12.01 -35.55
CA SER A 970 43.85 -10.94 -36.17
C SER A 970 45.19 -10.69 -35.47
N ALA A 971 45.28 -10.83 -34.13
CA ALA A 971 46.56 -10.74 -33.43
C ALA A 971 47.59 -11.81 -33.89
N GLY A 972 47.11 -12.97 -34.38
CA GLY A 972 47.94 -14.03 -34.92
C GLY A 972 48.33 -13.88 -36.41
N ASN A 973 47.70 -12.96 -37.14
CA ASN A 973 47.89 -12.77 -38.58
C ASN A 973 48.29 -11.31 -38.89
N ARG A 974 49.44 -11.09 -39.56
CA ARG A 974 49.97 -9.75 -39.88
C ARG A 974 49.13 -8.92 -40.86
N SER A 975 48.01 -9.45 -41.35
CA SER A 975 47.14 -8.80 -42.32
C SER A 975 46.11 -7.92 -41.60
N ALA A 976 46.24 -6.60 -41.76
CA ALA A 976 45.38 -5.56 -41.21
C ALA A 976 43.99 -5.50 -41.88
N ILE A 977 43.26 -6.63 -41.91
CA ILE A 977 41.88 -6.67 -42.42
C ILE A 977 40.96 -6.04 -41.37
N ASP A 978 40.27 -4.97 -41.76
CA ASP A 978 39.21 -4.35 -40.96
C ASP A 978 37.93 -5.18 -41.09
N ILE A 979 37.68 -6.10 -40.14
CA ILE A 979 36.49 -6.96 -40.17
C ILE A 979 35.19 -6.15 -40.26
N ASN A 980 35.16 -4.97 -39.65
CA ASN A 980 33.98 -4.10 -39.62
C ASN A 980 33.64 -3.55 -41.01
N ARG A 981 34.52 -3.72 -41.99
CA ARG A 981 34.27 -3.38 -43.39
C ARG A 981 33.95 -4.57 -44.27
N HIS A 982 34.31 -5.79 -43.88
CA HIS A 982 34.33 -6.93 -44.81
C HIS A 982 33.48 -8.12 -44.40
N PHE A 983 32.94 -8.18 -43.18
CA PHE A 983 32.20 -9.33 -42.68
C PHE A 983 30.87 -8.94 -42.01
N CYS A 984 29.84 -9.77 -42.18
CA CYS A 984 28.55 -9.62 -41.54
C CYS A 984 27.99 -11.00 -41.17
N ILE A 985 27.34 -11.10 -40.01
CA ILE A 985 26.55 -12.26 -39.60
C ILE A 985 25.08 -11.91 -39.79
N LEU A 986 24.39 -12.73 -40.56
CA LEU A 986 22.95 -12.64 -40.78
C LEU A 986 22.25 -13.71 -39.94
N ALA A 987 21.03 -13.42 -39.50
CA ALA A 987 20.18 -14.37 -38.79
C ALA A 987 18.92 -14.70 -39.58
N PHE A 988 18.48 -15.96 -39.48
CA PHE A 988 17.18 -16.43 -39.96
C PHE A 988 16.18 -16.57 -38.80
N GLY A 989 14.99 -17.06 -39.13
CA GLY A 989 14.04 -17.58 -38.14
C GLY A 989 13.54 -16.50 -37.18
N LYS A 990 13.41 -16.86 -35.89
CA LYS A 990 12.88 -15.95 -34.87
C LYS A 990 13.80 -14.76 -34.61
N LEU A 991 15.12 -14.96 -34.62
CA LEU A 991 16.08 -13.88 -34.41
C LEU A 991 16.04 -12.87 -35.57
N GLY A 992 16.06 -13.36 -36.81
CA GLY A 992 15.99 -12.49 -37.99
C GLY A 992 14.69 -11.67 -38.06
N GLY A 993 13.56 -12.23 -37.61
CA GLY A 993 12.29 -11.52 -37.45
C GLY A 993 12.19 -10.60 -36.21
N SER A 994 13.21 -10.53 -35.35
CA SER A 994 13.16 -9.84 -34.04
C SER A 994 12.04 -10.33 -33.13
N GLU A 995 11.86 -11.65 -33.10
CA GLU A 995 10.77 -12.36 -32.42
C GLU A 995 11.32 -13.50 -31.55
N LEU A 996 12.51 -13.34 -30.97
CA LEU A 996 13.12 -14.37 -30.13
C LEU A 996 12.27 -14.65 -28.88
N ASN A 997 12.30 -15.90 -28.40
CA ASN A 997 11.67 -16.32 -27.14
C ASN A 997 12.77 -16.88 -26.20
N TYR A 998 12.51 -16.97 -24.89
CA TYR A 998 13.52 -17.27 -23.84
C TYR A 998 14.43 -18.45 -24.19
N SER A 999 13.86 -19.56 -24.65
CA SER A 999 14.61 -20.77 -25.01
C SER A 999 14.55 -21.00 -26.52
N SER A 1000 15.05 -20.05 -27.32
CA SER A 1000 15.14 -20.19 -28.79
C SER A 1000 16.55 -20.56 -29.24
N ASP A 1001 16.63 -21.27 -30.36
CA ASP A 1001 17.89 -21.41 -31.11
C ASP A 1001 18.13 -20.13 -31.92
N ILE A 1002 19.39 -19.82 -32.20
CA ILE A 1002 19.79 -18.71 -33.08
C ILE A 1002 20.33 -19.28 -34.39
N ASP A 1003 19.61 -19.02 -35.48
CA ASP A 1003 19.91 -19.51 -36.82
C ASP A 1003 20.82 -18.51 -37.55
N LEU A 1004 22.09 -18.82 -37.77
CA LEU A 1004 23.09 -17.85 -38.28
C LEU A 1004 23.76 -18.28 -39.60
N ILE A 1005 24.19 -17.29 -40.38
CA ILE A 1005 25.08 -17.46 -41.55
C ILE A 1005 26.08 -16.30 -41.61
N GLY A 1006 27.35 -16.59 -41.94
CA GLY A 1006 28.37 -15.56 -42.15
C GLY A 1006 28.50 -15.20 -43.62
N VAL A 1007 28.63 -13.90 -43.92
CA VAL A 1007 28.86 -13.38 -45.27
C VAL A 1007 30.02 -12.41 -45.28
N TYR A 1008 30.74 -12.36 -46.40
CA TYR A 1008 31.88 -11.45 -46.56
C TYR A 1008 31.91 -10.77 -47.92
N SER A 1009 32.45 -9.54 -47.96
CA SER A 1009 32.74 -8.84 -49.22
C SER A 1009 33.94 -9.51 -49.91
N GLY A 1010 33.80 -9.80 -51.20
CA GLY A 1010 34.84 -10.40 -52.03
C GLY A 1010 35.85 -9.41 -52.62
N ASP A 1011 35.80 -8.13 -52.23
CA ASP A 1011 36.74 -7.11 -52.72
C ASP A 1011 38.19 -7.49 -52.37
N GLU A 1012 39.12 -7.32 -53.32
CA GLU A 1012 40.55 -7.55 -53.08
C GLU A 1012 41.08 -6.62 -51.97
N ILE A 1013 41.76 -7.18 -50.98
CA ILE A 1013 42.43 -6.42 -49.93
C ILE A 1013 43.93 -6.46 -50.23
N ASN A 1014 44.53 -5.32 -50.59
CA ASN A 1014 45.96 -5.21 -50.94
C ASN A 1014 46.42 -6.18 -52.06
N ASN A 1015 45.61 -6.41 -53.11
CA ASN A 1015 45.88 -7.38 -54.20
C ASN A 1015 46.03 -8.85 -53.73
N GLU A 1016 45.54 -9.19 -52.53
CA GLU A 1016 45.42 -10.58 -52.06
C GLU A 1016 43.94 -10.94 -51.89
N SER A 1017 43.59 -12.18 -52.25
CA SER A 1017 42.23 -12.71 -52.08
C SER A 1017 41.89 -12.80 -50.59
N VAL A 1018 40.71 -12.30 -50.21
CA VAL A 1018 40.15 -12.46 -48.87
C VAL A 1018 40.10 -13.95 -48.50
N ASP A 1019 40.79 -14.35 -47.44
CA ASP A 1019 40.85 -15.75 -47.01
C ASP A 1019 39.54 -16.17 -46.33
N ALA A 1020 38.65 -16.80 -47.10
CA ALA A 1020 37.39 -17.36 -46.61
C ALA A 1020 37.60 -18.33 -45.43
N ALA A 1021 38.77 -18.97 -45.31
CA ALA A 1021 39.08 -19.85 -44.19
C ALA A 1021 39.18 -19.09 -42.85
N LEU A 1022 39.61 -17.82 -42.86
CA LEU A 1022 39.65 -16.99 -41.65
C LEU A 1022 38.24 -16.68 -41.14
N PHE A 1023 37.32 -16.34 -42.03
CA PHE A 1023 35.93 -16.08 -41.66
C PHE A 1023 35.17 -17.35 -41.29
N ALA A 1024 35.45 -18.48 -41.94
CA ALA A 1024 34.93 -19.78 -41.53
C ALA A 1024 35.39 -20.11 -40.10
N LYS A 1025 36.68 -19.93 -39.80
CA LYS A 1025 37.25 -20.12 -38.46
C LYS A 1025 36.62 -19.18 -37.42
N LEU A 1026 36.36 -17.92 -37.79
CA LEU A 1026 35.65 -16.97 -36.93
C LEU A 1026 34.24 -17.48 -36.60
N MET A 1027 33.47 -17.92 -37.60
CA MET A 1027 32.12 -18.48 -37.38
C MET A 1027 32.15 -19.73 -36.50
N GLU A 1028 33.13 -20.62 -36.65
CA GLU A 1028 33.30 -21.78 -35.77
C GLU A 1028 33.56 -21.36 -34.31
N LYS A 1029 34.38 -20.33 -34.11
CA LYS A 1029 34.71 -19.79 -32.79
C LYS A 1029 33.53 -19.08 -32.14
N VAL A 1030 32.81 -18.22 -32.88
CA VAL A 1030 31.56 -17.60 -32.41
C VAL A 1030 30.54 -18.66 -32.01
N ARG A 1031 30.36 -19.70 -32.85
CA ARG A 1031 29.49 -20.84 -32.52
C ARG A 1031 29.92 -21.52 -31.23
N TYR A 1032 31.22 -21.76 -31.04
CA TYR A 1032 31.75 -22.40 -29.84
C TYR A 1032 31.52 -21.54 -28.59
N ASP A 1033 31.86 -20.25 -28.63
CA ASP A 1033 31.72 -19.33 -27.51
C ASP A 1033 30.28 -19.29 -26.98
N LEU A 1034 29.32 -19.19 -27.89
CA LEU A 1034 27.90 -19.11 -27.56
C LEU A 1034 27.32 -20.47 -27.10
N ALA A 1035 27.74 -21.59 -27.71
CA ALA A 1035 27.12 -22.90 -27.49
C ALA A 1035 27.82 -23.82 -26.46
N ALA A 1036 29.08 -23.54 -26.10
CA ALA A 1036 29.81 -24.37 -25.14
C ALA A 1036 29.08 -24.46 -23.79
N HIS A 1037 29.30 -25.55 -23.04
CA HIS A 1037 28.78 -25.68 -21.69
C HIS A 1037 29.92 -25.51 -20.69
N THR A 1038 29.77 -24.56 -19.77
CA THR A 1038 30.66 -24.36 -18.63
C THR A 1038 29.91 -24.64 -17.32
N ALA A 1039 30.55 -24.41 -16.17
CA ALA A 1039 29.85 -24.41 -14.89
C ALA A 1039 28.66 -23.43 -14.91
N GLU A 1040 28.79 -22.30 -15.62
CA GLU A 1040 27.75 -21.30 -15.83
C GLU A 1040 26.72 -21.65 -16.93
N GLY A 1041 26.73 -22.89 -17.46
CA GLY A 1041 25.78 -23.35 -18.47
C GLY A 1041 26.19 -22.94 -19.89
N HIS A 1042 25.24 -22.50 -20.72
CA HIS A 1042 25.50 -22.05 -22.10
C HIS A 1042 24.84 -20.69 -22.38
N CYS A 1043 25.28 -19.97 -23.42
CA CYS A 1043 24.62 -18.73 -23.82
C CYS A 1043 23.46 -19.01 -24.77
N TYR A 1044 23.74 -19.51 -25.97
CA TYR A 1044 22.72 -19.79 -26.98
C TYR A 1044 23.04 -21.09 -27.71
N ARG A 1045 21.99 -21.78 -28.14
CA ARG A 1045 22.14 -22.86 -29.12
C ARG A 1045 22.20 -22.25 -30.50
N VAL A 1046 23.32 -22.44 -31.18
CA VAL A 1046 23.56 -21.90 -32.51
C VAL A 1046 23.25 -22.97 -33.55
N ASP A 1047 22.35 -22.66 -34.48
CA ASP A 1047 22.02 -23.48 -35.63
C ASP A 1047 22.58 -22.85 -36.91
N LEU A 1048 23.35 -23.62 -37.68
CA LEU A 1048 23.94 -23.19 -38.94
C LEU A 1048 23.37 -23.96 -40.14
N ARG A 1049 22.27 -24.72 -39.97
CA ARG A 1049 21.76 -25.65 -40.99
C ARG A 1049 20.95 -24.98 -42.10
N LEU A 1050 20.51 -23.73 -41.91
CA LEU A 1050 19.75 -22.97 -42.90
C LEU A 1050 20.62 -22.34 -44.00
N ARG A 1051 21.96 -22.50 -43.92
CA ARG A 1051 22.88 -22.06 -44.96
C ARG A 1051 22.73 -22.88 -46.26
N PRO A 1052 23.12 -22.35 -47.43
CA PRO A 1052 23.10 -23.08 -48.69
C PRO A 1052 23.74 -24.47 -48.57
N TYR A 1053 23.12 -25.47 -49.22
CA TYR A 1053 23.51 -26.89 -49.15
C TYR A 1053 23.52 -27.52 -47.74
N GLY A 1054 22.96 -26.82 -46.74
CA GLY A 1054 22.81 -27.31 -45.37
C GLY A 1054 24.14 -27.71 -44.74
N LEU A 1055 24.19 -28.89 -44.11
CA LEU A 1055 25.40 -29.40 -43.44
C LEU A 1055 26.60 -29.60 -44.37
N SER A 1056 26.37 -29.80 -45.66
CA SER A 1056 27.42 -30.04 -46.67
C SER A 1056 27.94 -28.75 -47.30
N GLY A 1057 27.33 -27.60 -47.01
CA GLY A 1057 27.76 -26.30 -47.53
C GLY A 1057 28.78 -25.59 -46.65
N ASP A 1058 29.43 -24.59 -47.22
CA ASP A 1058 30.41 -23.74 -46.54
C ASP A 1058 29.80 -23.00 -45.34
N LEU A 1059 30.62 -22.67 -44.34
CA LEU A 1059 30.19 -21.92 -43.16
C LEU A 1059 29.99 -20.43 -43.44
N VAL A 1060 30.68 -19.90 -44.45
CA VAL A 1060 30.64 -18.51 -44.88
C VAL A 1060 30.58 -18.43 -46.39
N TYR A 1061 29.89 -17.42 -46.92
CA TYR A 1061 29.74 -17.21 -48.36
C TYR A 1061 30.17 -15.80 -48.74
N SER A 1062 30.77 -15.64 -49.92
CA SER A 1062 30.92 -14.30 -50.50
C SER A 1062 29.55 -13.75 -50.89
N LEU A 1063 29.42 -12.42 -50.93
CA LEU A 1063 28.20 -11.75 -51.37
C LEU A 1063 27.67 -12.31 -52.70
N ALA A 1064 28.55 -12.39 -53.71
CA ALA A 1064 28.21 -12.90 -55.03
C ALA A 1064 27.76 -14.37 -55.03
N ALA A 1065 28.39 -15.23 -54.20
CA ALA A 1065 28.02 -16.64 -54.13
C ALA A 1065 26.64 -16.83 -53.48
N LEU A 1066 26.35 -16.10 -52.41
CA LEU A 1066 25.06 -16.21 -51.73
C LEU A 1066 23.93 -15.62 -52.60
N GLU A 1067 24.19 -14.47 -53.25
CA GLU A 1067 23.26 -13.85 -54.19
C GLU A 1067 22.92 -14.81 -55.34
N ALA A 1068 23.93 -15.38 -56.02
CA ALA A 1068 23.72 -16.32 -57.11
C ALA A 1068 22.95 -17.58 -56.66
N TYR A 1069 23.19 -18.08 -55.45
CA TYR A 1069 22.45 -19.22 -54.91
C TYR A 1069 20.97 -18.92 -54.76
N TYR A 1070 20.60 -17.80 -54.12
CA TYR A 1070 19.19 -17.46 -53.90
C TYR A 1070 18.45 -17.08 -55.18
N LEU A 1071 19.13 -16.46 -56.16
CA LEU A 1071 18.53 -16.12 -57.44
C LEU A 1071 18.30 -17.32 -58.38
N HIS A 1072 19.12 -18.37 -58.29
CA HIS A 1072 19.14 -19.42 -59.31
C HIS A 1072 18.94 -20.86 -58.79
N SER A 1073 19.27 -21.13 -57.53
CA SER A 1073 19.34 -22.49 -56.99
C SER A 1073 18.42 -22.75 -55.80
N ALA A 1074 18.07 -21.71 -55.03
CA ALA A 1074 17.27 -21.85 -53.82
C ALA A 1074 15.86 -22.39 -54.11
N SER A 1075 15.44 -23.34 -53.29
CA SER A 1075 14.09 -23.88 -53.33
C SER A 1075 13.10 -22.99 -52.58
N LEU A 1076 11.80 -23.17 -52.84
CA LEU A 1076 10.77 -22.26 -52.31
C LEU A 1076 10.73 -22.17 -50.77
N TRP A 1077 11.11 -23.23 -50.03
CA TRP A 1077 11.21 -23.16 -48.56
C TRP A 1077 12.39 -22.32 -48.07
N GLU A 1078 13.48 -22.29 -48.83
CA GLU A 1078 14.64 -21.44 -48.55
C GLU A 1078 14.30 -19.98 -48.81
N ILE A 1079 13.52 -19.70 -49.87
CA ILE A 1079 12.93 -18.37 -50.13
C ILE A 1079 11.95 -17.97 -49.02
N GLN A 1080 11.13 -18.89 -48.52
CA GLN A 1080 10.27 -18.65 -47.37
C GLN A 1080 11.09 -18.29 -46.11
N ALA A 1081 12.20 -18.99 -45.87
CA ALA A 1081 13.10 -18.69 -44.75
C ALA A 1081 13.80 -17.34 -44.93
N LEU A 1082 14.18 -17.00 -46.16
CA LEU A 1082 14.81 -15.74 -46.56
C LEU A 1082 13.99 -14.50 -46.17
N LEU A 1083 12.65 -14.61 -46.11
CA LEU A 1083 11.76 -13.54 -45.64
C LEU A 1083 12.16 -12.98 -44.27
N LYS A 1084 12.69 -13.83 -43.39
CA LYS A 1084 13.11 -13.43 -42.04
C LYS A 1084 14.59 -13.06 -41.95
N MET A 1085 15.36 -13.12 -43.03
CA MET A 1085 16.80 -12.91 -42.93
C MET A 1085 17.15 -11.44 -42.67
N ARG A 1086 18.02 -11.18 -41.69
CA ARG A 1086 18.46 -9.82 -41.33
C ARG A 1086 19.90 -9.79 -40.79
N PRO A 1087 20.67 -8.68 -40.97
CA PRO A 1087 21.94 -8.47 -40.28
C PRO A 1087 21.77 -8.40 -38.77
N VAL A 1088 22.62 -9.09 -38.03
CA VAL A 1088 22.62 -9.13 -36.56
C VAL A 1088 23.96 -8.78 -35.93
N ALA A 1089 25.07 -8.97 -36.65
CA ALA A 1089 26.40 -8.56 -36.20
C ALA A 1089 27.34 -8.23 -37.36
N GLY A 1090 28.38 -7.44 -37.09
CA GLY A 1090 29.35 -6.99 -38.07
C GLY A 1090 28.85 -5.81 -38.89
N ASN A 1091 29.24 -5.76 -40.17
CA ASN A 1091 28.91 -4.64 -41.04
C ASN A 1091 27.47 -4.74 -41.56
N ASP A 1092 26.54 -4.03 -40.91
CA ASP A 1092 25.13 -3.99 -41.30
C ASP A 1092 24.92 -3.53 -42.75
N ARG A 1093 25.80 -2.68 -43.30
CA ARG A 1093 25.68 -2.19 -44.69
C ARG A 1093 25.85 -3.32 -45.70
N ILE A 1094 26.83 -4.19 -45.50
CA ILE A 1094 27.08 -5.38 -46.35
C ILE A 1094 25.85 -6.29 -46.35
N GLY A 1095 25.31 -6.54 -45.16
CA GLY A 1095 24.13 -7.38 -45.04
C GLY A 1095 22.87 -6.74 -45.67
N SER A 1096 22.68 -5.43 -45.50
CA SER A 1096 21.58 -4.70 -46.16
C SER A 1096 21.70 -4.68 -47.69
N GLU A 1097 22.92 -4.48 -48.22
CA GLU A 1097 23.20 -4.53 -49.66
C GLU A 1097 22.85 -5.91 -50.23
N LEU A 1098 23.32 -6.98 -49.58
CA LEU A 1098 23.04 -8.35 -50.00
C LEU A 1098 21.53 -8.65 -50.02
N LEU A 1099 20.79 -8.23 -48.98
CA LEU A 1099 19.34 -8.40 -48.93
C LEU A 1099 18.63 -7.62 -50.04
N GLY A 1100 19.11 -6.42 -50.39
CA GLY A 1100 18.64 -5.66 -51.53
C GLY A 1100 18.83 -6.42 -52.85
N ASN A 1101 20.01 -7.01 -53.06
CA ASN A 1101 20.33 -7.78 -54.26
C ASN A 1101 19.55 -9.09 -54.35
N MET A 1102 19.19 -9.69 -53.22
CA MET A 1102 18.38 -10.92 -53.18
C MET A 1102 16.87 -10.65 -53.19
N GLN A 1103 16.42 -9.38 -53.11
CA GLN A 1103 15.00 -9.03 -53.19
C GLN A 1103 14.30 -9.66 -54.42
N PRO A 1104 14.89 -9.69 -55.64
CA PRO A 1104 14.30 -10.34 -56.81
C PRO A 1104 13.93 -11.81 -56.58
N ALA A 1105 14.68 -12.55 -55.77
CA ALA A 1105 14.38 -13.95 -55.45
C ALA A 1105 13.06 -14.10 -54.68
N VAL A 1106 12.78 -13.17 -53.76
CA VAL A 1106 11.57 -13.18 -52.91
C VAL A 1106 10.33 -12.71 -53.69
N ILE A 1107 10.50 -11.75 -54.60
CA ILE A 1107 9.41 -11.21 -55.44
C ILE A 1107 9.26 -11.94 -56.78
N THR A 1108 9.93 -13.09 -56.95
CA THR A 1108 9.76 -13.93 -58.13
C THR A 1108 8.32 -14.44 -58.20
N ARG A 1109 7.69 -14.29 -59.36
CA ARG A 1109 6.27 -14.63 -59.54
C ARG A 1109 6.10 -16.13 -59.71
N TYR A 1110 5.48 -16.77 -58.73
CA TYR A 1110 5.02 -18.16 -58.82
C TYR A 1110 3.49 -18.21 -58.94
N GLU A 1111 2.95 -19.32 -59.46
CA GLU A 1111 1.51 -19.55 -59.43
C GLU A 1111 1.05 -19.69 -57.97
N LYS A 1112 -0.04 -18.98 -57.60
CA LYS A 1112 -0.60 -19.03 -56.24
C LYS A 1112 -0.85 -20.48 -55.77
N GLN A 1113 -1.41 -21.33 -56.65
CA GLN A 1113 -1.70 -22.73 -56.32
C GLN A 1113 -0.43 -23.54 -56.03
N TYR A 1114 0.68 -23.22 -56.70
CA TYR A 1114 1.98 -23.85 -56.42
C TYR A 1114 2.51 -23.46 -55.03
N ILE A 1115 2.49 -22.17 -54.67
CA ILE A 1115 2.91 -21.72 -53.33
C ILE A 1115 2.05 -22.37 -52.24
N VAL A 1116 0.72 -22.35 -52.42
CA VAL A 1116 -0.23 -22.88 -51.42
C VAL A 1116 -0.08 -24.39 -51.25
N SER A 1117 0.03 -25.16 -52.34
CA SER A 1117 0.25 -26.62 -52.27
C SER A 1117 1.58 -26.94 -51.59
N TYR A 1118 2.63 -26.18 -51.89
CA TYR A 1118 3.94 -26.33 -51.29
C TYR A 1118 3.93 -26.08 -49.77
N ILE A 1119 3.33 -24.97 -49.33
CA ILE A 1119 3.21 -24.66 -47.90
C ILE A 1119 2.34 -25.71 -47.19
N LYS A 1120 1.24 -26.17 -47.81
CA LYS A 1120 0.41 -27.27 -47.28
C LYS A 1120 1.25 -28.56 -47.09
N ASP A 1121 2.07 -28.93 -48.06
CA ASP A 1121 2.88 -30.15 -47.99
C ASP A 1121 3.99 -30.07 -46.94
N LEU A 1122 4.69 -28.92 -46.85
CA LEU A 1122 5.62 -28.66 -45.77
C LEU A 1122 4.94 -28.71 -44.41
N ARG A 1123 3.74 -28.12 -44.30
CA ARG A 1123 3.00 -28.11 -43.05
C ARG A 1123 2.57 -29.51 -42.63
N LYS A 1124 2.05 -30.32 -43.57
CA LYS A 1124 1.74 -31.74 -43.35
C LYS A 1124 2.95 -32.53 -42.88
N LYS A 1125 4.12 -32.35 -43.53
CA LYS A 1125 5.39 -32.98 -43.11
C LYS A 1125 5.82 -32.54 -41.71
N SER A 1126 5.72 -31.23 -41.41
CA SER A 1126 6.06 -30.70 -40.08
C SER A 1126 5.14 -31.24 -38.98
N ILE A 1127 3.87 -31.50 -39.28
CA ILE A 1127 2.92 -32.08 -38.33
C ILE A 1127 3.18 -33.58 -38.17
N SER A 1128 3.38 -34.33 -39.26
CA SER A 1128 3.58 -35.79 -39.21
C SER A 1128 4.88 -36.21 -38.51
N LEU A 1129 5.97 -35.44 -38.69
CA LEU A 1129 7.25 -35.69 -38.02
C LEU A 1129 7.17 -35.49 -36.49
N LYS A 1130 6.27 -34.62 -36.01
CA LYS A 1130 6.11 -34.31 -34.58
C LYS A 1130 4.91 -35.04 -33.93
N SER A 1131 3.95 -35.51 -34.71
CA SER A 1131 2.75 -36.23 -34.23
C SER A 1131 2.97 -37.71 -33.90
N GLN A 1132 4.19 -38.25 -34.12
CA GLN A 1132 4.57 -39.58 -33.64
C GLN A 1132 4.56 -39.68 -32.10
N PHE A 1133 4.49 -38.55 -31.38
CA PHE A 1133 4.33 -38.52 -29.93
C PHE A 1133 2.90 -38.09 -29.51
N LYS A 1134 2.13 -39.07 -29.02
CA LYS A 1134 0.90 -38.99 -28.18
C LYS A 1134 -0.24 -38.05 -28.64
N ARG A 1135 -1.26 -38.63 -29.27
CA ARG A 1135 -2.57 -38.08 -29.69
C ARG A 1135 -3.40 -37.23 -28.68
N LYS A 1136 -2.93 -36.98 -27.45
CA LYS A 1136 -3.68 -36.27 -26.39
C LYS A 1136 -3.07 -34.95 -25.91
N GLU A 1137 -1.94 -34.49 -26.47
CA GLU A 1137 -1.28 -33.26 -26.02
C GLU A 1137 -1.56 -32.06 -26.95
N ILE A 1138 -1.71 -30.88 -26.35
CA ILE A 1138 -1.85 -29.61 -27.08
C ILE A 1138 -0.46 -28.98 -27.23
N ASP A 1139 0.09 -29.00 -28.45
CA ASP A 1139 1.29 -28.23 -28.84
C ASP A 1139 0.84 -26.88 -29.42
N ILE A 1140 1.17 -25.79 -28.73
CA ILE A 1140 0.75 -24.43 -29.10
C ILE A 1140 1.55 -23.84 -30.28
N LYS A 1141 2.69 -24.43 -30.63
CA LYS A 1141 3.56 -23.94 -31.70
C LYS A 1141 3.38 -24.73 -32.98
N ASN A 1142 3.56 -26.06 -32.89
CA ASN A 1142 3.59 -26.95 -34.05
C ASN A 1142 2.26 -27.63 -34.32
N GLY A 1143 1.34 -27.65 -33.36
CA GLY A 1143 0.00 -28.20 -33.53
C GLY A 1143 -0.86 -27.40 -34.49
N GLU A 1144 -1.98 -27.98 -34.92
CA GLU A 1144 -2.98 -27.29 -35.76
C GLU A 1144 -3.55 -26.07 -35.04
N GLY A 1145 -3.65 -24.94 -35.74
CA GLY A 1145 -4.06 -23.66 -35.16
C GLY A 1145 -3.01 -23.01 -34.24
N GLY A 1146 -1.77 -23.49 -34.25
CA GLY A 1146 -0.67 -22.97 -33.43
C GLY A 1146 0.10 -21.80 -34.07
N ILE A 1147 1.15 -21.34 -33.38
CA ILE A 1147 2.00 -20.21 -33.81
C ILE A 1147 2.50 -20.41 -35.26
N ARG A 1148 2.91 -21.62 -35.61
CA ARG A 1148 3.44 -21.93 -36.95
C ARG A 1148 2.41 -21.79 -38.06
N ASP A 1149 1.11 -21.99 -37.78
CA ASP A 1149 0.06 -21.75 -38.77
C ASP A 1149 -0.03 -20.24 -39.08
N ILE A 1150 0.08 -19.38 -38.07
CA ILE A 1150 0.09 -17.92 -38.27
C ILE A 1150 1.33 -17.50 -39.07
N GLU A 1151 2.51 -18.00 -38.69
CA GLU A 1151 3.76 -17.70 -39.42
C GLU A 1151 3.67 -18.13 -40.89
N PHE A 1152 3.18 -19.34 -41.17
CA PHE A 1152 3.05 -19.86 -42.53
C PHE A 1152 1.96 -19.14 -43.33
N LEU A 1153 0.86 -18.74 -42.70
CA LEU A 1153 -0.18 -17.90 -43.31
C LEU A 1153 0.41 -16.58 -43.78
N VAL A 1154 1.07 -15.85 -42.87
CA VAL A 1154 1.63 -14.53 -43.16
C VAL A 1154 2.72 -14.64 -44.23
N GLN A 1155 3.69 -15.55 -44.06
CA GLN A 1155 4.76 -15.78 -45.03
C GLN A 1155 4.22 -16.23 -46.39
N GLY A 1156 3.21 -17.09 -46.41
CA GLY A 1156 2.58 -17.55 -47.65
C GLY A 1156 1.91 -16.40 -48.41
N LEU A 1157 1.20 -15.52 -47.71
CA LEU A 1157 0.60 -14.33 -48.32
C LEU A 1157 1.68 -13.35 -48.82
N GLN A 1158 2.79 -13.20 -48.10
CA GLN A 1158 3.93 -12.43 -48.57
C GLN A 1158 4.52 -13.00 -49.86
N LEU A 1159 4.68 -14.33 -49.98
CA LEU A 1159 5.18 -14.94 -51.21
C LEU A 1159 4.18 -14.84 -52.38
N VAL A 1160 2.88 -14.93 -52.11
CA VAL A 1160 1.83 -14.82 -53.14
C VAL A 1160 1.70 -13.39 -53.67
N HIS A 1161 1.74 -12.40 -52.78
CA HIS A 1161 1.44 -11.00 -53.12
C HIS A 1161 2.67 -10.09 -53.20
N GLY A 1162 3.84 -10.56 -52.76
CA GLY A 1162 5.11 -9.83 -52.80
C GLY A 1162 5.50 -9.29 -54.19
N PRO A 1163 5.26 -10.02 -55.31
CA PRO A 1163 5.51 -9.49 -56.64
C PRO A 1163 4.67 -8.25 -56.98
N GLU A 1164 3.49 -8.09 -56.38
CA GLU A 1164 2.57 -6.95 -56.60
C GLU A 1164 2.79 -5.83 -55.57
N PHE A 1165 3.05 -6.22 -54.32
CA PHE A 1165 3.23 -5.30 -53.20
C PHE A 1165 4.55 -5.60 -52.45
N PRO A 1166 5.71 -5.16 -52.98
CA PRO A 1166 7.01 -5.48 -52.37
C PRO A 1166 7.18 -4.96 -50.92
N ASP A 1167 6.42 -3.93 -50.53
CA ASP A 1167 6.44 -3.36 -49.18
C ASP A 1167 5.94 -4.34 -48.10
N ILE A 1168 5.15 -5.35 -48.44
CA ILE A 1168 4.69 -6.36 -47.48
C ILE A 1168 5.79 -7.36 -47.10
N ILE A 1169 6.93 -7.36 -47.80
CA ILE A 1169 8.07 -8.25 -47.52
C ILE A 1169 8.82 -7.72 -46.29
N GLN A 1170 8.47 -8.27 -45.13
CA GLN A 1170 9.04 -7.96 -43.82
C GLN A 1170 9.26 -9.25 -43.03
N GLY A 1171 10.31 -9.28 -42.20
CA GLY A 1171 10.66 -10.47 -41.41
C GLY A 1171 9.82 -10.67 -40.15
N ASN A 1172 9.32 -9.58 -39.56
CA ASN A 1172 8.50 -9.62 -38.35
C ASN A 1172 7.04 -9.95 -38.70
N THR A 1173 6.50 -11.00 -38.10
CA THR A 1173 5.17 -11.55 -38.36
C THR A 1173 4.06 -10.54 -38.09
N LEU A 1174 4.16 -9.78 -36.98
CA LEU A 1174 3.14 -8.79 -36.61
C LEU A 1174 3.18 -7.56 -37.51
N VAL A 1175 4.38 -7.09 -37.86
CA VAL A 1175 4.55 -6.00 -38.84
C VAL A 1175 3.97 -6.42 -40.20
N SER A 1176 4.33 -7.60 -40.68
CA SER A 1176 3.81 -8.15 -41.93
C SER A 1176 2.28 -8.30 -41.92
N LEU A 1177 1.69 -8.75 -40.81
CA LEU A 1177 0.25 -8.85 -40.66
C LEU A 1177 -0.45 -7.48 -40.76
N GLY A 1178 0.14 -6.43 -40.17
CA GLY A 1178 -0.33 -5.06 -40.29
C GLY A 1178 -0.26 -4.53 -41.73
N LEU A 1179 0.81 -4.84 -42.45
CA LEU A 1179 0.99 -4.46 -43.86
C LEU A 1179 0.01 -5.20 -44.79
N LEU A 1180 -0.22 -6.48 -44.54
CA LEU A 1180 -1.23 -7.27 -45.27
C LEU A 1180 -2.64 -6.67 -45.10
N ASN A 1181 -2.97 -6.20 -43.90
CA ASN A 1181 -4.23 -5.48 -43.64
C ASN A 1181 -4.27 -4.13 -44.37
N ALA A 1182 -3.20 -3.33 -44.29
CA ALA A 1182 -3.12 -2.03 -44.96
C ALA A 1182 -3.29 -2.13 -46.49
N ARG A 1183 -2.89 -3.26 -47.08
CA ARG A 1183 -3.09 -3.59 -48.50
C ARG A 1183 -4.43 -4.28 -48.80
N ASN A 1184 -5.32 -4.40 -47.83
CA ASN A 1184 -6.62 -5.09 -47.92
C ASN A 1184 -6.52 -6.58 -48.35
N LEU A 1185 -5.36 -7.23 -48.12
CA LEU A 1185 -5.16 -8.65 -48.40
C LEU A 1185 -5.78 -9.54 -47.32
N ILE A 1186 -5.94 -8.99 -46.12
CA ILE A 1186 -6.71 -9.58 -45.01
C ILE A 1186 -7.62 -8.48 -44.46
N PRO A 1187 -8.91 -8.75 -44.15
CA PRO A 1187 -9.79 -7.79 -43.50
C PRO A 1187 -9.29 -7.39 -42.11
N ALA A 1188 -9.55 -6.15 -41.68
CA ALA A 1188 -9.13 -5.61 -40.40
C ALA A 1188 -9.49 -6.52 -39.20
N GLU A 1189 -10.73 -7.00 -39.15
CA GLU A 1189 -11.19 -7.93 -38.10
C GLU A 1189 -10.35 -9.21 -38.03
N ALA A 1190 -9.98 -9.79 -39.18
CA ALA A 1190 -9.16 -11.00 -39.22
C ALA A 1190 -7.70 -10.72 -38.84
N ALA A 1191 -7.16 -9.57 -39.23
CA ALA A 1191 -5.82 -9.14 -38.83
C ALA A 1191 -5.73 -8.90 -37.32
N ASP A 1192 -6.71 -8.21 -36.73
CA ASP A 1192 -6.76 -7.94 -35.28
C ASP A 1192 -6.92 -9.24 -34.47
N ASN A 1193 -7.76 -10.15 -34.95
CA ASN A 1193 -7.91 -11.48 -34.36
C ASN A 1193 -6.60 -12.28 -34.42
N LEU A 1194 -5.94 -12.35 -35.58
CA LEU A 1194 -4.67 -13.06 -35.75
C LEU A 1194 -3.55 -12.45 -34.92
N LYS A 1195 -3.51 -11.12 -34.80
CA LYS A 1195 -2.56 -10.41 -33.92
C LYS A 1195 -2.78 -10.83 -32.46
N SER A 1196 -4.02 -10.76 -31.98
CA SER A 1196 -4.38 -11.13 -30.61
C SER A 1196 -4.10 -12.60 -30.33
N ASP A 1197 -4.42 -13.48 -31.28
CA ASP A 1197 -4.17 -14.93 -31.18
C ASP A 1197 -2.66 -15.25 -31.19
N TYR A 1198 -1.87 -14.56 -32.03
CA TYR A 1198 -0.41 -14.70 -32.03
C TYR A 1198 0.18 -14.28 -30.68
N LEU A 1199 -0.19 -13.11 -30.17
CA LEU A 1199 0.30 -12.59 -28.89
C LEU A 1199 -0.07 -13.51 -27.72
N LEU A 1200 -1.29 -14.04 -27.70
CA LEU A 1200 -1.73 -15.01 -26.70
C LEU A 1200 -0.88 -16.29 -26.74
N LEU A 1201 -0.73 -16.91 -27.92
CA LEU A 1201 0.05 -18.13 -28.07
C LEU A 1201 1.53 -17.91 -27.72
N ARG A 1202 2.09 -16.74 -28.08
CA ARG A 1202 3.44 -16.33 -27.70
C ARG A 1202 3.57 -16.16 -26.19
N ARG A 1203 2.61 -15.52 -25.52
CA ARG A 1203 2.61 -15.40 -24.06
C ARG A 1203 2.56 -16.76 -23.37
N VAL A 1204 1.78 -17.70 -23.89
CA VAL A 1204 1.76 -19.09 -23.40
C VAL A 1204 3.15 -19.73 -23.60
N GLU A 1205 3.75 -19.57 -24.78
CA GLU A 1205 5.10 -20.09 -25.08
C GLU A 1205 6.16 -19.49 -24.14
N HIS A 1206 6.09 -18.19 -23.84
CA HIS A 1206 7.01 -17.51 -22.92
C HIS A 1206 6.98 -18.16 -21.53
N PHE A 1207 5.81 -18.30 -20.92
CA PHE A 1207 5.71 -18.89 -19.57
C PHE A 1207 6.09 -20.37 -19.52
N LEU A 1208 5.86 -21.13 -20.60
CA LEU A 1208 6.31 -22.52 -20.69
C LEU A 1208 7.84 -22.62 -20.71
N GLN A 1209 8.51 -21.72 -21.44
CA GLN A 1209 9.97 -21.73 -21.57
C GLN A 1209 10.67 -21.11 -20.36
N LEU A 1210 10.17 -19.98 -19.87
CA LEU A 1210 10.76 -19.22 -18.77
C LEU A 1210 10.77 -20.01 -17.45
N PHE A 1211 9.90 -21.01 -17.28
CA PHE A 1211 9.84 -21.78 -16.06
C PHE A 1211 11.17 -22.50 -15.73
N GLU A 1212 11.80 -23.14 -16.72
CA GLU A 1212 13.04 -23.94 -16.56
C GLU A 1212 14.12 -23.62 -17.60
N ASP A 1213 13.95 -22.59 -18.43
CA ASP A 1213 14.76 -22.31 -19.64
C ASP A 1213 14.86 -23.52 -20.58
N ARG A 1214 13.70 -24.08 -20.95
CA ARG A 1214 13.60 -25.26 -21.82
C ARG A 1214 12.71 -24.99 -23.03
N GLN A 1215 13.00 -25.65 -24.16
CA GLN A 1215 12.17 -25.64 -25.36
C GLN A 1215 10.89 -26.47 -25.21
N VAL A 1216 9.98 -26.01 -24.34
CA VAL A 1216 8.66 -26.62 -24.14
C VAL A 1216 7.62 -25.88 -24.95
N HIS A 1217 6.82 -26.63 -25.70
CA HIS A 1217 5.71 -26.10 -26.52
C HIS A 1217 4.38 -26.79 -26.24
N THR A 1218 4.38 -27.83 -25.41
CA THR A 1218 3.19 -28.59 -25.03
C THR A 1218 2.65 -28.09 -23.70
N LEU A 1219 1.33 -28.00 -23.60
CA LEU A 1219 0.67 -27.66 -22.33
C LEU A 1219 0.94 -28.76 -21.28
N PRO A 1220 1.08 -28.40 -19.99
CA PRO A 1220 1.27 -29.37 -18.91
C PRO A 1220 0.11 -30.36 -18.82
N ARG A 1221 0.42 -31.63 -18.49
CA ARG A 1221 -0.61 -32.67 -18.29
C ARG A 1221 -1.21 -32.68 -16.89
N ARG A 1222 -0.44 -32.26 -15.89
CA ARG A 1222 -0.92 -32.21 -14.50
C ARG A 1222 -1.83 -31.01 -14.35
N GLU A 1223 -3.05 -31.24 -13.85
CA GLU A 1223 -4.05 -30.18 -13.67
C GLU A 1223 -3.52 -29.01 -12.84
N GLU A 1224 -2.73 -29.29 -11.80
CA GLU A 1224 -2.10 -28.25 -10.97
C GLU A 1224 -1.17 -27.33 -11.76
N GLN A 1225 -0.29 -27.89 -12.60
CA GLN A 1225 0.62 -27.11 -13.43
C GLN A 1225 -0.13 -26.34 -14.53
N LEU A 1226 -1.21 -26.93 -15.05
CA LEU A 1226 -2.08 -26.28 -16.03
C LEU A 1226 -2.86 -25.11 -15.40
N LEU A 1227 -3.35 -25.28 -14.17
CA LEU A 1227 -4.02 -24.21 -13.41
C LEU A 1227 -3.06 -23.04 -13.14
N ILE A 1228 -1.82 -23.32 -12.71
CA ILE A 1228 -0.80 -22.29 -12.50
C ILE A 1228 -0.53 -21.54 -13.80
N LEU A 1229 -0.36 -22.24 -14.93
CA LEU A 1229 -0.18 -21.61 -16.24
C LEU A 1229 -1.40 -20.76 -16.63
N ALA A 1230 -2.62 -21.27 -16.43
CA ALA A 1230 -3.86 -20.54 -16.68
C ALA A 1230 -3.93 -19.24 -15.85
N GLN A 1231 -3.58 -19.31 -14.56
CA GLN A 1231 -3.57 -18.15 -13.67
C GLN A 1231 -2.46 -17.14 -14.00
N ARG A 1232 -1.32 -17.58 -14.54
CA ARG A 1232 -0.26 -16.68 -15.05
C ARG A 1232 -0.72 -15.86 -16.26
N ILE A 1233 -1.61 -16.44 -17.09
CA ILE A 1233 -2.05 -15.82 -18.34
C ILE A 1233 -3.32 -14.98 -18.14
N LEU A 1234 -4.28 -15.50 -17.38
CA LEU A 1234 -5.62 -14.91 -17.23
C LEU A 1234 -5.87 -14.29 -15.84
N GLY A 1235 -4.88 -14.34 -14.96
CA GLY A 1235 -4.98 -13.86 -13.58
C GLY A 1235 -5.49 -14.92 -12.60
N ARG A 1236 -5.35 -14.62 -11.30
CA ARG A 1236 -5.51 -15.58 -10.19
C ARG A 1236 -6.87 -16.28 -10.11
N LYS A 1237 -7.94 -15.62 -10.54
CA LYS A 1237 -9.32 -16.15 -10.51
C LYS A 1237 -9.64 -17.04 -11.72
N ALA A 1238 -8.67 -17.29 -12.60
CA ALA A 1238 -8.86 -18.13 -13.78
C ALA A 1238 -9.07 -19.61 -13.39
N THR A 1239 -9.85 -20.31 -14.21
CA THR A 1239 -10.06 -21.75 -14.10
C THR A 1239 -9.46 -22.46 -15.31
N ILE A 1240 -9.20 -23.76 -15.18
CA ILE A 1240 -8.67 -24.58 -16.26
C ILE A 1240 -9.63 -24.59 -17.47
N GLU A 1241 -10.93 -24.61 -17.23
CA GLU A 1241 -11.96 -24.63 -18.27
C GLU A 1241 -11.90 -23.36 -19.12
N LYS A 1242 -11.89 -22.18 -18.48
CA LYS A 1242 -11.80 -20.89 -19.18
C LYS A 1242 -10.52 -20.79 -20.01
N PHE A 1243 -9.40 -21.27 -19.48
CA PHE A 1243 -8.14 -21.28 -20.20
C PHE A 1243 -8.16 -22.22 -21.41
N ASN A 1244 -8.68 -23.44 -21.23
CA ASN A 1244 -8.82 -24.40 -22.33
C ASN A 1244 -9.77 -23.89 -23.42
N ASP A 1245 -10.92 -23.31 -23.05
CA ASP A 1245 -11.88 -22.73 -24.00
C ASP A 1245 -11.24 -21.59 -24.80
N LEU A 1246 -10.46 -20.73 -24.13
CA LEU A 1246 -9.70 -19.67 -24.79
C LEU A 1246 -8.70 -20.23 -25.80
N ILE A 1247 -7.87 -21.21 -25.40
CA ILE A 1247 -6.86 -21.81 -26.28
C ILE A 1247 -7.52 -22.56 -27.44
N ILE A 1248 -8.59 -23.32 -27.21
CA ILE A 1248 -9.33 -24.03 -28.27
C ILE A 1248 -9.95 -23.05 -29.25
N SER A 1249 -10.57 -21.97 -28.75
CA SER A 1249 -11.20 -20.94 -29.59
C SER A 1249 -10.17 -20.19 -30.44
N CYS A 1250 -9.05 -19.79 -29.82
CA CYS A 1250 -7.90 -19.20 -30.50
C CYS A 1250 -7.40 -20.11 -31.63
N ARG A 1251 -7.09 -21.38 -31.31
CA ARG A 1251 -6.60 -22.33 -32.31
C ARG A 1251 -7.60 -22.57 -33.45
N ARG A 1252 -8.90 -22.59 -33.16
CA ARG A 1252 -9.95 -22.71 -34.19
C ARG A 1252 -9.99 -21.48 -35.10
N ARG A 1253 -9.89 -20.26 -34.54
CA ARG A 1253 -9.84 -19.02 -35.33
C ARG A 1253 -8.60 -18.95 -36.21
N VAL A 1254 -7.44 -19.27 -35.65
CA VAL A 1254 -6.17 -19.35 -36.40
C VAL A 1254 -6.30 -20.34 -37.54
N ARG A 1255 -6.81 -21.54 -37.26
CA ARG A 1255 -6.98 -22.57 -38.29
C ARG A 1255 -7.96 -22.15 -39.38
N GLY A 1256 -9.11 -21.58 -38.99
CA GLY A 1256 -10.08 -21.04 -39.93
C GLY A 1256 -9.52 -19.92 -40.80
N SER A 1257 -8.68 -19.04 -40.24
CA SER A 1257 -8.01 -17.98 -41.01
C SER A 1257 -6.95 -18.54 -41.96
N TYR A 1258 -6.16 -19.50 -41.50
CA TYR A 1258 -5.19 -20.20 -42.35
C TYR A 1258 -5.88 -20.83 -43.57
N ASP A 1259 -6.95 -21.58 -43.33
CA ASP A 1259 -7.70 -22.26 -44.39
C ASP A 1259 -8.43 -21.26 -45.29
N LYS A 1260 -9.02 -20.19 -44.76
CA LYS A 1260 -9.74 -19.19 -45.55
C LYS A 1260 -8.85 -18.34 -46.46
N TYR A 1261 -7.72 -17.84 -45.94
CA TYR A 1261 -6.95 -16.80 -46.63
C TYR A 1261 -5.78 -17.36 -47.44
N LEU A 1262 -5.08 -18.38 -46.92
CA LEU A 1262 -3.98 -19.02 -47.64
C LEU A 1262 -4.45 -20.23 -48.44
N ALA A 1263 -5.40 -20.99 -47.89
CA ALA A 1263 -5.68 -22.35 -48.33
C ALA A 1263 -7.15 -22.62 -48.75
N PRO A 1264 -7.89 -21.67 -49.37
CA PRO A 1264 -9.32 -21.86 -49.64
C PRO A 1264 -9.54 -23.07 -50.54
N ASP A 1265 -10.53 -23.88 -50.20
CA ASP A 1265 -10.94 -25.07 -50.96
C ASP A 1265 -11.43 -24.71 -52.38
#